data_AF-A0A959J3D4-F1
#
_entry.id   AF-A0A959J3D4-F1
#
_cell.length_a   1.000
_cell.length_b   1.000
_cell.length_c   1.000
_cell.angle_alpha   90.00
_cell.angle_beta   90.00
_cell.angle_gamma   90.00
#
_symmetry.space_group_name_H-M   'P 1'
#
loop_
_entity.id
_entity.type
_entity.pdbx_description
1 polymer ?
#
loop_
_entity_poly.entity_id
_entity_poly.type
_entity_poly.pdbx_seq_one_letter_code
_entity_poly.pdbx_strand_id
1 'polypeptide(L)'
;MRLIQILLLCFLFTGSIFAQQFDQRIAPTRIPLSSVEVAEMPAQDNDALMQAELERRGPGIAPHFAVAIEVDITPDTHGNWELMDDGTAVWRLRIKSTGAKTLNLGFTKFFMPHGGSLILYSMDKKKVMGPFTPADNEDHEQLWTPVFEADELVIEVQVPDANRDQLELELKSVNHDFMGFTSIVSGSCNLDVICGADDGWGIVDNYRDIIQSVAVYGNGGTTYCTGFLVNNTRNDCTPLFMTANHCMSAGDAPTLVVYWNYFNSVCRQPNSPQSGGGGDGSLDDFNTGSIYRANYQPSDFFLVELDDDVSSTANAFFSGWSAEPTLPGADTLIVIHHPSTDEKRISFEFDAPHVGTWGSGSTEVPNGNHVVIPDWDIGTTEGGSSGSPLFDSNKRVIGQLHGGNASCGNDDYDIFGWVASSWEGGGTPSSRLRDWLDPENTGVMVLDGRSQAVCSFAVIVNNPNISLCASNDATYSLNISEAFTEEVTLSLEGLPGGASASFSTNPAAPGSALTLTISNTTGLATGAYTLTITGTGSDQTVTSNVYLNVFGGIPSAVQLSAPVNNAAGEVLAPAFSWEATSGASSYHFVLAGDPGFTDIIFESTGTSTSVMTGLLDSETTYYWMVTGSNLCGESPPSDIYSFTTASIICGQITPTDLPLEISDSGEVTVTSEVEVNLQGLISDVRIDDLDIPHSWIGDLTATLTSPEGTTIIIFERPGVPNSFYGCDGDNINANFYDTAPNSADDFENSCGNSPAIEGDFQPLNAFSAFIGENPTGTWTLAVSDAFNQDGGEISNWNLTICTSVPDEVALFSGTESFSSCVGEMLSFEILAGLGFQGDEITLSAENLPDGAVVEFSENPIAPGGTATVTISGAFIPGIYNVSIVGNDGTDMAALPLSLNLTGPPASAIVTSPANGTVDAPIGLTLNWVNGGDATSYLVSMATDPDFNNIIFSNTQTNTNYNLSGLQYGTTYYWTVQAIGVCGSSDALEVFSFTTIPDLNVSVNPTNESTCLADELTFNLQVGAGFASPLSVTYSTSTGESLNVSYNVDPGNVTPGTTITATVNGFAAITSDVFTITFSFNDGTYLSEAATSVTLQYAPSLPVQTFPGNGSTFFDPNISLLWDGTENTENYLVEVSTNALFDNIVESAAIPGTLYTLSNITEAGLYYWRVTALNECGSAVTSALTFTYTVNSTQDLGGKRVTLSPNPTSGDLNIELSSAVEDRVVIEVFSVDGKALQTQYIEKGLRKTNLSLEGYASGVYLVKLTDGSARLTKRIIVQE
;
A
#
# COMPACT_ATOMS: atom_id res chain seq x y z
N MET A 1 -6.05 41.63 66.37
CA MET A 1 -5.62 42.63 65.37
C MET A 1 -4.27 42.18 64.79
N ARG A 2 -4.32 41.25 63.84
CA ARG A 2 -3.25 40.66 62.99
C ARG A 2 -3.84 39.35 62.44
N LEU A 3 -4.74 39.45 61.46
CA LEU A 3 -5.24 38.32 60.65
C LEU A 3 -5.95 38.82 59.38
N ILE A 4 -5.41 39.88 58.77
CA ILE A 4 -5.87 40.45 57.49
C ILE A 4 -4.60 40.87 56.74
N GLN A 5 -3.97 39.93 56.01
CA GLN A 5 -2.97 40.21 54.94
C GLN A 5 -2.44 38.96 54.19
N ILE A 6 -3.15 37.82 54.15
CA ILE A 6 -2.78 36.65 53.32
C ILE A 6 -4.02 36.11 52.59
N LEU A 7 -4.84 37.00 52.02
CA LEU A 7 -6.04 36.60 51.29
C LEU A 7 -6.38 37.65 50.23
N LEU A 8 -5.42 38.04 49.39
CA LEU A 8 -5.65 38.88 48.20
C LEU A 8 -4.43 38.83 47.24
N LEU A 9 -4.03 37.63 46.81
CA LEU A 9 -3.02 37.45 45.74
C LEU A 9 -3.01 35.99 45.25
N CYS A 10 -4.15 35.49 44.76
CA CYS A 10 -4.26 34.21 44.03
C CYS A 10 -5.55 34.12 43.18
N PHE A 11 -5.99 35.25 42.61
CA PHE A 11 -6.96 35.25 41.51
C PHE A 11 -6.24 35.81 40.30
N LEU A 12 -5.64 34.95 39.49
CA LEU A 12 -5.25 35.17 38.08
C LEU A 12 -4.71 33.84 37.52
N PHE A 13 -5.42 33.29 36.52
CA PHE A 13 -5.06 32.22 35.57
C PHE A 13 -4.75 30.81 36.12
N THR A 14 -5.75 29.92 36.09
CA THR A 14 -5.56 28.49 35.77
C THR A 14 -6.13 28.27 34.37
N GLY A 15 -5.36 28.62 33.34
CA GLY A 15 -5.56 28.04 32.03
C GLY A 15 -4.91 26.66 32.05
N SER A 16 -5.68 25.60 31.78
CA SER A 16 -5.15 24.27 31.54
C SER A 16 -4.23 24.35 30.34
N ILE A 17 -2.92 24.23 30.56
CA ILE A 17 -1.94 24.07 29.49
C ILE A 17 -1.95 22.58 29.15
N PHE A 18 -2.67 22.20 28.09
CA PHE A 18 -2.38 20.94 27.40
C PHE A 18 -0.97 21.07 26.82
N ALA A 19 0.00 20.36 27.40
CA ALA A 19 1.29 20.19 26.74
C ALA A 19 1.08 19.19 25.61
N GLN A 20 1.17 19.66 24.36
CA GLN A 20 1.13 18.83 23.17
C GLN A 20 2.34 17.90 23.22
N GLN A 21 2.12 16.60 23.41
CA GLN A 21 3.21 15.64 23.52
C GLN A 21 3.72 15.30 22.11
N PHE A 22 5.00 15.57 21.86
CA PHE A 22 5.64 15.36 20.56
C PHE A 22 6.28 13.97 20.48
N ASP A 23 6.35 13.40 19.27
CA ASP A 23 7.03 12.12 18.99
C ASP A 23 8.46 12.11 19.56
N GLN A 24 8.79 11.12 20.38
CA GLN A 24 10.09 11.05 21.08
C GLN A 24 11.28 10.81 20.16
N ARG A 25 11.05 10.40 18.90
CA ARG A 25 12.11 10.35 17.89
C ARG A 25 12.62 11.75 17.57
N ILE A 26 11.80 12.80 17.71
CA ILE A 26 12.17 14.18 17.41
C ILE A 26 12.89 14.82 18.60
N ALA A 27 14.06 15.40 18.36
CA ALA A 27 14.88 16.01 19.40
C ALA A 27 14.17 17.22 20.06
N PRO A 28 14.27 17.36 21.40
CA PRO A 28 13.69 18.48 22.16
C PRO A 28 14.52 19.76 22.01
N THR A 29 14.54 20.33 20.81
CA THR A 29 15.38 21.46 20.39
C THR A 29 14.99 22.81 21.02
N ARG A 30 15.96 23.72 21.19
CA ARG A 30 15.74 25.08 21.73
C ARG A 30 15.32 26.07 20.65
N ILE A 31 15.70 25.83 19.39
CA ILE A 31 15.25 26.66 18.26
C ILE A 31 13.84 26.23 17.86
N PRO A 32 12.83 27.12 17.88
CA PRO A 32 11.49 26.78 17.40
C PRO A 32 11.49 26.57 15.89
N LEU A 33 10.60 25.71 15.36
CA LEU A 33 10.50 25.41 13.92
C LEU A 33 10.30 26.67 13.05
N SER A 34 9.63 27.70 13.58
CA SER A 34 9.46 28.98 12.89
C SER A 34 10.76 29.73 12.61
N SER A 35 11.82 29.42 13.37
CA SER A 35 13.16 29.98 13.21
C SER A 35 14.11 29.04 12.46
N VAL A 36 13.69 27.80 12.16
CA VAL A 36 14.46 26.89 11.31
C VAL A 36 14.39 27.40 9.87
N GLU A 37 15.53 27.39 9.19
CA GLU A 37 15.67 27.76 7.79
C GLU A 37 14.71 26.98 6.89
N VAL A 38 14.17 27.66 5.88
CA VAL A 38 13.26 27.08 4.89
C VAL A 38 13.92 27.13 3.52
N ALA A 39 14.13 25.97 2.91
CA ALA A 39 14.41 25.86 1.49
C ALA A 39 13.06 25.81 0.73
N GLU A 40 12.69 26.96 0.15
CA GLU A 40 11.45 27.11 -0.60
C GLU A 40 11.69 26.82 -2.09
N MET A 41 10.94 25.85 -2.63
CA MET A 41 11.03 25.44 -4.02
C MET A 41 10.33 26.45 -4.95
N PRO A 42 10.74 26.53 -6.23
CA PRO A 42 10.00 27.30 -7.23
C PRO A 42 8.55 26.83 -7.33
N ALA A 43 7.61 27.78 -7.41
CA ALA A 43 6.19 27.47 -7.58
C ALA A 43 5.95 26.64 -8.85
N GLN A 44 5.15 25.58 -8.72
CA GLN A 44 4.71 24.72 -9.81
C GLN A 44 3.27 25.06 -10.21
N ASP A 45 2.91 24.79 -11.46
CA ASP A 45 1.55 24.90 -11.97
C ASP A 45 0.96 23.49 -12.12
N ASN A 46 0.25 23.05 -11.08
CA ASN A 46 -0.24 21.67 -11.00
C ASN A 46 -1.27 21.37 -12.09
N ASP A 47 -2.08 22.35 -12.49
CA ASP A 47 -3.06 22.16 -13.56
C ASP A 47 -2.34 21.96 -14.90
N ALA A 48 -1.31 22.77 -15.19
CA ALA A 48 -0.52 22.61 -16.41
C ALA A 48 0.26 21.28 -16.44
N LEU A 49 0.85 20.87 -15.30
CA LEU A 49 1.56 19.59 -15.18
C LEU A 49 0.61 18.41 -15.34
N MET A 50 -0.57 18.46 -14.72
CA MET A 50 -1.62 17.45 -14.85
C MET A 50 -2.07 17.32 -16.32
N GLN A 51 -2.36 18.43 -17.00
CA GLN A 51 -2.76 18.38 -18.41
C GLN A 51 -1.65 17.82 -19.29
N ALA A 52 -0.39 18.23 -19.09
CA ALA A 52 0.75 17.70 -19.83
C ALA A 52 0.94 16.18 -19.60
N GLU A 53 0.70 15.70 -18.38
CA GLU A 53 0.75 14.28 -18.05
C GLU A 53 -0.39 13.51 -18.72
N LEU A 54 -1.63 14.02 -18.66
CA LEU A 54 -2.79 13.42 -19.32
C LEU A 54 -2.60 13.32 -20.85
N GLU A 55 -1.95 14.32 -21.47
CA GLU A 55 -1.59 14.29 -22.90
C GLU A 55 -0.49 13.27 -23.24
N ARG A 56 0.38 12.94 -22.27
CA ARG A 56 1.49 12.00 -22.42
C ARG A 56 1.05 10.55 -22.20
N ARG A 57 0.00 10.30 -21.41
CA ARG A 57 -0.49 8.95 -21.08
C ARG A 57 -0.81 8.15 -22.34
N GLY A 58 -0.45 6.87 -22.30
CA GLY A 58 -0.75 5.92 -23.37
C GLY A 58 -0.15 4.54 -23.08
N PRO A 59 -0.48 3.53 -23.89
CA PRO A 59 0.02 2.18 -23.70
C PRO A 59 1.56 2.12 -23.73
N GLY A 60 2.16 1.43 -22.75
CA GLY A 60 3.62 1.26 -22.63
C GLY A 60 4.37 2.53 -22.20
N ILE A 61 3.68 3.52 -21.66
CA ILE A 61 4.26 4.76 -21.12
C ILE A 61 3.95 4.81 -19.62
N ALA A 62 5.00 4.74 -18.79
CA ALA A 62 4.84 4.79 -17.34
C ALA A 62 4.33 6.17 -16.89
N PRO A 63 3.31 6.24 -16.03
CA PRO A 63 2.72 7.50 -15.57
C PRO A 63 3.63 8.25 -14.57
N HIS A 64 3.52 9.57 -14.57
CA HIS A 64 4.18 10.42 -13.58
C HIS A 64 3.16 11.01 -12.61
N PHE A 65 3.49 11.04 -11.33
CA PHE A 65 2.68 11.72 -10.30
C PHE A 65 3.31 13.03 -9.82
N ALA A 66 4.64 13.14 -9.93
CA ALA A 66 5.39 14.28 -9.44
C ALA A 66 6.38 14.83 -10.48
N VAL A 67 6.82 16.06 -10.26
CA VAL A 67 7.94 16.69 -10.97
C VAL A 67 9.15 16.81 -10.05
N ALA A 68 10.32 16.39 -10.51
CA ALA A 68 11.57 16.52 -9.78
C ALA A 68 12.09 17.96 -9.86
N ILE A 69 12.34 18.58 -8.70
CA ILE A 69 12.98 19.89 -8.59
C ILE A 69 14.42 19.65 -8.14
N GLU A 70 15.36 19.92 -9.04
CA GLU A 70 16.79 19.79 -8.76
C GLU A 70 17.24 20.85 -7.74
N VAL A 71 17.93 20.40 -6.69
CA VAL A 71 18.47 21.22 -5.61
C VAL A 71 19.92 20.84 -5.32
N ASP A 72 20.61 21.65 -4.52
CA ASP A 72 21.97 21.35 -4.05
C ASP A 72 22.07 21.73 -2.57
N ILE A 73 21.60 20.81 -1.72
CA ILE A 73 21.40 21.06 -0.29
C ILE A 73 22.26 20.08 0.52
N THR A 74 23.09 20.64 1.40
CA THR A 74 23.91 19.89 2.37
C THR A 74 23.81 20.53 3.76
N PRO A 75 24.09 19.80 4.85
CA PRO A 75 24.12 20.38 6.20
C PRO A 75 25.16 21.49 6.42
N ASP A 76 26.14 21.63 5.51
CA ASP A 76 27.14 22.70 5.52
C ASP A 76 26.66 23.99 4.86
N THR A 77 25.69 23.88 3.94
CA THR A 77 25.21 25.00 3.11
C THR A 77 23.86 25.53 3.59
N HIS A 78 23.02 24.67 4.14
CA HIS A 78 21.65 25.00 4.56
C HIS A 78 21.32 24.41 5.93
N GLY A 79 20.27 24.94 6.54
CA GLY A 79 19.69 24.43 7.77
C GLY A 79 20.41 24.94 9.02
N ASN A 80 19.95 24.47 10.17
CA ASN A 80 20.44 24.94 11.45
C ASN A 80 20.91 23.79 12.33
N TRP A 81 22.16 23.88 12.76
CA TRP A 81 22.74 23.01 13.76
C TRP A 81 22.50 23.53 15.19
N GLU A 82 22.17 22.64 16.09
CA GLU A 82 22.03 22.89 17.52
C GLU A 82 22.73 21.77 18.32
N LEU A 83 23.56 22.15 19.31
CA LEU A 83 24.16 21.20 20.24
C LEU A 83 23.30 21.11 21.51
N MET A 84 22.86 19.89 21.82
CA MET A 84 21.99 19.56 22.93
C MET A 84 22.79 19.29 24.22
N ASP A 85 22.13 19.34 25.37
CA ASP A 85 22.79 19.18 26.68
C ASP A 85 23.35 17.77 26.93
N ASP A 86 22.83 16.78 26.21
CA ASP A 86 23.26 15.38 26.23
C ASP A 86 24.45 15.09 25.30
N GLY A 87 24.91 16.08 24.53
CA GLY A 87 26.01 15.93 23.56
C GLY A 87 25.57 15.56 22.14
N THR A 88 24.26 15.50 21.88
CA THR A 88 23.71 15.28 20.53
C THR A 88 23.75 16.57 19.72
N ALA A 89 24.32 16.53 18.51
CA ALA A 89 24.20 17.59 17.52
C ALA A 89 22.98 17.32 16.64
N VAL A 90 22.05 18.28 16.59
CA VAL A 90 20.80 18.21 15.84
C VAL A 90 20.84 19.21 14.70
N TRP A 91 20.71 18.74 13.47
CA TRP A 91 20.53 19.58 12.29
C TRP A 91 19.08 19.55 11.84
N ARG A 92 18.52 20.70 11.47
CA ARG A 92 17.17 20.77 10.89
C ARG A 92 17.09 21.69 9.68
N LEU A 93 16.28 21.30 8.72
CA LEU A 93 15.91 22.09 7.55
C LEU A 93 14.43 21.89 7.23
N ARG A 94 13.71 22.96 6.91
CA ARG A 94 12.35 22.88 6.36
C ARG A 94 12.41 22.87 4.84
N ILE A 95 11.75 21.91 4.21
CA ILE A 95 11.55 21.86 2.76
C ILE A 95 10.12 22.26 2.48
N LYS A 96 9.92 23.27 1.63
CA LYS A 96 8.59 23.75 1.25
C LYS A 96 8.43 23.79 -0.26
N SER A 97 7.38 23.16 -0.78
CA SER A 97 6.98 23.25 -2.19
C SER A 97 5.49 23.53 -2.26
N THR A 98 5.14 24.82 -2.25
CA THR A 98 3.74 25.28 -2.13
C THR A 98 2.82 24.61 -3.14
N GLY A 99 1.75 24.00 -2.66
CA GLY A 99 0.74 23.33 -3.49
C GLY A 99 1.01 21.87 -3.83
N ALA A 100 2.15 21.31 -3.40
CA ALA A 100 2.42 19.87 -3.56
C ALA A 100 1.40 19.05 -2.77
N LYS A 101 0.91 17.95 -3.37
CA LYS A 101 0.01 17.01 -2.70
C LYS A 101 0.77 16.10 -1.73
N THR A 102 1.95 15.68 -2.15
CA THR A 102 2.95 14.95 -1.37
C THR A 102 4.34 15.46 -1.73
N LEU A 103 5.31 15.20 -0.85
CA LEU A 103 6.73 15.42 -1.06
C LEU A 103 7.48 14.11 -0.87
N ASN A 104 8.46 13.85 -1.72
CA ASN A 104 9.48 12.85 -1.45
C ASN A 104 10.85 13.40 -1.86
N LEU A 105 11.90 12.87 -1.23
CA LEU A 105 13.25 13.42 -1.29
C LEU A 105 14.23 12.41 -1.89
N GLY A 106 15.13 12.89 -2.74
CA GLY A 106 16.22 12.10 -3.31
C GLY A 106 17.58 12.62 -2.84
N PHE A 107 18.22 11.85 -1.97
CA PHE A 107 19.61 12.05 -1.55
C PHE A 107 20.54 11.27 -2.46
N THR A 108 21.43 11.95 -3.18
CA THR A 108 22.44 11.29 -4.04
C THR A 108 23.71 10.94 -3.29
N LYS A 109 23.84 11.43 -2.06
CA LYS A 109 24.84 11.03 -1.09
C LYS A 109 24.18 10.92 0.28
N PHE A 110 24.21 9.73 0.86
CA PHE A 110 23.73 9.42 2.19
C PHE A 110 24.75 8.52 2.89
N PHE A 111 25.31 9.03 3.98
CA PHE A 111 26.09 8.24 4.95
C PHE A 111 25.77 8.76 6.34
N MET A 112 25.09 7.92 7.13
CA MET A 112 24.73 8.17 8.52
C MET A 112 25.78 7.56 9.46
N PRO A 113 26.46 8.35 10.31
CA PRO A 113 27.45 7.79 11.23
C PRO A 113 26.81 7.06 12.40
N HIS A 114 27.58 6.19 13.07
CA HIS A 114 27.08 5.41 14.22
C HIS A 114 26.45 6.29 15.31
N GLY A 115 25.25 5.89 15.77
CA GLY A 115 24.43 6.65 16.71
C GLY A 115 23.65 7.81 16.07
N GLY A 116 23.75 7.98 14.76
CA GLY A 116 23.02 8.97 13.99
C GLY A 116 21.65 8.49 13.51
N SER A 117 20.75 9.42 13.23
CA SER A 117 19.48 9.16 12.56
C SER A 117 19.01 10.37 11.76
N LEU A 118 18.25 10.12 10.68
CA LEU A 118 17.49 11.09 9.91
C LEU A 118 16.00 10.80 10.07
N ILE A 119 15.21 11.83 10.37
CA ILE A 119 13.77 11.74 10.57
C ILE A 119 13.10 12.83 9.75
N LEU A 120 11.99 12.49 9.11
CA LEU A 120 11.11 13.46 8.45
C LEU A 120 9.86 13.67 9.28
N TYR A 121 9.40 14.91 9.43
CA TYR A 121 8.13 15.16 10.11
C TYR A 121 7.39 16.40 9.63
N SER A 122 6.07 16.39 9.85
CA SER A 122 5.18 17.50 9.52
C SER A 122 5.40 18.68 10.47
N MET A 123 5.05 19.89 10.04
CA MET A 123 5.22 21.09 10.88
C MET A 123 4.50 21.02 12.25
N ASP A 124 3.42 20.25 12.33
CA ASP A 124 2.68 19.98 13.57
C ASP A 124 3.18 18.74 14.34
N LYS A 125 4.20 18.06 13.81
CA LYS A 125 4.85 16.86 14.34
C LYS A 125 3.93 15.65 14.53
N LYS A 126 2.78 15.61 13.84
CA LYS A 126 1.85 14.47 13.90
C LYS A 126 2.22 13.35 12.95
N LYS A 127 2.78 13.68 11.78
CA LYS A 127 3.29 12.70 10.82
C LYS A 127 4.81 12.66 10.95
N VAL A 128 5.35 11.48 11.20
CA VAL A 128 6.78 11.26 11.44
C VAL A 128 7.20 9.99 10.71
N MET A 129 8.25 10.09 9.90
CA MET A 129 8.77 9.02 9.05
C MET A 129 10.27 8.81 9.30
N GLY A 130 10.71 7.56 9.20
CA GLY A 130 12.03 7.09 9.66
C GLY A 130 11.97 6.50 11.08
N PRO A 131 13.10 6.39 11.79
CA PRO A 131 14.40 6.95 11.44
C PRO A 131 15.10 6.16 10.32
N PHE A 132 15.79 6.87 9.44
CA PHE A 132 16.86 6.31 8.61
C PHE A 132 18.15 6.39 9.40
N THR A 133 18.91 5.31 9.44
CA THR A 133 19.99 5.03 10.39
C THR A 133 21.24 4.58 9.64
N PRO A 134 22.33 4.21 10.33
CA PRO A 134 23.49 3.61 9.68
C PRO A 134 23.20 2.26 9.01
N ALA A 135 22.05 1.62 9.29
CA ALA A 135 21.62 0.43 8.56
C ALA A 135 21.31 0.75 7.10
N ASP A 136 20.80 1.95 6.81
CA ASP A 136 20.45 2.45 5.48
C ASP A 136 21.66 3.02 4.71
N ASN A 137 22.88 2.66 5.12
CA ASN A 137 24.11 3.09 4.44
C ASN A 137 24.46 2.10 3.33
N GLU A 138 23.90 2.33 2.14
CA GLU A 138 24.08 1.44 1.00
C GLU A 138 25.36 1.70 0.20
N ASP A 139 25.84 0.66 -0.50
CA ASP A 139 27.01 0.72 -1.40
C ASP A 139 26.85 1.78 -2.50
N HIS A 140 25.61 2.05 -2.93
CA HIS A 140 25.30 3.07 -3.92
C HIS A 140 25.19 4.48 -3.34
N GLU A 141 25.25 4.62 -2.00
CA GLU A 141 25.29 5.88 -1.25
C GLU A 141 24.08 6.81 -1.47
N GLN A 142 22.92 6.28 -1.88
CA GLN A 142 21.72 7.08 -2.13
C GLN A 142 20.65 6.73 -1.11
N LEU A 143 19.74 7.66 -0.86
CA LEU A 143 18.52 7.40 -0.09
C LEU A 143 17.36 8.12 -0.74
N TRP A 144 16.29 7.38 -1.02
CA TRP A 144 15.05 7.93 -1.58
C TRP A 144 13.91 7.68 -0.61
N THR A 145 13.27 8.77 -0.19
CA THR A 145 12.28 8.69 0.89
C THR A 145 10.90 8.32 0.34
N PRO A 146 10.05 7.68 1.15
CA PRO A 146 8.64 7.51 0.81
C PRO A 146 7.90 8.84 0.64
N VAL A 147 6.71 8.78 0.05
CA VAL A 147 5.82 9.94 -0.13
C VAL A 147 5.32 10.45 1.23
N PHE A 148 5.46 11.75 1.42
CA PHE A 148 5.08 12.45 2.63
C PHE A 148 3.95 13.44 2.30
N GLU A 149 2.74 13.16 2.78
CA GLU A 149 1.54 14.00 2.52
C GLU A 149 1.60 15.36 3.22
N ALA A 150 2.35 16.28 2.63
CA ALA A 150 2.40 17.69 2.98
C ALA A 150 3.02 18.48 1.83
N ASP A 151 2.76 19.79 1.77
CA ASP A 151 3.51 20.72 0.93
C ASP A 151 4.72 21.34 1.66
N GLU A 152 4.90 20.99 2.93
CA GLU A 152 6.01 21.40 3.78
C GLU A 152 6.35 20.32 4.81
N LEU A 153 7.63 19.94 4.90
CA LEU A 153 8.15 18.98 5.89
C LEU A 153 9.47 19.46 6.51
N VAL A 154 9.84 18.86 7.63
CA VAL A 154 11.11 19.07 8.32
C VAL A 154 11.99 17.84 8.12
N ILE A 155 13.22 18.06 7.68
CA ILE A 155 14.31 17.08 7.77
C ILE A 155 15.04 17.36 9.07
N GLU A 156 15.17 16.35 9.93
CA GLU A 156 15.96 16.42 11.14
C GLU A 156 17.00 15.31 11.16
N VAL A 157 18.26 15.68 11.36
CA VAL A 157 19.36 14.74 11.58
C VAL A 157 19.84 14.90 13.01
N GLN A 158 19.97 13.79 13.72
CA GLN A 158 20.53 13.73 15.06
C GLN A 158 21.80 12.88 14.99
N VAL A 159 22.93 13.40 15.44
CA VAL A 159 24.20 12.67 15.48
C VAL A 159 24.96 13.00 16.76
N PRO A 160 25.71 12.07 17.37
CA PRO A 160 26.66 12.42 18.42
C PRO A 160 27.65 13.47 17.87
N ASP A 161 27.86 14.58 18.60
CA ASP A 161 28.69 15.69 18.10
C ASP A 161 30.11 15.25 17.70
N ALA A 162 30.66 14.24 18.40
CA ALA A 162 31.96 13.63 18.10
C ALA A 162 32.03 12.92 16.74
N ASN A 163 30.89 12.48 16.19
CA ASN A 163 30.79 11.78 14.91
C ASN A 163 30.25 12.68 13.79
N ARG A 164 29.98 13.95 14.07
CA ARG A 164 29.35 14.87 13.11
C ARG A 164 30.14 15.06 11.82
N ASP A 165 31.47 15.08 11.90
CA ASP A 165 32.35 15.24 10.73
C ASP A 165 32.32 14.02 9.77
N GLN A 166 31.68 12.91 10.18
CA GLN A 166 31.49 11.73 9.34
C GLN A 166 30.16 11.75 8.59
N LEU A 167 29.21 12.63 8.94
CA LEU A 167 27.92 12.71 8.25
C LEU A 167 28.11 13.21 6.82
N GLU A 168 27.64 12.43 5.84
CA GLU A 168 27.57 12.86 4.44
C GLU A 168 26.11 12.85 3.99
N LEU A 169 25.58 14.03 3.65
CA LEU A 169 24.19 14.20 3.22
C LEU A 169 24.13 15.23 2.08
N GLU A 170 23.72 14.78 0.90
CA GLU A 170 23.53 15.61 -0.29
C GLU A 170 22.12 15.38 -0.87
N LEU A 171 21.22 16.32 -0.59
CA LEU A 171 19.87 16.34 -1.18
C LEU A 171 19.96 16.99 -2.55
N LYS A 172 19.58 16.24 -3.59
CA LYS A 172 19.57 16.71 -5.00
C LYS A 172 18.20 16.78 -5.63
N SER A 173 17.21 16.06 -5.11
CA SER A 173 15.86 16.10 -5.65
C SER A 173 14.82 16.37 -4.56
N VAL A 174 13.98 17.36 -4.79
CA VAL A 174 12.71 17.55 -4.07
C VAL A 174 11.58 17.31 -5.06
N ASN A 175 10.81 16.25 -4.85
CA ASN A 175 9.81 15.83 -5.84
C ASN A 175 8.43 16.40 -5.45
N HIS A 176 7.91 17.29 -6.30
CA HIS A 176 6.63 17.97 -6.11
C HIS A 176 5.52 17.16 -6.77
N ASP A 177 4.68 16.52 -5.97
CA ASP A 177 3.51 15.79 -6.46
C ASP A 177 2.38 16.74 -6.87
N PHE A 178 2.05 16.70 -8.16
CA PHE A 178 0.97 17.49 -8.76
C PHE A 178 -0.31 16.68 -8.97
N MET A 179 -0.26 15.35 -8.89
CA MET A 179 -1.44 14.49 -9.09
C MET A 179 -2.10 14.05 -7.78
N GLY A 180 -1.32 13.82 -6.73
CA GLY A 180 -1.74 13.27 -5.45
C GLY A 180 -1.66 11.76 -5.42
N PHE A 181 -0.46 11.21 -5.24
CA PHE A 181 -0.16 9.78 -5.18
C PHE A 181 -1.14 8.99 -4.30
N THR A 182 -1.60 9.56 -3.20
CA THR A 182 -2.52 8.94 -2.22
C THR A 182 -4.01 9.20 -2.47
N SER A 183 -4.34 9.90 -3.57
CA SER A 183 -5.70 10.37 -3.87
C SER A 183 -6.17 10.06 -5.29
N ILE A 184 -5.33 9.38 -6.09
CA ILE A 184 -5.72 8.92 -7.42
C ILE A 184 -6.55 7.65 -7.24
N VAL A 185 -7.73 7.63 -7.85
CA VAL A 185 -8.66 6.50 -7.80
C VAL A 185 -8.63 5.72 -9.10
N SER A 186 -8.79 4.40 -9.00
CA SER A 186 -8.99 3.53 -10.16
C SER A 186 -10.48 3.42 -10.55
N GLY A 187 -10.75 2.88 -11.74
CA GLY A 187 -12.12 2.68 -12.20
C GLY A 187 -12.91 1.68 -11.33
N SER A 188 -14.23 1.89 -11.22
CA SER A 188 -15.11 1.13 -10.33
C SER A 188 -15.24 -0.36 -10.64
N CYS A 189 -14.90 -0.79 -11.85
CA CYS A 189 -15.02 -2.19 -12.27
C CYS A 189 -13.96 -3.11 -11.63
N ASN A 190 -12.86 -2.53 -11.11
CA ASN A 190 -11.82 -3.28 -10.44
C ASN A 190 -12.34 -3.96 -9.16
N LEU A 191 -11.77 -5.13 -8.84
CA LEU A 191 -12.11 -5.94 -7.68
C LEU A 191 -11.01 -5.83 -6.62
N ASP A 192 -11.37 -5.40 -5.40
CA ASP A 192 -10.43 -5.32 -4.28
C ASP A 192 -9.91 -6.71 -3.89
N VAL A 193 -8.61 -6.79 -3.59
CA VAL A 193 -8.00 -8.06 -3.16
C VAL A 193 -8.53 -8.59 -1.83
N ILE A 194 -9.17 -7.77 -1.00
CA ILE A 194 -9.73 -8.19 0.30
C ILE A 194 -11.05 -8.96 0.15
N CYS A 195 -11.78 -8.79 -0.95
CA CYS A 195 -13.06 -9.46 -1.20
C CYS A 195 -12.93 -10.98 -1.13
N GLY A 196 -13.89 -11.65 -0.49
CA GLY A 196 -13.88 -13.11 -0.30
C GLY A 196 -15.26 -13.77 -0.46
N ALA A 197 -15.39 -15.01 -0.01
CA ALA A 197 -16.64 -15.78 -0.14
C ALA A 197 -17.86 -15.09 0.49
N ASP A 198 -17.68 -14.43 1.65
CA ASP A 198 -18.73 -13.70 2.35
C ASP A 198 -19.24 -12.49 1.56
N ASP A 199 -18.41 -11.95 0.66
CA ASP A 199 -18.73 -10.82 -0.22
C ASP A 199 -19.22 -11.26 -1.61
N GLY A 200 -19.35 -12.57 -1.86
CA GLY A 200 -19.71 -13.15 -3.17
C GLY A 200 -18.52 -13.43 -4.10
N TRP A 201 -17.28 -13.25 -3.64
CA TRP A 201 -16.05 -13.35 -4.43
C TRP A 201 -15.10 -14.46 -3.92
N GLY A 202 -15.66 -15.63 -3.58
CA GLY A 202 -14.89 -16.76 -3.03
C GLY A 202 -13.76 -17.31 -3.91
N ILE A 203 -13.71 -16.91 -5.19
CA ILE A 203 -12.58 -17.22 -6.08
C ILE A 203 -11.26 -16.59 -5.59
N VAL A 204 -11.32 -15.38 -5.00
CA VAL A 204 -10.15 -14.62 -4.55
C VAL A 204 -9.48 -15.31 -3.35
N ASP A 205 -10.24 -16.01 -2.50
CA ASP A 205 -9.71 -16.74 -1.34
C ASP A 205 -8.65 -17.78 -1.71
N ASN A 206 -8.65 -18.26 -2.96
CA ASN A 206 -7.65 -19.21 -3.44
C ASN A 206 -6.27 -18.57 -3.66
N TYR A 207 -6.13 -17.25 -3.67
CA TYR A 207 -4.94 -16.52 -4.13
C TYR A 207 -4.35 -15.56 -3.08
N ARG A 208 -4.71 -15.72 -1.80
CA ARG A 208 -4.25 -14.89 -0.67
C ARG A 208 -2.73 -14.82 -0.52
N ASP A 209 -2.04 -15.88 -0.93
CA ASP A 209 -0.58 -15.97 -0.95
C ASP A 209 0.04 -15.03 -2.00
N ILE A 210 -0.27 -15.21 -3.29
CA ILE A 210 0.33 -14.41 -4.36
C ILE A 210 -0.08 -12.92 -4.30
N ILE A 211 -1.19 -12.57 -3.64
CA ILE A 211 -1.54 -11.18 -3.32
C ILE A 211 -0.45 -10.47 -2.51
N GLN A 212 0.24 -11.20 -1.62
CA GLN A 212 1.33 -10.67 -0.79
C GLN A 212 2.66 -10.53 -1.56
N SER A 213 2.72 -10.97 -2.82
CA SER A 213 3.92 -10.80 -3.65
C SER A 213 3.99 -9.45 -4.37
N VAL A 214 2.84 -8.78 -4.54
CA VAL A 214 2.69 -7.60 -5.40
C VAL A 214 2.75 -6.31 -4.59
N ALA A 215 3.36 -5.26 -5.14
CA ALA A 215 3.42 -3.94 -4.54
C ALA A 215 3.34 -2.83 -5.60
N VAL A 216 2.83 -1.67 -5.17
CA VAL A 216 3.03 -0.40 -5.88
C VAL A 216 4.40 0.15 -5.50
N TYR A 217 5.06 0.82 -6.42
CA TYR A 217 6.33 1.48 -6.11
C TYR A 217 6.44 2.85 -6.79
N GLY A 218 7.26 3.71 -6.19
CA GLY A 218 7.79 4.92 -6.79
C GLY A 218 9.20 4.71 -7.34
N ASN A 219 9.52 5.35 -8.46
CA ASN A 219 10.86 5.35 -9.08
C ASN A 219 11.28 6.78 -9.42
N GLY A 220 12.53 7.14 -9.11
CA GLY A 220 13.07 8.49 -9.29
C GLY A 220 12.25 9.58 -8.59
N GLY A 221 11.44 9.20 -7.60
CA GLY A 221 10.50 10.06 -6.89
C GLY A 221 9.35 10.64 -7.71
N THR A 222 9.18 10.23 -8.98
CA THR A 222 8.25 10.88 -9.94
C THR A 222 7.38 9.91 -10.72
N THR A 223 7.89 8.71 -11.00
CA THR A 223 7.21 7.65 -11.74
C THR A 223 6.62 6.66 -10.76
N TYR A 224 5.50 6.02 -11.14
CA TYR A 224 4.96 4.89 -10.40
C TYR A 224 4.58 3.75 -11.33
N CYS A 225 4.68 2.52 -10.81
CA CYS A 225 4.27 1.30 -11.49
C CYS A 225 3.99 0.20 -10.45
N THR A 226 3.63 -0.99 -10.94
CA THR A 226 3.47 -2.20 -10.13
C THR A 226 4.69 -3.11 -10.30
N GLY A 227 5.10 -3.81 -9.24
CA GLY A 227 6.06 -4.90 -9.33
C GLY A 227 5.74 -6.01 -8.34
N PHE A 228 6.56 -7.05 -8.35
CA PHE A 228 6.33 -8.24 -7.52
C PHE A 228 7.61 -8.98 -7.15
N LEU A 229 7.60 -9.65 -6.00
CA LEU A 229 8.68 -10.54 -5.57
C LEU A 229 8.66 -11.86 -6.33
N VAL A 230 9.82 -12.35 -6.74
CA VAL A 230 9.98 -13.60 -7.50
C VAL A 230 10.97 -14.54 -6.83
N ASN A 231 10.60 -15.82 -6.72
CA ASN A 231 11.43 -16.86 -6.13
C ASN A 231 12.55 -17.31 -7.09
N ASN A 232 13.61 -17.93 -6.58
CA ASN A 232 14.71 -18.50 -7.37
C ASN A 232 15.00 -19.95 -6.95
N THR A 233 15.79 -20.69 -7.73
CA THR A 233 16.05 -22.12 -7.48
C THR A 233 16.83 -22.42 -6.20
N ARG A 234 17.52 -21.44 -5.60
CA ARG A 234 18.14 -21.59 -4.27
C ARG A 234 17.11 -21.56 -3.14
N ASN A 235 15.92 -21.02 -3.39
CA ASN A 235 14.85 -20.85 -2.41
C ASN A 235 15.32 -20.12 -1.14
N ASP A 236 16.17 -19.11 -1.33
CA ASP A 236 16.86 -18.39 -0.25
C ASP A 236 16.17 -17.09 0.16
N CYS A 237 14.99 -16.79 -0.40
CA CYS A 237 14.27 -15.52 -0.21
C CYS A 237 15.08 -14.27 -0.54
N THR A 238 16.07 -14.37 -1.44
CA THR A 238 16.71 -13.18 -2.02
C THR A 238 15.61 -12.25 -2.56
N PRO A 239 15.56 -10.96 -2.17
CA PRO A 239 14.49 -10.01 -2.49
C PRO A 239 14.50 -9.54 -3.95
N LEU A 240 14.43 -10.50 -4.88
CA LEU A 240 14.30 -10.23 -6.31
C LEU A 240 12.93 -9.65 -6.60
N PHE A 241 12.90 -8.41 -7.08
CA PHE A 241 11.69 -7.66 -7.41
C PHE A 241 11.64 -7.39 -8.91
N MET A 242 10.59 -7.88 -9.56
CA MET A 242 10.41 -7.80 -11.01
C MET A 242 9.31 -6.81 -11.38
N THR A 243 9.53 -6.06 -12.46
CA THR A 243 8.61 -5.06 -13.01
C THR A 243 8.82 -4.89 -14.52
N ALA A 244 8.26 -3.84 -15.12
CA ALA A 244 8.36 -3.52 -16.53
C ALA A 244 9.59 -2.63 -16.86
N ASN A 245 10.23 -2.89 -17.99
CA ASN A 245 11.38 -2.11 -18.47
C ASN A 245 11.00 -0.68 -18.87
N HIS A 246 9.78 -0.43 -19.30
CA HIS A 246 9.35 0.95 -19.60
C HIS A 246 9.11 1.81 -18.36
N CYS A 247 9.07 1.22 -17.14
CA CYS A 247 8.91 1.94 -15.88
C CYS A 247 10.23 2.44 -15.28
N MET A 248 11.36 1.81 -15.61
CA MET A 248 12.63 2.02 -14.93
C MET A 248 13.84 1.81 -15.85
N SER A 249 14.90 2.58 -15.62
CA SER A 249 16.21 2.36 -16.24
C SER A 249 17.24 1.84 -15.23
N ALA A 250 18.33 1.23 -15.72
CA ALA A 250 19.36 0.64 -14.86
C ALA A 250 20.00 1.64 -13.87
N GLY A 251 20.05 2.94 -14.22
CA GLY A 251 20.58 3.98 -13.33
C GLY A 251 19.62 4.40 -12.22
N ASP A 252 18.33 4.05 -12.34
CA ASP A 252 17.30 4.47 -11.40
C ASP A 252 17.05 3.42 -10.30
N ALA A 253 17.66 2.24 -10.38
CA ALA A 253 17.42 1.16 -9.40
C ALA A 253 17.61 1.60 -7.93
N PRO A 254 18.65 2.38 -7.56
CA PRO A 254 18.80 2.90 -6.20
C PRO A 254 17.67 3.84 -5.73
N THR A 255 16.81 4.29 -6.64
CA THR A 255 15.76 5.28 -6.37
C THR A 255 14.39 4.67 -6.08
N LEU A 256 14.32 3.33 -6.10
CA LEU A 256 13.09 2.57 -5.90
C LEU A 256 12.57 2.74 -4.46
N VAL A 257 11.26 3.00 -4.32
CA VAL A 257 10.55 2.91 -3.04
C VAL A 257 9.32 2.03 -3.23
N VAL A 258 9.30 0.88 -2.56
CA VAL A 258 8.25 -0.14 -2.70
C VAL A 258 7.29 -0.07 -1.52
N TYR A 259 5.98 -0.08 -1.76
CA TYR A 259 4.94 -0.04 -0.74
C TYR A 259 4.16 -1.36 -0.68
N TRP A 260 4.30 -2.06 0.44
CA TRP A 260 3.64 -3.32 0.71
C TRP A 260 2.27 -3.09 1.34
N ASN A 261 1.40 -4.11 1.26
CA ASN A 261 0.10 -4.12 1.94
C ASN A 261 -0.81 -2.91 1.67
N TYR A 262 -0.59 -2.19 0.57
CA TYR A 262 -1.44 -1.09 0.16
C TYR A 262 -2.72 -1.64 -0.53
N PHE A 263 -3.72 -1.98 0.28
CA PHE A 263 -5.03 -2.45 -0.19
C PHE A 263 -6.14 -1.92 0.71
N ASN A 264 -7.38 -1.88 0.19
CA ASN A 264 -8.52 -1.37 0.93
C ASN A 264 -8.93 -2.34 2.06
N SER A 265 -9.30 -1.81 3.22
CA SER A 265 -9.58 -2.61 4.43
C SER A 265 -10.90 -3.39 4.36
N VAL A 266 -11.81 -2.98 3.47
CA VAL A 266 -13.13 -3.59 3.25
C VAL A 266 -13.35 -3.93 1.78
N CYS A 267 -14.15 -4.96 1.48
CA CYS A 267 -14.51 -5.27 0.11
C CYS A 267 -15.46 -4.20 -0.45
N ARG A 268 -14.99 -3.38 -1.40
CA ARG A 268 -15.88 -2.51 -2.18
C ARG A 268 -16.37 -3.31 -3.37
N GLN A 269 -17.69 -3.50 -3.45
CA GLN A 269 -18.28 -4.30 -4.52
C GLN A 269 -17.90 -3.73 -5.89
N PRO A 270 -17.37 -4.53 -6.83
CA PRO A 270 -17.00 -4.03 -8.15
C PRO A 270 -18.24 -3.50 -8.88
N ASN A 271 -18.02 -2.52 -9.76
CA ASN A 271 -19.04 -1.75 -10.46
C ASN A 271 -19.92 -0.86 -9.55
N SER A 272 -19.55 -0.67 -8.28
CA SER A 272 -20.20 0.28 -7.38
C SER A 272 -19.49 1.63 -7.35
N PRO A 273 -20.17 2.74 -7.02
CA PRO A 273 -19.54 4.02 -6.78
C PRO A 273 -18.44 3.97 -5.72
N GLN A 274 -18.58 3.09 -4.72
CA GLN A 274 -17.59 2.90 -3.67
C GLN A 274 -16.28 2.34 -4.24
N SER A 275 -16.33 1.34 -5.12
CA SER A 275 -15.12 0.75 -5.71
C SER A 275 -14.34 1.74 -6.59
N GLY A 276 -15.01 2.70 -7.21
CA GLY A 276 -14.37 3.80 -7.96
C GLY A 276 -14.12 5.06 -7.15
N GLY A 277 -14.34 5.02 -5.83
CA GLY A 277 -14.06 6.11 -4.89
C GLY A 277 -12.75 5.90 -4.15
N GLY A 278 -12.34 6.89 -3.35
CA GLY A 278 -11.11 6.80 -2.55
C GLY A 278 -11.18 5.66 -1.53
N GLY A 279 -10.07 4.94 -1.37
CA GLY A 279 -9.93 3.90 -0.35
C GLY A 279 -9.20 4.35 0.90
N ASP A 280 -8.86 3.38 1.73
CA ASP A 280 -8.22 3.57 3.04
C ASP A 280 -6.89 2.80 3.21
N GLY A 281 -6.25 2.42 2.09
CA GLY A 281 -5.00 1.69 2.13
C GLY A 281 -3.85 2.50 2.77
N SER A 282 -2.97 1.83 3.53
CA SER A 282 -1.78 2.44 4.13
C SER A 282 -0.54 2.28 3.25
N LEU A 283 0.33 3.29 3.26
CA LEU A 283 1.66 3.29 2.62
C LEU A 283 2.80 3.27 3.65
N ASP A 284 2.52 2.93 4.90
CA ASP A 284 3.50 2.97 5.98
C ASP A 284 4.45 1.76 6.00
N ASP A 285 4.12 0.70 5.25
CA ASP A 285 4.92 -0.52 5.10
C ASP A 285 5.71 -0.46 3.79
N PHE A 286 7.01 -0.16 3.86
CA PHE A 286 7.82 0.09 2.66
C PHE A 286 9.27 -0.42 2.77
N ASN A 287 9.91 -0.57 1.61
CA ASN A 287 11.36 -0.70 1.45
C ASN A 287 11.87 0.43 0.53
N THR A 288 13.13 0.84 0.69
CA THR A 288 13.80 1.85 -0.16
C THR A 288 15.12 1.32 -0.68
N GLY A 289 15.49 1.65 -1.93
CA GLY A 289 16.74 1.20 -2.54
C GLY A 289 16.63 -0.15 -3.24
N SER A 290 17.41 -0.31 -4.30
CA SER A 290 17.60 -1.59 -4.98
C SER A 290 18.83 -1.60 -5.89
N ILE A 291 19.40 -2.79 -6.10
CA ILE A 291 20.46 -3.06 -7.05
C ILE A 291 19.88 -3.58 -8.38
N TYR A 292 20.29 -2.95 -9.48
CA TYR A 292 19.99 -3.43 -10.83
C TYR A 292 20.57 -4.83 -11.10
N ARG A 293 19.74 -5.76 -11.59
CA ARG A 293 20.15 -7.11 -11.99
C ARG A 293 20.08 -7.34 -13.50
N ALA A 294 18.92 -7.12 -14.12
CA ALA A 294 18.73 -7.33 -15.55
C ALA A 294 17.53 -6.60 -16.14
N ASN A 295 17.57 -6.30 -17.43
CA ASN A 295 16.38 -5.86 -18.19
C ASN A 295 16.45 -6.28 -19.65
N TYR A 296 15.30 -6.40 -20.31
CA TYR A 296 15.27 -6.69 -21.74
C TYR A 296 14.10 -6.02 -22.43
N GLN A 297 14.41 -4.97 -23.18
CA GLN A 297 13.43 -4.13 -23.88
C GLN A 297 12.47 -4.91 -24.80
N PRO A 298 12.88 -5.96 -25.55
CA PRO A 298 11.95 -6.66 -26.42
C PRO A 298 10.79 -7.38 -25.71
N SER A 299 11.00 -7.95 -24.52
CA SER A 299 9.91 -8.53 -23.70
C SER A 299 9.54 -7.65 -22.51
N ASP A 300 10.03 -6.41 -22.50
CA ASP A 300 9.73 -5.37 -21.52
C ASP A 300 9.91 -5.75 -20.04
N PHE A 301 10.82 -6.65 -19.69
CA PHE A 301 11.04 -7.02 -18.29
C PHE A 301 12.19 -6.21 -17.66
N PHE A 302 12.06 -5.92 -16.37
CA PHE A 302 13.10 -5.33 -15.53
C PHE A 302 13.17 -6.08 -14.20
N LEU A 303 14.37 -6.38 -13.73
CA LEU A 303 14.64 -7.11 -12.50
C LEU A 303 15.67 -6.34 -11.65
N VAL A 304 15.30 -6.11 -10.40
CA VAL A 304 16.17 -5.58 -9.35
C VAL A 304 16.20 -6.56 -8.17
N GLU A 305 17.14 -6.34 -7.28
CA GLU A 305 17.19 -6.94 -5.95
C GLU A 305 17.08 -5.81 -4.95
N LEU A 306 16.14 -5.89 -4.01
CA LEU A 306 16.06 -4.88 -2.95
C LEU A 306 17.31 -4.98 -2.06
N ASP A 307 17.80 -3.84 -1.59
CA ASP A 307 19.08 -3.77 -0.88
C ASP A 307 18.94 -4.23 0.58
N ASP A 308 17.73 -4.07 1.12
CA ASP A 308 17.30 -4.60 2.42
C ASP A 308 16.41 -5.85 2.27
N ASP A 309 16.36 -6.63 3.36
CA ASP A 309 15.34 -7.66 3.53
C ASP A 309 13.94 -7.04 3.39
N VAL A 310 13.02 -7.79 2.77
CA VAL A 310 11.62 -7.36 2.66
C VAL A 310 11.05 -7.12 4.05
N SER A 311 10.36 -6.00 4.24
CA SER A 311 9.73 -5.62 5.50
C SER A 311 9.04 -6.81 6.19
N SER A 312 9.38 -7.06 7.45
CA SER A 312 8.83 -8.18 8.21
C SER A 312 7.31 -8.12 8.41
N THR A 313 6.69 -6.94 8.27
CA THR A 313 5.24 -6.76 8.33
C THR A 313 4.55 -6.98 6.99
N ALA A 314 5.32 -7.04 5.89
CA ALA A 314 4.80 -7.30 4.55
C ALA A 314 4.14 -8.69 4.44
N ASN A 315 4.51 -9.63 5.33
CA ASN A 315 4.17 -11.06 5.21
C ASN A 315 4.49 -11.58 3.80
N ALA A 316 5.66 -11.23 3.27
CA ALA A 316 5.90 -11.30 1.84
C ALA A 316 5.80 -12.73 1.27
N PHE A 317 5.35 -12.81 0.02
CA PHE A 317 5.36 -14.04 -0.77
C PHE A 317 6.22 -13.86 -2.01
N PHE A 318 7.16 -14.79 -2.23
CA PHE A 318 8.01 -14.82 -3.41
C PHE A 318 7.34 -15.67 -4.46
N SER A 319 6.81 -15.04 -5.51
CA SER A 319 6.03 -15.72 -6.52
C SER A 319 6.84 -16.76 -7.29
N GLY A 320 6.21 -17.90 -7.57
CA GLY A 320 6.76 -18.90 -8.48
C GLY A 320 6.72 -18.40 -9.92
N TRP A 321 7.35 -19.12 -10.84
CA TRP A 321 7.42 -18.74 -12.25
C TRP A 321 7.45 -19.97 -13.16
N SER A 322 7.05 -19.76 -14.42
CA SER A 322 7.14 -20.75 -15.49
C SER A 322 7.80 -20.11 -16.72
N ALA A 323 8.97 -20.63 -17.07
CA ALA A 323 9.73 -20.26 -18.27
C ALA A 323 9.50 -21.24 -19.43
N GLU A 324 8.51 -22.13 -19.32
CA GLU A 324 8.17 -23.07 -20.38
C GLU A 324 7.67 -22.34 -21.63
N PRO A 325 8.13 -22.72 -22.85
CA PRO A 325 7.75 -22.07 -24.10
C PRO A 325 6.37 -22.52 -24.60
N THR A 326 5.43 -22.76 -23.68
CA THR A 326 4.06 -23.18 -23.96
C THR A 326 3.10 -22.43 -23.05
N LEU A 327 2.08 -21.80 -23.63
CA LEU A 327 1.02 -21.17 -22.86
C LEU A 327 0.10 -22.23 -22.24
N PRO A 328 -0.49 -21.96 -21.06
CA PRO A 328 -1.60 -22.75 -20.55
C PRO A 328 -2.77 -22.74 -21.56
N GLY A 329 -3.62 -23.77 -21.52
CA GLY A 329 -4.85 -23.81 -22.33
C GLY A 329 -5.90 -22.82 -21.82
N ALA A 330 -7.19 -23.04 -22.15
CA ALA A 330 -8.28 -22.36 -21.44
C ALA A 330 -8.20 -22.75 -19.94
N ASP A 331 -7.79 -21.79 -19.12
CA ASP A 331 -7.45 -21.96 -17.71
C ASP A 331 -7.63 -20.61 -17.00
N THR A 332 -7.77 -20.60 -15.68
CA THR A 332 -7.90 -19.34 -14.94
C THR A 332 -6.56 -18.62 -14.91
N LEU A 333 -6.50 -17.47 -15.57
CA LEU A 333 -5.39 -16.52 -15.49
C LEU A 333 -5.74 -15.40 -14.53
N ILE A 334 -4.72 -14.90 -13.83
CA ILE A 334 -4.89 -13.92 -12.76
C ILE A 334 -3.86 -12.81 -12.94
N VAL A 335 -4.29 -11.56 -12.82
CA VAL A 335 -3.39 -10.43 -12.62
C VAL A 335 -3.71 -9.76 -11.29
N ILE A 336 -2.67 -9.45 -10.51
CA ILE A 336 -2.78 -8.68 -9.27
C ILE A 336 -1.96 -7.42 -9.48
N HIS A 337 -2.57 -6.25 -9.29
CA HIS A 337 -1.99 -5.00 -9.77
C HIS A 337 -2.44 -3.77 -8.97
N HIS A 338 -1.77 -2.65 -9.19
CA HIS A 338 -2.16 -1.33 -8.67
C HIS A 338 -2.57 -0.41 -9.81
N PRO A 339 -3.86 -0.42 -10.21
CA PRO A 339 -4.36 0.46 -11.26
C PRO A 339 -4.33 1.91 -10.78
N SER A 340 -3.78 2.84 -11.56
CA SER A 340 -3.79 4.28 -11.25
C SER A 340 -3.09 4.69 -9.93
N THR A 341 -2.06 3.96 -9.46
CA THR A 341 -1.51 4.01 -8.07
C THR A 341 -2.52 3.71 -6.98
N ASP A 342 -3.72 3.26 -7.30
CA ASP A 342 -4.76 3.00 -6.33
C ASP A 342 -4.48 1.69 -5.56
N GLU A 343 -5.30 1.41 -4.55
CA GLU A 343 -5.20 0.18 -3.78
C GLU A 343 -5.16 -1.07 -4.64
N LYS A 344 -4.46 -2.10 -4.15
CA LYS A 344 -4.25 -3.37 -4.87
C LYS A 344 -5.56 -4.03 -5.30
N ARG A 345 -5.65 -4.41 -6.58
CA ARG A 345 -6.79 -5.08 -7.21
C ARG A 345 -6.40 -6.42 -7.80
N ILE A 346 -7.40 -7.24 -8.12
CA ILE A 346 -7.24 -8.55 -8.77
C ILE A 346 -8.22 -8.67 -9.95
N SER A 347 -7.75 -9.20 -11.06
CA SER A 347 -8.55 -9.43 -12.28
C SER A 347 -8.36 -10.87 -12.76
N PHE A 348 -9.41 -11.43 -13.38
CA PHE A 348 -9.45 -12.82 -13.83
C PHE A 348 -9.83 -12.94 -15.29
N GLU A 349 -9.23 -13.93 -15.95
CA GLU A 349 -9.53 -14.33 -17.32
C GLU A 349 -9.72 -15.86 -17.37
N PHE A 350 -10.73 -16.34 -18.11
CA PHE A 350 -11.10 -17.75 -18.19
C PHE A 350 -10.94 -18.35 -19.59
N ASP A 351 -10.76 -17.54 -20.62
CA ASP A 351 -10.40 -17.98 -21.97
C ASP A 351 -8.89 -18.14 -22.16
N ALA A 352 -8.54 -18.84 -23.24
CA ALA A 352 -7.16 -19.19 -23.53
C ALA A 352 -6.38 -17.97 -24.04
N PRO A 353 -5.17 -17.69 -23.50
CA PRO A 353 -4.33 -16.63 -24.02
C PRO A 353 -3.69 -17.05 -25.35
N HIS A 354 -3.19 -16.09 -26.11
CA HIS A 354 -2.40 -16.36 -27.32
C HIS A 354 -1.08 -15.58 -27.36
N VAL A 355 -0.19 -16.02 -28.25
CA VAL A 355 1.13 -15.39 -28.40
C VAL A 355 1.01 -14.17 -29.31
N GLY A 356 1.61 -13.05 -28.90
CA GLY A 356 1.63 -11.81 -29.65
C GLY A 356 2.97 -11.07 -29.59
N THR A 357 2.99 -9.88 -30.17
CA THR A 357 4.14 -8.96 -30.14
C THR A 357 3.65 -7.55 -29.93
N TRP A 358 4.35 -6.81 -29.07
CA TRP A 358 4.08 -5.40 -28.81
C TRP A 358 3.88 -4.58 -30.11
N GLY A 359 2.85 -3.74 -30.13
CA GLY A 359 2.46 -2.93 -31.28
C GLY A 359 1.60 -3.63 -32.35
N SER A 360 1.27 -4.92 -32.17
CA SER A 360 0.37 -5.66 -33.09
C SER A 360 -1.11 -5.68 -32.65
N GLY A 361 -1.45 -4.97 -31.57
CA GLY A 361 -2.78 -5.05 -30.95
C GLY A 361 -3.07 -6.46 -30.41
N SER A 362 -4.34 -6.86 -30.43
CA SER A 362 -4.79 -8.21 -30.07
C SER A 362 -4.46 -9.30 -31.12
N THR A 363 -3.73 -8.96 -32.20
CA THR A 363 -3.43 -9.90 -33.28
C THR A 363 -2.47 -11.01 -32.83
N GLU A 364 -2.82 -12.27 -33.10
CA GLU A 364 -1.92 -13.40 -32.87
C GLU A 364 -0.68 -13.34 -33.79
N VAL A 365 0.50 -13.44 -33.19
CA VAL A 365 1.80 -13.46 -33.89
C VAL A 365 2.55 -14.74 -33.52
N PRO A 366 2.64 -15.73 -34.43
CA PRO A 366 3.39 -16.95 -34.18
C PRO A 366 4.87 -16.68 -33.89
N ASN A 367 5.40 -17.21 -32.77
CA ASN A 367 6.74 -16.92 -32.23
C ASN A 367 6.93 -15.47 -31.72
N GLY A 368 5.83 -14.83 -31.30
CA GLY A 368 5.89 -13.59 -30.55
C GLY A 368 6.56 -13.75 -29.18
N ASN A 369 6.79 -12.61 -28.53
CA ASN A 369 7.54 -12.47 -27.29
C ASN A 369 6.67 -11.98 -26.12
N HIS A 370 5.34 -11.94 -26.34
CA HIS A 370 4.36 -11.53 -25.36
C HIS A 370 3.20 -12.53 -25.29
N VAL A 371 2.53 -12.54 -24.15
CA VAL A 371 1.24 -13.20 -23.91
C VAL A 371 0.15 -12.14 -24.05
N VAL A 372 -0.86 -12.40 -24.88
CA VAL A 372 -2.01 -11.49 -25.09
C VAL A 372 -3.22 -12.07 -24.37
N ILE A 373 -3.86 -11.20 -23.59
CA ILE A 373 -5.15 -11.39 -22.95
C ILE A 373 -6.17 -10.60 -23.77
N PRO A 374 -7.07 -11.24 -24.52
CA PRO A 374 -7.93 -10.53 -25.47
C PRO A 374 -8.95 -9.58 -24.80
N ASP A 375 -9.42 -9.98 -23.63
CA ASP A 375 -10.44 -9.36 -22.78
C ASP A 375 -10.25 -9.82 -21.33
N TRP A 376 -11.00 -9.25 -20.38
CA TRP A 376 -11.01 -9.67 -18.97
C TRP A 376 -12.42 -10.03 -18.53
N ASP A 377 -12.63 -11.27 -18.06
CA ASP A 377 -13.91 -11.71 -17.51
C ASP A 377 -14.31 -10.99 -16.20
N ILE A 378 -13.34 -10.67 -15.34
CA ILE A 378 -13.55 -9.97 -14.06
C ILE A 378 -12.44 -8.93 -13.87
N GLY A 379 -12.83 -7.68 -13.62
CA GLY A 379 -11.88 -6.58 -13.43
C GLY A 379 -11.26 -6.12 -14.75
N THR A 380 -10.15 -5.40 -14.66
CA THR A 380 -9.40 -4.91 -15.82
C THR A 380 -7.97 -4.55 -15.39
N THR A 381 -7.18 -3.88 -16.22
CA THR A 381 -5.96 -3.16 -15.79
C THR A 381 -6.04 -1.68 -16.20
N GLU A 382 -5.24 -0.81 -15.58
CA GLU A 382 -5.21 0.62 -15.91
C GLU A 382 -3.77 1.17 -15.85
N GLY A 383 -3.58 2.45 -16.19
CA GLY A 383 -2.26 3.08 -16.10
C GLY A 383 -1.70 3.03 -14.68
N GLY A 384 -0.55 2.39 -14.47
CA GLY A 384 0.00 2.08 -13.13
C GLY A 384 0.12 0.59 -12.86
N SER A 385 -0.73 -0.23 -13.50
CA SER A 385 -0.64 -1.68 -13.47
C SER A 385 0.61 -2.21 -14.17
N SER A 386 1.29 -1.41 -15.00
CA SER A 386 2.53 -1.76 -15.68
C SER A 386 3.52 -2.47 -14.77
N GLY A 387 4.03 -3.63 -15.21
CA GLY A 387 4.92 -4.49 -14.44
C GLY A 387 4.23 -5.51 -13.54
N SER A 388 2.90 -5.49 -13.41
CA SER A 388 2.16 -6.48 -12.64
C SER A 388 2.29 -7.91 -13.20
N PRO A 389 2.37 -8.94 -12.34
CA PRO A 389 2.50 -10.32 -12.77
C PRO A 389 1.18 -10.89 -13.33
N LEU A 390 1.29 -11.63 -14.44
CA LEU A 390 0.27 -12.55 -14.94
C LEU A 390 0.57 -13.95 -14.43
N PHE A 391 -0.36 -14.53 -13.68
CA PHE A 391 -0.26 -15.87 -13.10
C PHE A 391 -1.07 -16.89 -13.89
N ASP A 392 -0.56 -18.12 -13.95
CA ASP A 392 -1.35 -19.29 -14.32
C ASP A 392 -2.20 -19.80 -13.13
N SER A 393 -3.03 -20.82 -13.37
CA SER A 393 -3.87 -21.44 -12.34
C SER A 393 -3.08 -22.12 -11.21
N ASN A 394 -1.79 -22.41 -11.42
CA ASN A 394 -0.89 -22.93 -10.41
C ASN A 394 -0.17 -21.82 -9.63
N LYS A 395 -0.59 -20.55 -9.81
CA LYS A 395 -0.04 -19.37 -9.14
C LYS A 395 1.40 -19.07 -9.53
N ARG A 396 1.80 -19.42 -10.77
CA ARG A 396 3.14 -19.16 -11.30
C ARG A 396 3.10 -18.03 -12.30
N VAL A 397 4.06 -17.12 -12.20
CA VAL A 397 4.20 -16.00 -13.12
C VAL A 397 4.60 -16.52 -14.50
N ILE A 398 3.81 -16.16 -15.50
CA ILE A 398 4.07 -16.43 -16.93
C ILE A 398 4.39 -15.17 -17.72
N GLY A 399 4.14 -13.98 -17.16
CA GLY A 399 4.52 -12.71 -17.77
C GLY A 399 4.33 -11.52 -16.84
N GLN A 400 4.81 -10.35 -17.27
CA GLN A 400 4.57 -9.08 -16.57
C GLN A 400 3.93 -8.06 -17.52
N LEU A 401 3.03 -7.21 -17.03
CA LEU A 401 2.24 -6.31 -17.89
C LEU A 401 3.13 -5.28 -18.59
N HIS A 402 3.06 -5.22 -19.92
CA HIS A 402 3.65 -4.14 -20.72
C HIS A 402 2.61 -3.03 -20.93
N GLY A 403 1.35 -3.40 -21.15
CA GLY A 403 0.20 -2.48 -21.22
C GLY A 403 -0.91 -3.06 -22.09
N GLY A 404 -1.84 -2.20 -22.49
CA GLY A 404 -2.97 -2.58 -23.34
C GLY A 404 -3.95 -1.43 -23.50
N ASN A 405 -5.15 -1.77 -23.99
CA ASN A 405 -6.27 -0.83 -24.14
C ASN A 405 -7.39 -1.08 -23.13
N ALA A 406 -7.28 -2.14 -22.31
CA ALA A 406 -8.24 -2.47 -21.28
C ALA A 406 -8.42 -1.28 -20.32
N SER A 407 -9.65 -0.99 -19.94
CA SER A 407 -10.01 0.00 -18.93
C SER A 407 -11.46 -0.21 -18.49
N CYS A 408 -11.86 0.34 -17.35
CA CYS A 408 -13.25 0.27 -16.95
C CYS A 408 -14.17 0.93 -18.00
N GLY A 409 -15.17 0.18 -18.44
CA GLY A 409 -16.10 0.61 -19.49
C GLY A 409 -15.74 0.15 -20.90
N ASN A 410 -14.63 -0.55 -21.09
CA ASN A 410 -14.34 -1.31 -22.30
C ASN A 410 -13.90 -2.75 -21.99
N ASP A 411 -13.82 -3.54 -23.05
CA ASP A 411 -13.46 -4.97 -23.01
C ASP A 411 -12.42 -5.22 -24.12
N ASP A 412 -11.26 -4.59 -23.95
CA ASP A 412 -10.16 -4.58 -24.92
C ASP A 412 -8.92 -5.28 -24.32
N TYR A 413 -7.94 -5.57 -25.16
CA TYR A 413 -6.82 -6.46 -24.79
C TYR A 413 -5.80 -5.83 -23.85
N ASP A 414 -5.13 -6.70 -23.10
CA ASP A 414 -3.84 -6.46 -22.45
C ASP A 414 -2.74 -7.39 -22.98
N ILE A 415 -1.48 -6.95 -22.88
CA ILE A 415 -0.33 -7.68 -23.38
C ILE A 415 0.83 -7.68 -22.37
N PHE A 416 1.36 -8.87 -22.10
CA PHE A 416 2.34 -9.14 -21.05
C PHE A 416 3.64 -9.66 -21.66
N GLY A 417 4.78 -9.14 -21.21
CA GLY A 417 6.09 -9.66 -21.58
C GLY A 417 6.24 -11.12 -21.15
N TRP A 418 6.54 -12.02 -22.08
CA TRP A 418 6.51 -13.46 -21.78
C TRP A 418 7.78 -13.91 -21.04
N VAL A 419 7.63 -14.56 -19.87
CA VAL A 419 8.77 -15.08 -19.07
C VAL A 419 9.65 -16.01 -19.91
N ALA A 420 9.06 -16.86 -20.76
CA ALA A 420 9.83 -17.74 -21.64
C ALA A 420 10.72 -16.97 -22.64
N SER A 421 10.28 -15.79 -23.09
CA SER A 421 11.11 -14.89 -23.91
C SER A 421 12.18 -14.20 -23.08
N SER A 422 11.86 -13.78 -21.86
CA SER A 422 12.77 -13.13 -20.91
C SER A 422 13.83 -14.08 -20.35
N TRP A 423 13.61 -15.39 -20.39
CA TRP A 423 14.48 -16.43 -19.84
C TRP A 423 15.88 -16.43 -20.47
N GLU A 424 15.96 -16.43 -21.80
CA GLU A 424 17.22 -16.29 -22.54
C GLU A 424 17.51 -14.84 -22.95
N GLY A 425 16.46 -14.02 -23.08
CA GLY A 425 16.53 -12.57 -23.29
C GLY A 425 17.54 -12.16 -24.35
N GLY A 426 18.45 -11.24 -24.00
CA GLY A 426 19.53 -10.75 -24.86
C GLY A 426 20.79 -11.63 -24.90
N GLY A 427 20.79 -12.78 -24.20
CA GLY A 427 21.91 -13.73 -24.17
C GLY A 427 23.02 -13.42 -23.17
N THR A 428 22.88 -12.37 -22.36
CA THR A 428 23.83 -11.98 -21.28
C THR A 428 23.11 -11.85 -19.94
N PRO A 429 23.81 -12.02 -18.78
CA PRO A 429 23.19 -11.93 -17.46
C PRO A 429 22.44 -10.63 -17.17
N SER A 430 22.92 -9.49 -17.69
CA SER A 430 22.23 -8.19 -17.55
C SER A 430 20.99 -8.06 -18.45
N SER A 431 20.66 -9.09 -19.23
CA SER A 431 19.59 -9.02 -20.24
C SER A 431 18.67 -10.24 -20.26
N ARG A 432 18.70 -11.09 -19.23
CA ARG A 432 17.88 -12.30 -19.15
C ARG A 432 17.64 -12.73 -17.70
N LEU A 433 16.59 -13.54 -17.48
CA LEU A 433 16.18 -13.97 -16.14
C LEU A 433 16.97 -15.19 -15.60
N ARG A 434 17.45 -16.08 -16.48
CA ARG A 434 18.01 -17.38 -16.05
C ARG A 434 19.14 -17.27 -15.01
N ASP A 435 20.06 -16.32 -15.16
CA ASP A 435 21.21 -16.21 -14.24
C ASP A 435 20.80 -15.78 -12.82
N TRP A 436 19.60 -15.23 -12.65
CA TRP A 436 19.06 -14.73 -11.38
C TRP A 436 18.04 -15.67 -10.77
N LEU A 437 17.14 -16.23 -11.60
CA LEU A 437 16.10 -17.15 -11.14
C LEU A 437 16.59 -18.59 -11.05
N ASP A 438 17.62 -18.96 -11.82
CA ASP A 438 18.33 -20.25 -11.75
C ASP A 438 19.85 -20.05 -11.70
N PRO A 439 20.39 -19.42 -10.63
CA PRO A 439 21.79 -18.99 -10.57
C PRO A 439 22.78 -20.16 -10.53
N GLU A 440 22.33 -21.35 -10.14
CA GLU A 440 23.14 -22.58 -10.16
C GLU A 440 23.03 -23.35 -11.48
N ASN A 441 22.24 -22.84 -12.43
CA ASN A 441 21.99 -23.46 -13.72
C ASN A 441 21.54 -24.94 -13.57
N THR A 442 20.56 -25.15 -12.69
CA THR A 442 19.94 -26.45 -12.40
C THR A 442 19.13 -26.98 -13.59
N GLY A 443 18.68 -26.09 -14.49
CA GLY A 443 17.83 -26.41 -15.63
C GLY A 443 16.34 -26.53 -15.28
N VAL A 444 15.94 -26.05 -14.10
CA VAL A 444 14.53 -25.92 -13.70
C VAL A 444 13.87 -24.85 -14.56
N MET A 445 12.76 -25.20 -15.20
CA MET A 445 11.96 -24.29 -16.05
C MET A 445 10.66 -23.84 -15.38
N VAL A 446 10.31 -24.45 -14.25
CA VAL A 446 9.08 -24.19 -13.51
C VAL A 446 9.37 -24.31 -12.01
N LEU A 447 9.01 -23.28 -11.24
CA LEU A 447 9.21 -23.24 -9.79
C LEU A 447 7.96 -22.68 -9.11
N ASP A 448 7.56 -23.27 -7.99
CA ASP A 448 6.45 -22.76 -7.17
C ASP A 448 6.90 -21.60 -6.27
N GLY A 449 5.93 -20.82 -5.81
CA GLY A 449 6.19 -19.71 -4.89
C GLY A 449 6.46 -20.16 -3.46
N ARG A 450 6.96 -19.23 -2.64
CA ARG A 450 7.35 -19.48 -1.25
C ARG A 450 7.06 -18.26 -0.38
N SER A 451 6.54 -18.49 0.82
CA SER A 451 6.37 -17.42 1.82
C SER A 451 7.71 -17.10 2.50
N GLN A 452 7.93 -15.81 2.78
CA GLN A 452 9.06 -15.31 3.59
C GLN A 452 9.14 -16.01 4.95
N ALA A 453 7.99 -16.39 5.53
CA ALA A 453 7.93 -17.09 6.82
C ALA A 453 8.66 -18.45 6.82
N VAL A 454 8.82 -19.09 5.65
CA VAL A 454 9.54 -20.36 5.49
C VAL A 454 11.06 -20.16 5.42
N CYS A 455 11.52 -18.93 5.15
CA CYS A 455 12.93 -18.56 5.20
C CYS A 455 13.38 -18.18 6.61
N SER A 456 12.43 -17.91 7.51
CA SER A 456 12.64 -17.79 8.97
C SER A 456 12.25 -19.07 9.71
N PHE A 457 12.77 -19.30 10.92
CA PHE A 457 12.28 -20.37 11.79
C PHE A 457 10.80 -20.08 12.17
N ALA A 458 9.86 -20.95 11.78
CA ALA A 458 8.44 -20.75 12.04
C ALA A 458 7.63 -22.05 12.10
N VAL A 459 6.55 -22.06 12.89
CA VAL A 459 5.47 -23.06 12.83
C VAL A 459 4.26 -22.36 12.19
N ILE A 460 4.04 -22.60 10.90
CA ILE A 460 3.00 -21.89 10.15
C ILE A 460 1.66 -22.57 10.40
N VAL A 461 0.64 -21.78 10.71
CA VAL A 461 -0.73 -22.23 10.96
C VAL A 461 -1.60 -21.73 9.80
N ASN A 462 -2.09 -22.63 8.96
CA ASN A 462 -2.82 -22.24 7.74
C ASN A 462 -4.27 -21.81 8.01
N ASN A 463 -4.86 -22.27 9.11
CA ASN A 463 -6.23 -21.95 9.51
C ASN A 463 -6.30 -21.62 11.01
N PRO A 464 -5.80 -20.45 11.45
CA PRO A 464 -5.65 -20.15 12.87
C PRO A 464 -6.96 -20.05 13.63
N ASN A 465 -8.11 -19.89 12.97
CA ASN A 465 -9.42 -19.79 13.60
C ASN A 465 -10.30 -20.97 13.22
N ILE A 466 -10.82 -21.71 14.20
CA ILE A 466 -11.81 -22.78 13.99
C ILE A 466 -13.00 -22.55 14.91
N SER A 467 -14.19 -22.55 14.32
CA SER A 467 -15.47 -22.59 15.02
C SER A 467 -16.06 -24.00 14.90
N LEU A 468 -16.55 -24.58 16.01
CA LEU A 468 -17.21 -25.88 15.98
C LEU A 468 -18.42 -25.97 16.90
N CYS A 469 -19.38 -26.82 16.51
CA CYS A 469 -20.44 -27.27 17.39
C CYS A 469 -19.88 -28.32 18.36
N ALA A 470 -20.16 -28.17 19.67
CA ALA A 470 -19.68 -29.11 20.68
C ALA A 470 -20.03 -30.56 20.29
N SER A 471 -19.03 -31.44 20.39
CA SER A 471 -18.97 -32.85 19.88
C SER A 471 -18.27 -33.07 18.53
N ASN A 472 -17.92 -32.02 17.79
CA ASN A 472 -17.03 -32.12 16.63
C ASN A 472 -15.56 -31.92 17.04
N ASP A 473 -14.64 -32.52 16.29
CA ASP A 473 -13.20 -32.29 16.43
C ASP A 473 -12.78 -31.01 15.68
N ALA A 474 -11.85 -30.24 16.25
CA ALA A 474 -11.19 -29.11 15.56
C ALA A 474 -9.92 -29.62 14.89
N THR A 475 -9.66 -29.28 13.63
CA THR A 475 -8.41 -29.68 12.96
C THR A 475 -7.69 -28.48 12.37
N TYR A 476 -6.54 -28.13 12.94
CA TYR A 476 -5.62 -27.12 12.43
C TYR A 476 -4.61 -27.77 11.48
N SER A 477 -4.36 -27.13 10.35
CA SER A 477 -3.31 -27.51 9.40
C SER A 477 -2.07 -26.67 9.65
N LEU A 478 -0.94 -27.34 9.85
CA LEU A 478 0.34 -26.73 10.20
C LEU A 478 1.41 -27.08 9.16
N ASN A 479 2.35 -26.16 8.93
CA ASN A 479 3.57 -26.41 8.18
C ASN A 479 4.78 -26.03 9.03
N ILE A 480 5.78 -26.91 9.11
CA ILE A 480 7.05 -26.61 9.77
C ILE A 480 7.98 -25.96 8.74
N SER A 481 8.54 -24.80 9.09
CA SER A 481 9.50 -24.11 8.23
C SER A 481 10.69 -25.01 7.86
N GLU A 482 11.18 -24.89 6.62
CA GLU A 482 12.41 -25.56 6.17
C GLU A 482 13.67 -24.94 6.76
N ALA A 483 13.57 -23.77 7.40
CA ALA A 483 14.69 -23.14 8.10
C ALA A 483 15.20 -23.97 9.29
N PHE A 484 14.38 -24.87 9.85
CA PHE A 484 14.84 -25.82 10.85
C PHE A 484 15.79 -26.85 10.24
N THR A 485 16.92 -27.12 10.89
CA THR A 485 17.93 -28.08 10.40
C THR A 485 17.76 -29.48 11.00
N GLU A 486 16.99 -29.61 12.09
CA GLU A 486 16.67 -30.86 12.78
C GLU A 486 15.16 -30.98 13.05
N GLU A 487 14.70 -32.14 13.55
CA GLU A 487 13.29 -32.36 13.89
C GLU A 487 12.80 -31.38 14.98
N VAL A 488 11.64 -30.78 14.74
CA VAL A 488 11.01 -29.80 15.63
C VAL A 488 10.05 -30.50 16.57
N THR A 489 10.28 -30.39 17.87
CA THR A 489 9.34 -30.89 18.88
C THR A 489 8.21 -29.88 19.07
N LEU A 490 6.97 -30.33 18.90
CA LEU A 490 5.78 -29.49 19.03
C LEU A 490 5.12 -29.68 20.40
N SER A 491 4.71 -28.59 21.03
CA SER A 491 3.85 -28.61 22.21
C SER A 491 2.66 -27.66 22.03
N LEU A 492 1.63 -27.85 22.84
CA LEU A 492 0.42 -27.03 22.84
C LEU A 492 0.09 -26.60 24.26
N GLU A 493 -0.09 -25.30 24.44
CA GLU A 493 -0.56 -24.67 25.68
C GLU A 493 -1.96 -24.07 25.47
N GLY A 494 -2.68 -23.80 26.57
CA GLY A 494 -4.03 -23.20 26.51
C GLY A 494 -5.20 -24.17 26.28
N LEU A 495 -4.94 -25.48 26.17
CA LEU A 495 -6.00 -26.48 25.95
C LEU A 495 -7.04 -26.49 27.09
N PRO A 496 -8.35 -26.28 26.80
CA PRO A 496 -9.37 -26.24 27.83
C PRO A 496 -9.59 -27.61 28.49
N GLY A 497 -9.90 -27.59 29.78
CA GLY A 497 -10.09 -28.79 30.58
C GLY A 497 -11.19 -29.69 30.02
N GLY A 498 -10.83 -30.94 29.68
CA GLY A 498 -11.74 -31.92 29.10
C GLY A 498 -11.46 -32.23 27.62
N ALA A 499 -10.83 -31.31 26.89
CA ALA A 499 -10.35 -31.56 25.53
C ALA A 499 -9.03 -32.34 25.51
N SER A 500 -8.75 -32.99 24.40
CA SER A 500 -7.46 -33.63 24.11
C SER A 500 -6.89 -33.10 22.81
N ALA A 501 -5.58 -32.87 22.77
CA ALA A 501 -4.85 -32.44 21.58
C ALA A 501 -3.90 -33.54 21.09
N SER A 502 -3.82 -33.72 19.78
CA SER A 502 -2.84 -34.59 19.15
C SER A 502 -2.32 -33.98 17.85
N PHE A 503 -0.99 -33.93 17.73
CA PHE A 503 -0.33 -33.67 16.46
C PHE A 503 -0.24 -34.97 15.66
N SER A 504 -0.51 -34.93 14.36
CA SER A 504 -0.42 -36.11 13.48
C SER A 504 1.01 -36.64 13.37
N THR A 505 2.02 -35.81 13.60
CA THR A 505 3.44 -36.16 13.66
C THR A 505 4.15 -35.23 14.64
N ASN A 506 4.91 -35.77 15.59
CA ASN A 506 5.66 -35.00 16.59
C ASN A 506 6.73 -35.90 17.25
N PRO A 507 8.03 -35.58 17.18
CA PRO A 507 8.65 -34.44 16.47
C PRO A 507 8.33 -34.39 14.97
N ALA A 508 8.29 -33.20 14.41
CA ALA A 508 7.95 -32.95 13.00
C ALA A 508 9.22 -32.55 12.21
N ALA A 509 9.36 -33.07 11.00
CA ALA A 509 10.51 -32.75 10.16
C ALA A 509 10.40 -31.32 9.58
N PRO A 510 11.52 -30.62 9.33
CA PRO A 510 11.52 -29.39 8.57
C PRO A 510 10.81 -29.55 7.21
N GLY A 511 10.02 -28.55 6.81
CA GLY A 511 9.21 -28.59 5.58
C GLY A 511 7.99 -29.50 5.63
N SER A 512 7.73 -30.21 6.74
CA SER A 512 6.60 -31.13 6.81
C SER A 512 5.28 -30.40 7.06
N ALA A 513 4.24 -30.85 6.35
CA ALA A 513 2.84 -30.53 6.65
C ALA A 513 2.27 -31.55 7.64
N LEU A 514 1.55 -31.08 8.64
CA LEU A 514 0.92 -31.91 9.66
C LEU A 514 -0.40 -31.29 10.14
N THR A 515 -1.17 -32.04 10.94
CA THR A 515 -2.38 -31.52 11.56
C THR A 515 -2.31 -31.56 13.07
N LEU A 516 -2.88 -30.55 13.73
CA LEU A 516 -3.23 -30.56 15.14
C LEU A 516 -4.73 -30.79 15.27
N THR A 517 -5.12 -31.92 15.86
CA THR A 517 -6.52 -32.25 16.14
C THR A 517 -6.84 -32.03 17.60
N ILE A 518 -7.86 -31.21 17.87
CA ILE A 518 -8.49 -31.04 19.19
C ILE A 518 -9.76 -31.88 19.22
N SER A 519 -9.83 -32.83 20.15
CA SER A 519 -10.91 -33.81 20.29
C SER A 519 -11.49 -33.80 21.71
N ASN A 520 -12.51 -34.63 21.95
CA ASN A 520 -13.25 -34.69 23.23
C ASN A 520 -13.89 -33.34 23.62
N THR A 521 -14.44 -32.64 22.64
CA THR A 521 -15.08 -31.31 22.82
C THR A 521 -16.48 -31.39 23.43
N THR A 522 -17.03 -32.60 23.63
CA THR A 522 -18.36 -32.88 24.20
C THR A 522 -18.40 -32.53 25.69
N GLY A 523 -18.59 -31.25 26.01
CA GLY A 523 -18.64 -30.73 27.37
C GLY A 523 -17.76 -29.50 27.62
N LEU A 524 -17.07 -29.00 26.60
CA LEU A 524 -16.45 -27.68 26.66
C LEU A 524 -17.53 -26.61 26.86
N ALA A 525 -17.20 -25.58 27.65
CA ALA A 525 -18.06 -24.42 27.79
C ALA A 525 -18.13 -23.68 26.44
N THR A 526 -19.27 -23.06 26.16
CA THR A 526 -19.37 -22.15 25.01
C THR A 526 -18.43 -20.97 25.23
N GLY A 527 -17.65 -20.63 24.21
CA GLY A 527 -16.68 -19.53 24.30
C GLY A 527 -15.49 -19.68 23.34
N ALA A 528 -14.67 -18.64 23.33
CA ALA A 528 -13.41 -18.59 22.58
C ALA A 528 -12.25 -19.08 23.46
N TYR A 529 -11.38 -19.89 22.87
CA TYR A 529 -10.17 -20.41 23.50
C TYR A 529 -8.96 -20.08 22.64
N THR A 530 -7.93 -19.48 23.24
CA THR A 530 -6.62 -19.29 22.58
C THR A 530 -5.70 -20.43 22.98
N LEU A 531 -5.12 -21.11 21.99
CA LEU A 531 -4.13 -22.17 22.19
C LEU A 531 -2.81 -21.71 21.55
N THR A 532 -1.70 -21.98 22.23
CA THR A 532 -0.35 -21.60 21.74
C THR A 532 0.41 -22.86 21.37
N ILE A 533 0.79 -22.98 20.10
CA ILE A 533 1.66 -24.03 19.58
C ILE A 533 3.09 -23.55 19.72
N THR A 534 3.95 -24.35 20.36
CA THR A 534 5.40 -24.08 20.44
C THR A 534 6.15 -25.12 19.64
N GLY A 535 7.01 -24.69 18.71
CA GLY A 535 7.97 -25.54 18.01
C GLY A 535 9.38 -25.30 18.54
N THR A 536 10.02 -26.36 19.04
CA THR A 536 11.38 -26.32 19.60
C THR A 536 12.33 -27.15 18.72
N GLY A 537 13.28 -26.47 18.06
CA GLY A 537 14.42 -27.09 17.38
C GLY A 537 15.67 -27.15 18.28
N SER A 538 16.84 -27.47 17.71
CA SER A 538 18.12 -27.57 18.45
C SER A 538 18.56 -26.25 19.08
N ASP A 539 18.40 -25.14 18.35
CA ASP A 539 18.94 -23.82 18.70
C ASP A 539 17.88 -22.71 18.72
N GLN A 540 16.65 -23.00 18.30
CA GLN A 540 15.58 -22.02 18.15
C GLN A 540 14.24 -22.54 18.68
N THR A 541 13.47 -21.65 19.31
CA THR A 541 12.11 -21.92 19.76
C THR A 541 11.17 -20.87 19.20
N VAL A 542 10.07 -21.29 18.58
CA VAL A 542 9.11 -20.41 17.92
C VAL A 542 7.70 -20.75 18.38
N THR A 543 6.81 -19.76 18.41
CA THR A 543 5.44 -19.91 18.89
C THR A 543 4.43 -19.38 17.88
N SER A 544 3.29 -20.07 17.78
CA SER A 544 2.17 -19.68 16.91
C SER A 544 0.84 -19.88 17.64
N ASN A 545 -0.08 -18.93 17.53
CA ASN A 545 -1.38 -19.01 18.20
C ASN A 545 -2.46 -19.57 17.25
N VAL A 546 -3.39 -20.33 17.83
CA VAL A 546 -4.64 -20.76 17.21
C VAL A 546 -5.82 -20.43 18.13
N TYR A 547 -7.01 -20.29 17.55
CA TYR A 547 -8.23 -19.87 18.22
C TYR A 547 -9.34 -20.88 17.94
N LEU A 548 -9.93 -21.41 19.01
CA LEU A 548 -11.03 -22.36 19.00
C LEU A 548 -12.30 -21.72 19.57
N ASN A 549 -13.34 -21.56 18.76
CA ASN A 549 -14.67 -21.09 19.19
C ASN A 549 -15.64 -22.27 19.30
N VAL A 550 -16.19 -22.52 20.49
CA VAL A 550 -17.11 -23.63 20.74
C VAL A 550 -18.54 -23.14 20.94
N PHE A 551 -19.49 -23.69 20.18
CA PHE A 551 -20.93 -23.45 20.31
C PHE A 551 -21.63 -24.60 21.07
N GLY A 552 -22.60 -24.26 21.93
CA GLY A 552 -23.23 -25.19 22.89
C GLY A 552 -24.31 -26.14 22.33
N GLY A 553 -24.74 -25.99 21.07
CA GLY A 553 -25.81 -26.79 20.44
C GLY A 553 -26.78 -25.95 19.59
N ILE A 554 -27.81 -26.59 19.00
CA ILE A 554 -28.89 -25.89 18.27
C ILE A 554 -29.63 -24.94 19.22
N PRO A 555 -29.99 -23.70 18.81
CA PRO A 555 -30.71 -22.75 19.65
C PRO A 555 -32.13 -23.23 20.02
N SER A 556 -32.69 -22.74 21.13
CA SER A 556 -34.10 -22.99 21.48
C SER A 556 -35.07 -22.15 20.63
N ALA A 557 -36.36 -22.50 20.62
CA ALA A 557 -37.37 -21.73 19.89
C ALA A 557 -37.44 -20.27 20.39
N VAL A 558 -37.55 -19.34 19.44
CA VAL A 558 -37.64 -17.89 19.70
C VAL A 558 -38.95 -17.54 20.40
N GLN A 559 -38.92 -16.56 21.31
CA GLN A 559 -40.11 -16.07 22.03
C GLN A 559 -40.52 -14.70 21.47
N LEU A 560 -41.73 -14.59 20.92
CA LEU A 560 -42.25 -13.36 20.31
C LEU A 560 -42.72 -12.35 21.37
N SER A 561 -42.56 -11.06 21.09
CA SER A 561 -42.91 -9.97 22.00
C SER A 561 -44.05 -9.09 21.45
N ALA A 562 -43.85 -8.41 20.32
CA ALA A 562 -44.83 -7.51 19.71
C ALA A 562 -44.86 -7.64 18.16
N PRO A 563 -45.99 -7.42 17.48
CA PRO A 563 -47.34 -7.21 18.02
C PRO A 563 -47.85 -8.43 18.81
N VAL A 564 -48.65 -8.20 19.85
CA VAL A 564 -49.17 -9.30 20.68
C VAL A 564 -50.20 -10.14 19.92
N ASN A 565 -50.30 -11.42 20.27
CA ASN A 565 -51.16 -12.35 19.53
C ASN A 565 -52.66 -11.95 19.58
N ASN A 566 -53.27 -11.80 18.42
CA ASN A 566 -54.62 -11.33 18.13
C ASN A 566 -54.90 -9.84 18.40
N ALA A 567 -53.89 -8.97 18.32
CA ALA A 567 -54.10 -7.52 18.41
C ALA A 567 -55.00 -6.98 17.27
N ALA A 568 -55.72 -5.87 17.49
CA ALA A 568 -56.76 -5.40 16.57
C ALA A 568 -56.84 -3.87 16.47
N GLY A 569 -56.55 -3.32 15.30
CA GLY A 569 -56.38 -1.87 15.14
C GLY A 569 -54.92 -1.44 15.26
N GLU A 570 -54.00 -2.34 14.96
CA GLU A 570 -52.56 -2.07 14.89
C GLU A 570 -52.25 -1.05 13.79
N VAL A 571 -51.22 -0.24 13.98
CA VAL A 571 -50.75 0.68 12.95
C VAL A 571 -50.35 -0.10 11.68
N LEU A 572 -50.37 0.58 10.53
CA LEU A 572 -50.12 -0.07 9.24
C LEU A 572 -48.65 -0.44 9.03
N ALA A 573 -47.73 0.12 9.81
CA ALA A 573 -46.32 -0.25 9.85
C ALA A 573 -45.94 -0.73 11.26
N PRO A 574 -46.41 -1.92 11.69
CA PRO A 574 -46.15 -2.39 13.03
C PRO A 574 -44.67 -2.76 13.22
N ALA A 575 -44.12 -2.44 14.39
CA ALA A 575 -42.79 -2.89 14.79
C ALA A 575 -42.86 -4.32 15.33
N PHE A 576 -42.11 -5.23 14.73
CA PHE A 576 -42.02 -6.61 15.18
C PHE A 576 -40.81 -6.78 16.10
N SER A 577 -40.97 -7.49 17.22
CA SER A 577 -39.88 -7.75 18.17
C SER A 577 -40.02 -9.11 18.86
N TRP A 578 -38.88 -9.70 19.23
CA TRP A 578 -38.77 -10.97 19.93
C TRP A 578 -37.59 -10.97 20.91
N GLU A 579 -37.56 -11.93 21.82
CA GLU A 579 -36.49 -12.09 22.80
C GLU A 579 -35.26 -12.77 22.19
N ALA A 580 -34.07 -12.28 22.56
CA ALA A 580 -32.82 -12.90 22.16
C ALA A 580 -32.70 -14.33 22.72
N THR A 581 -32.57 -15.31 21.83
CA THR A 581 -32.37 -16.71 22.18
C THR A 581 -30.90 -16.99 22.47
N SER A 582 -30.61 -17.51 23.67
CA SER A 582 -29.26 -17.99 24.03
C SER A 582 -28.73 -19.00 23.02
N GLY A 583 -27.61 -18.66 22.37
CA GLY A 583 -26.92 -19.51 21.40
C GLY A 583 -27.35 -19.30 19.95
N ALA A 584 -28.37 -18.50 19.66
CA ALA A 584 -28.67 -18.06 18.29
C ALA A 584 -27.68 -16.97 17.86
N SER A 585 -27.12 -17.10 16.66
CA SER A 585 -26.28 -16.08 16.03
C SER A 585 -27.00 -15.33 14.90
N SER A 586 -28.18 -15.79 14.48
CA SER A 586 -29.04 -15.14 13.49
C SER A 586 -30.50 -15.55 13.71
N TYR A 587 -31.44 -14.76 13.18
CA TYR A 587 -32.88 -14.96 13.21
C TYR A 587 -33.46 -14.81 11.81
N HIS A 588 -34.43 -15.66 11.48
CA HIS A 588 -35.20 -15.59 10.26
C HIS A 588 -36.67 -15.28 10.61
N PHE A 589 -37.14 -14.13 10.17
CA PHE A 589 -38.48 -13.59 10.40
C PHE A 589 -39.35 -13.78 9.16
N VAL A 590 -40.62 -14.14 9.35
CA VAL A 590 -41.61 -14.28 8.28
C VAL A 590 -42.95 -13.66 8.68
N LEU A 591 -43.51 -12.83 7.80
CA LEU A 591 -44.86 -12.25 7.85
C LEU A 591 -45.68 -12.74 6.65
N ALA A 592 -46.92 -13.15 6.89
CA ALA A 592 -47.82 -13.71 5.88
C ALA A 592 -49.26 -13.19 6.01
N GLY A 593 -49.99 -13.18 4.89
CA GLY A 593 -51.42 -12.86 4.84
C GLY A 593 -52.33 -14.03 5.27
N ASP A 594 -51.75 -15.21 5.48
CA ASP A 594 -52.48 -16.42 5.85
C ASP A 594 -51.72 -17.25 6.92
N PRO A 595 -52.44 -18.01 7.78
CA PRO A 595 -51.83 -18.77 8.87
C PRO A 595 -51.00 -19.98 8.42
N GLY A 596 -51.08 -20.35 7.15
CA GLY A 596 -50.30 -21.43 6.53
C GLY A 596 -48.98 -20.95 5.93
N PHE A 597 -48.67 -19.66 5.97
CA PHE A 597 -47.48 -19.06 5.37
C PHE A 597 -47.32 -19.43 3.89
N THR A 598 -48.43 -19.39 3.15
CA THR A 598 -48.46 -19.61 1.69
C THR A 598 -48.46 -18.30 0.91
N ASP A 599 -48.91 -17.21 1.53
CA ASP A 599 -48.94 -15.85 1.03
C ASP A 599 -47.96 -15.01 1.86
N ILE A 600 -46.67 -15.10 1.54
CA ILE A 600 -45.60 -14.38 2.25
C ILE A 600 -45.63 -12.91 1.82
N ILE A 601 -45.78 -12.03 2.80
CA ILE A 601 -45.81 -10.57 2.62
C ILE A 601 -44.41 -10.00 2.79
N PHE A 602 -43.68 -10.50 3.78
CA PHE A 602 -42.32 -10.06 4.07
C PHE A 602 -41.53 -11.17 4.77
N GLU A 603 -40.25 -11.30 4.44
CA GLU A 603 -39.33 -12.18 5.16
C GLU A 603 -37.95 -11.52 5.27
N SER A 604 -37.21 -11.82 6.34
CA SER A 604 -35.86 -11.31 6.52
C SER A 604 -35.01 -12.25 7.36
N THR A 605 -33.69 -12.16 7.21
CA THR A 605 -32.73 -12.91 8.02
C THR A 605 -31.63 -11.96 8.52
N GLY A 606 -31.34 -11.97 9.81
CA GLY A 606 -30.33 -11.08 10.40
C GLY A 606 -30.06 -11.34 11.87
N THR A 607 -29.16 -10.55 12.47
CA THR A 607 -28.77 -10.69 13.88
C THR A 607 -29.66 -9.91 14.85
N SER A 608 -30.46 -8.97 14.33
CA SER A 608 -31.38 -8.14 15.10
C SER A 608 -32.52 -8.98 15.72
N THR A 609 -33.06 -8.50 16.83
CA THR A 609 -34.24 -9.08 17.49
C THR A 609 -35.52 -8.28 17.26
N SER A 610 -35.48 -7.37 16.28
CA SER A 610 -36.63 -6.60 15.83
C SER A 610 -36.54 -6.35 14.32
N VAL A 611 -37.71 -6.17 13.70
CA VAL A 611 -37.84 -5.81 12.29
C VAL A 611 -39.01 -4.86 12.09
N MET A 612 -38.83 -3.89 11.20
CA MET A 612 -39.89 -3.04 10.68
C MET A 612 -40.26 -3.55 9.29
N THR A 613 -41.55 -3.60 8.99
CA THR A 613 -42.03 -3.90 7.64
C THR A 613 -42.44 -2.63 6.90
N GLY A 614 -42.70 -2.75 5.61
CA GLY A 614 -43.44 -1.71 4.88
C GLY A 614 -44.89 -1.59 5.37
N LEU A 615 -45.59 -0.59 4.82
CA LEU A 615 -47.03 -0.40 5.03
C LEU A 615 -47.82 -1.66 4.65
N LEU A 616 -48.69 -2.07 5.57
CA LEU A 616 -49.64 -3.16 5.39
C LEU A 616 -51.02 -2.61 5.02
N ASP A 617 -51.84 -3.44 4.39
CA ASP A 617 -53.20 -3.05 4.02
C ASP A 617 -54.03 -2.79 5.28
N SER A 618 -54.87 -1.75 5.25
CA SER A 618 -55.77 -1.41 6.35
C SER A 618 -56.87 -2.46 6.56
N GLU A 619 -57.36 -2.58 7.80
CA GLU A 619 -58.41 -3.55 8.19
C GLU A 619 -58.10 -5.01 7.81
N THR A 620 -56.82 -5.38 7.73
CA THR A 620 -56.37 -6.69 7.25
C THR A 620 -55.65 -7.48 8.35
N THR A 621 -55.92 -8.79 8.42
CA THR A 621 -55.31 -9.69 9.42
C THR A 621 -54.06 -10.37 8.85
N TYR A 622 -52.94 -10.29 9.57
CA TYR A 622 -51.66 -10.90 9.20
C TYR A 622 -51.18 -11.91 10.27
N TYR A 623 -50.23 -12.76 9.89
CA TYR A 623 -49.63 -13.82 10.71
C TYR A 623 -48.11 -13.77 10.64
N TRP A 624 -47.40 -13.99 11.74
CA TRP A 624 -45.93 -13.91 11.75
C TRP A 624 -45.26 -14.94 12.69
N MET A 625 -44.02 -15.30 12.38
CA MET A 625 -43.18 -16.23 13.16
C MET A 625 -41.67 -15.95 12.97
N VAL A 626 -40.85 -16.48 13.89
CA VAL A 626 -39.38 -16.34 13.85
C VAL A 626 -38.67 -17.67 14.18
N THR A 627 -37.60 -17.99 13.45
CA THR A 627 -36.64 -19.08 13.78
C THR A 627 -35.28 -18.49 14.13
N GLY A 628 -34.55 -19.08 15.08
CA GLY A 628 -33.17 -18.71 15.40
C GLY A 628 -32.19 -19.74 14.84
N SER A 629 -30.98 -19.34 14.44
CA SER A 629 -29.99 -20.25 13.86
C SER A 629 -28.58 -20.00 14.40
N ASN A 630 -27.75 -21.04 14.39
CA ASN A 630 -26.31 -20.94 14.60
C ASN A 630 -25.57 -22.04 13.81
N LEU A 631 -24.25 -22.14 13.99
CA LEU A 631 -23.41 -23.17 13.35
C LEU A 631 -23.87 -24.63 13.63
N CYS A 632 -24.55 -24.88 14.75
CA CYS A 632 -25.08 -26.20 15.10
C CYS A 632 -26.41 -26.53 14.41
N GLY A 633 -27.13 -25.53 13.87
CA GLY A 633 -28.40 -25.70 13.14
C GLY A 633 -29.46 -24.67 13.51
N GLU A 634 -30.66 -24.85 12.95
CA GLU A 634 -31.82 -23.99 13.17
C GLU A 634 -32.68 -24.49 14.34
N SER A 635 -33.19 -23.55 15.13
CA SER A 635 -34.18 -23.80 16.16
C SER A 635 -35.51 -24.24 15.55
N PRO A 636 -36.40 -24.88 16.33
CA PRO A 636 -37.81 -24.92 15.98
C PRO A 636 -38.38 -23.51 15.75
N PRO A 637 -39.35 -23.32 14.85
CA PRO A 637 -40.09 -22.06 14.72
C PRO A 637 -40.75 -21.63 16.03
N SER A 638 -40.90 -20.33 16.22
CA SER A 638 -41.73 -19.76 17.28
C SER A 638 -43.20 -20.20 17.16
N ASP A 639 -44.00 -19.89 18.18
CA ASP A 639 -45.44 -19.88 18.02
C ASP A 639 -45.85 -18.84 16.95
N ILE A 640 -46.96 -19.08 16.25
CA ILE A 640 -47.50 -18.16 15.23
C ILE A 640 -48.38 -17.12 15.92
N TYR A 641 -48.06 -15.84 15.75
CA TYR A 641 -48.87 -14.72 16.24
C TYR A 641 -49.65 -14.09 15.08
N SER A 642 -50.83 -13.54 15.37
CA SER A 642 -51.63 -12.77 14.40
C SER A 642 -51.99 -11.37 14.92
N PHE A 643 -52.32 -10.45 14.02
CA PHE A 643 -52.85 -9.12 14.36
C PHE A 643 -53.70 -8.56 13.20
N THR A 644 -54.51 -7.53 13.47
CA THR A 644 -55.34 -6.83 12.46
C THR A 644 -55.01 -5.34 12.46
N THR A 645 -54.81 -4.76 11.28
CA THR A 645 -54.45 -3.33 11.11
C THR A 645 -55.65 -2.38 11.26
N ALA A 646 -55.37 -1.11 11.58
CA ALA A 646 -56.32 -0.03 11.80
C ALA A 646 -56.99 0.48 10.51
N SER A 647 -58.05 1.28 10.68
CA SER A 647 -58.72 2.01 9.59
C SER A 647 -58.07 3.38 9.32
N ILE A 648 -58.11 3.83 8.07
CA ILE A 648 -57.50 5.10 7.61
C ILE A 648 -58.58 6.19 7.42
N ILE A 649 -58.29 7.42 7.86
CA ILE A 649 -59.07 8.63 7.61
C ILE A 649 -58.20 9.64 6.86
N CYS A 650 -58.63 10.13 5.69
CA CYS A 650 -57.89 11.14 4.94
C CYS A 650 -58.57 12.51 4.98
N GLY A 651 -57.77 13.56 5.20
CA GLY A 651 -58.17 14.96 5.11
C GLY A 651 -57.35 15.69 4.05
N GLN A 652 -58.02 16.44 3.16
CA GLN A 652 -57.37 17.38 2.25
C GLN A 652 -57.47 18.79 2.84
N ILE A 653 -56.35 19.47 2.95
CA ILE A 653 -56.23 20.81 3.51
C ILE A 653 -55.71 21.76 2.43
N THR A 654 -56.34 22.93 2.30
CA THR A 654 -55.99 23.95 1.33
C THR A 654 -55.37 25.15 2.07
N PRO A 655 -54.19 25.64 1.63
CA PRO A 655 -53.55 26.85 2.17
C PRO A 655 -54.41 28.10 1.89
N THR A 656 -54.26 29.13 2.73
CA THR A 656 -55.07 30.36 2.65
C THR A 656 -54.29 31.60 2.22
N ASP A 657 -52.98 31.44 2.01
CA ASP A 657 -52.02 32.49 1.70
C ASP A 657 -51.71 32.61 0.20
N LEU A 658 -52.31 31.78 -0.65
CA LEU A 658 -52.11 31.79 -2.11
C LEU A 658 -53.01 32.80 -2.85
N PRO A 659 -52.57 33.34 -4.02
CA PRO A 659 -51.29 33.06 -4.68
C PRO A 659 -50.11 33.80 -4.05
N LEU A 660 -48.92 33.21 -4.10
CA LEU A 660 -47.67 33.81 -3.61
C LEU A 660 -46.71 34.07 -4.78
N GLU A 661 -46.29 35.33 -4.92
CA GLU A 661 -45.38 35.77 -6.00
C GLU A 661 -43.96 35.24 -5.80
N ILE A 662 -43.40 34.62 -6.85
CA ILE A 662 -41.98 34.28 -7.01
C ILE A 662 -41.36 35.41 -7.85
N SER A 663 -40.52 36.23 -7.20
CA SER A 663 -39.98 37.47 -7.78
C SER A 663 -39.02 37.20 -8.93
N ASP A 664 -39.14 37.99 -10.00
CA ASP A 664 -38.21 38.03 -11.13
C ASP A 664 -36.86 38.70 -10.83
N SER A 665 -36.57 38.96 -9.55
CA SER A 665 -35.36 39.62 -9.09
C SER A 665 -34.90 39.14 -7.70
N GLY A 666 -33.64 38.73 -7.63
CA GLY A 666 -33.01 38.08 -6.46
C GLY A 666 -33.12 36.55 -6.49
N GLU A 667 -32.26 35.84 -5.76
CA GLU A 667 -32.55 34.45 -5.36
C GLU A 667 -33.67 34.52 -4.31
N VAL A 668 -34.79 33.87 -4.55
CA VAL A 668 -35.98 33.99 -3.71
C VAL A 668 -36.53 32.62 -3.36
N THR A 669 -36.63 32.37 -2.05
CA THR A 669 -37.43 31.26 -1.51
C THR A 669 -38.75 31.82 -1.00
N VAL A 670 -39.85 31.29 -1.52
CA VAL A 670 -41.22 31.62 -1.12
C VAL A 670 -41.81 30.45 -0.34
N THR A 671 -42.43 30.73 0.80
CA THR A 671 -43.02 29.72 1.68
C THR A 671 -44.53 29.90 1.79
N SER A 672 -45.28 28.82 1.58
CA SER A 672 -46.71 28.73 1.86
C SER A 672 -46.95 27.80 3.05
N GLU A 673 -47.82 28.21 3.97
CA GLU A 673 -48.09 27.46 5.20
C GLU A 673 -49.54 26.96 5.25
N VAL A 674 -49.74 25.76 5.79
CA VAL A 674 -51.05 25.18 6.07
C VAL A 674 -51.13 24.64 7.49
N GLU A 675 -52.20 25.01 8.20
CA GLU A 675 -52.50 24.51 9.54
C GLU A 675 -53.30 23.22 9.45
N VAL A 676 -52.73 22.13 9.93
CA VAL A 676 -53.36 20.80 9.95
C VAL A 676 -53.82 20.48 11.37
N ASN A 677 -55.04 19.97 11.50
CA ASN A 677 -55.62 19.53 12.77
C ASN A 677 -56.34 18.19 12.53
N LEU A 678 -55.55 17.15 12.28
CA LEU A 678 -56.01 15.78 12.09
C LEU A 678 -55.57 14.94 13.29
N GLN A 679 -56.44 14.06 13.77
CA GLN A 679 -56.11 13.13 14.85
C GLN A 679 -55.47 11.86 14.27
N GLY A 680 -54.58 11.22 15.03
CA GLY A 680 -53.91 9.97 14.65
C GLY A 680 -52.47 10.16 14.21
N LEU A 681 -51.85 9.07 13.76
CA LEU A 681 -50.51 9.08 13.17
C LEU A 681 -50.61 9.10 11.65
N ILE A 682 -49.68 9.80 10.99
CA ILE A 682 -49.62 9.86 9.53
C ILE A 682 -49.45 8.44 8.97
N SER A 683 -50.31 8.08 8.01
CA SER A 683 -50.26 6.82 7.27
C SER A 683 -49.97 7.01 5.78
N ASP A 684 -50.30 8.19 5.23
CA ASP A 684 -50.01 8.57 3.83
C ASP A 684 -50.03 10.10 3.70
N VAL A 685 -49.20 10.65 2.81
CA VAL A 685 -49.13 12.08 2.52
C VAL A 685 -49.07 12.26 1.00
N ARG A 686 -49.82 13.24 0.51
CA ARG A 686 -49.92 13.57 -0.91
C ARG A 686 -50.04 15.08 -1.09
N ILE A 687 -49.40 15.60 -2.13
CA ILE A 687 -49.62 16.96 -2.62
C ILE A 687 -50.50 16.88 -3.86
N ASP A 688 -51.61 17.60 -3.84
CA ASP A 688 -52.62 17.65 -4.89
C ASP A 688 -52.68 19.05 -5.54
N ASP A 689 -52.69 19.09 -6.87
CA ASP A 689 -52.85 20.32 -7.67
C ASP A 689 -51.78 21.39 -7.36
N LEU A 690 -50.50 20.98 -7.32
CA LEU A 690 -49.39 21.93 -7.22
C LEU A 690 -49.24 22.66 -8.55
N ASP A 691 -49.84 23.85 -8.60
CA ASP A 691 -49.87 24.74 -9.76
C ASP A 691 -48.90 25.90 -9.54
N ILE A 692 -47.80 25.87 -10.27
CA ILE A 692 -46.74 26.88 -10.24
C ILE A 692 -46.56 27.44 -11.66
N PRO A 693 -47.28 28.52 -12.01
CA PRO A 693 -46.95 29.29 -13.20
C PRO A 693 -45.58 29.94 -13.04
N HIS A 694 -44.62 29.55 -13.88
CA HIS A 694 -43.25 30.06 -13.90
C HIS A 694 -42.70 30.03 -15.31
N SER A 695 -41.97 31.06 -15.73
CA SER A 695 -41.45 31.16 -17.11
C SER A 695 -40.16 30.36 -17.37
N TRP A 696 -39.61 29.72 -16.33
CA TRP A 696 -38.47 28.79 -16.43
C TRP A 696 -38.48 27.81 -15.27
N ILE A 697 -39.00 26.60 -15.45
CA ILE A 697 -39.21 25.70 -14.31
C ILE A 697 -37.91 25.00 -13.83
N GLY A 698 -36.85 24.98 -14.65
CA GLY A 698 -35.56 24.37 -14.33
C GLY A 698 -34.75 25.06 -13.24
N ASP A 699 -35.22 26.22 -12.76
CA ASP A 699 -34.59 26.99 -11.69
C ASP A 699 -35.24 26.73 -10.32
N LEU A 700 -36.34 25.98 -10.31
CA LEU A 700 -37.16 25.75 -9.12
C LEU A 700 -36.73 24.50 -8.34
N THR A 701 -36.70 24.63 -7.02
CA THR A 701 -36.63 23.52 -6.06
C THR A 701 -37.82 23.64 -5.10
N ALA A 702 -38.53 22.55 -4.85
CA ALA A 702 -39.65 22.53 -3.90
C ALA A 702 -39.42 21.55 -2.76
N THR A 703 -39.71 21.96 -1.52
CA THR A 703 -39.61 21.13 -0.31
C THR A 703 -40.87 21.22 0.55
N LEU A 704 -41.25 20.12 1.20
CA LEU A 704 -42.31 20.08 2.21
C LEU A 704 -41.72 19.78 3.59
N THR A 705 -42.09 20.57 4.61
CA THR A 705 -41.66 20.38 6.00
C THR A 705 -42.85 20.10 6.92
N SER A 706 -42.76 19.05 7.74
CA SER A 706 -43.78 18.68 8.75
C SER A 706 -43.62 19.48 10.05
N PRO A 707 -44.63 19.49 10.94
CA PRO A 707 -44.57 20.15 12.24
C PRO A 707 -43.46 19.63 13.17
N GLU A 708 -43.04 18.37 12.98
CA GLU A 708 -41.95 17.76 13.75
C GLU A 708 -40.55 18.11 13.19
N GLY A 709 -40.48 18.77 12.03
CA GLY A 709 -39.25 19.29 11.43
C GLY A 709 -38.67 18.43 10.31
N THR A 710 -39.27 17.27 10.02
CA THR A 710 -38.90 16.44 8.87
C THR A 710 -39.10 17.23 7.58
N THR A 711 -38.10 17.26 6.70
CA THR A 711 -38.13 18.04 5.44
C THR A 711 -37.81 17.14 4.26
N ILE A 712 -38.70 17.15 3.26
CA ILE A 712 -38.63 16.31 2.06
C ILE A 712 -38.50 17.17 0.82
N ILE A 713 -37.54 16.84 -0.05
CA ILE A 713 -37.41 17.45 -1.37
C ILE A 713 -38.42 16.79 -2.31
N ILE A 714 -39.29 17.59 -2.90
CA ILE A 714 -40.34 17.14 -3.82
C ILE A 714 -39.75 17.02 -5.23
N PHE A 715 -39.02 18.05 -5.67
CA PHE A 715 -38.25 18.08 -6.91
C PHE A 715 -37.12 19.11 -6.81
N GLU A 716 -36.09 18.95 -7.64
CA GLU A 716 -34.92 19.82 -7.67
C GLU A 716 -34.45 20.09 -9.10
N ARG A 717 -34.73 21.29 -9.60
CA ARG A 717 -34.29 21.81 -10.91
C ARG A 717 -34.61 20.85 -12.07
N PRO A 718 -35.91 20.67 -12.40
CA PRO A 718 -36.34 19.79 -13.48
C PRO A 718 -35.58 20.07 -14.78
N GLY A 719 -35.06 19.03 -15.41
CA GLY A 719 -34.24 19.04 -16.63
C GLY A 719 -32.74 18.84 -16.40
N VAL A 720 -32.26 18.80 -15.16
CA VAL A 720 -30.85 18.50 -14.81
C VAL A 720 -30.70 16.99 -14.52
N PRO A 721 -29.65 16.29 -15.02
CA PRO A 721 -28.48 16.78 -15.75
C PRO A 721 -28.64 16.87 -17.29
N ASN A 722 -29.79 16.52 -17.85
CA ASN A 722 -29.99 16.49 -19.31
C ASN A 722 -29.74 17.85 -19.99
N SER A 723 -29.98 18.94 -19.25
CA SER A 723 -29.63 20.32 -19.59
C SER A 723 -28.83 20.91 -18.44
N PHE A 724 -27.76 21.64 -18.76
CA PHE A 724 -26.98 22.38 -17.77
C PHE A 724 -27.80 23.48 -17.06
N TYR A 725 -28.86 23.96 -17.72
CA TYR A 725 -29.71 25.06 -17.25
C TYR A 725 -31.11 24.58 -16.82
N GLY A 726 -31.33 23.26 -16.69
CA GLY A 726 -32.66 22.72 -16.45
C GLY A 726 -33.62 22.89 -17.64
N CYS A 727 -34.91 22.70 -17.39
CA CYS A 727 -36.00 22.80 -18.34
C CYS A 727 -36.41 24.26 -18.55
N ASP A 728 -36.35 24.70 -19.81
CA ASP A 728 -36.70 26.04 -20.27
C ASP A 728 -38.20 26.23 -20.55
N GLY A 729 -39.03 25.25 -20.16
CA GLY A 729 -40.47 25.27 -20.37
C GLY A 729 -41.24 26.03 -19.28
N ASP A 730 -42.45 26.49 -19.65
CA ASP A 730 -43.32 27.25 -18.76
C ASP A 730 -44.24 26.35 -17.91
N ASN A 731 -44.36 26.65 -16.61
CA ASN A 731 -45.33 26.15 -15.63
C ASN A 731 -45.23 24.66 -15.22
N ILE A 732 -45.55 24.39 -13.96
CA ILE A 732 -45.75 23.05 -13.38
C ILE A 732 -47.22 22.93 -12.95
N ASN A 733 -47.87 21.83 -13.29
CA ASN A 733 -49.16 21.42 -12.70
C ASN A 733 -49.14 19.92 -12.38
N ALA A 734 -48.73 19.55 -11.18
CA ALA A 734 -48.46 18.16 -10.82
C ALA A 734 -49.05 17.75 -9.46
N ASN A 735 -49.27 16.44 -9.30
CA ASN A 735 -49.55 15.80 -8.01
C ASN A 735 -48.35 14.96 -7.59
N PHE A 736 -48.10 14.88 -6.28
CA PHE A 736 -47.00 14.08 -5.71
C PHE A 736 -47.49 13.10 -4.65
N TYR A 737 -47.16 11.82 -4.83
CA TYR A 737 -47.38 10.75 -3.85
C TYR A 737 -46.53 9.52 -4.16
N ASP A 738 -46.16 8.74 -3.13
CA ASP A 738 -45.17 7.67 -3.24
C ASP A 738 -45.55 6.53 -4.19
N THR A 739 -46.83 6.30 -4.41
CA THR A 739 -47.35 5.25 -5.31
C THR A 739 -47.73 5.76 -6.69
N ALA A 740 -47.31 6.98 -7.05
CA ALA A 740 -47.59 7.56 -8.36
C ALA A 740 -46.98 6.72 -9.49
N PRO A 741 -47.65 6.64 -10.66
CA PRO A 741 -47.22 5.80 -11.76
C PRO A 741 -45.95 6.29 -12.45
N ASN A 742 -45.64 7.59 -12.38
CA ASN A 742 -44.40 8.16 -12.90
C ASN A 742 -43.42 8.40 -11.74
N SER A 743 -42.15 8.09 -11.97
CA SER A 743 -41.09 8.24 -10.98
C SER A 743 -40.67 9.70 -10.77
N ALA A 744 -39.86 9.96 -9.74
CA ALA A 744 -39.20 11.25 -9.56
C ALA A 744 -38.29 11.57 -10.76
N ASP A 745 -37.56 10.57 -11.27
CA ASP A 745 -36.74 10.73 -12.48
C ASP A 745 -37.58 11.15 -13.70
N ASP A 746 -38.82 10.66 -13.84
CA ASP A 746 -39.70 11.07 -14.93
C ASP A 746 -40.09 12.55 -14.80
N PHE A 747 -40.27 13.07 -13.59
CA PHE A 747 -40.49 14.49 -13.33
C PHE A 747 -39.22 15.29 -13.68
N GLU A 748 -38.07 14.90 -13.13
CA GLU A 748 -36.79 15.59 -13.32
C GLU A 748 -36.30 15.57 -14.77
N ASN A 749 -36.76 14.65 -15.60
CA ASN A 749 -36.35 14.56 -17.00
C ASN A 749 -37.39 15.09 -18.00
N SER A 750 -38.54 15.60 -17.54
CA SER A 750 -39.62 16.11 -18.40
C SER A 750 -39.45 17.59 -18.74
N CYS A 751 -39.63 17.94 -20.03
CA CYS A 751 -39.67 19.35 -20.46
C CYS A 751 -40.58 19.54 -21.69
N GLY A 752 -41.86 19.78 -21.43
CA GLY A 752 -42.92 19.99 -22.42
C GLY A 752 -43.08 21.45 -22.89
N ASN A 753 -44.26 21.82 -23.38
CA ASN A 753 -44.48 23.13 -24.02
C ASN A 753 -45.37 24.14 -23.25
N SER A 754 -46.24 23.69 -22.31
CA SER A 754 -46.98 24.50 -21.30
C SER A 754 -48.33 23.83 -20.92
N PRO A 755 -48.54 23.41 -19.65
CA PRO A 755 -47.50 23.32 -18.63
C PRO A 755 -46.37 22.41 -19.12
N ALA A 756 -45.13 22.75 -18.74
CA ALA A 756 -43.94 22.02 -19.14
C ALA A 756 -43.93 20.63 -18.49
N ILE A 757 -44.49 20.52 -17.28
CA ILE A 757 -44.72 19.26 -16.59
C ILE A 757 -46.15 19.20 -16.06
N GLU A 758 -46.87 18.13 -16.40
CA GLU A 758 -48.20 17.80 -15.86
C GLU A 758 -48.37 16.31 -15.57
N GLY A 759 -49.09 15.97 -14.49
CA GLY A 759 -49.42 14.59 -14.15
C GLY A 759 -49.18 14.19 -12.69
N ASP A 760 -49.20 12.88 -12.43
CA ASP A 760 -48.96 12.27 -11.12
C ASP A 760 -47.52 11.74 -11.06
N PHE A 761 -46.73 12.18 -10.08
CA PHE A 761 -45.31 11.82 -9.94
C PHE A 761 -44.95 11.41 -8.51
N GLN A 762 -43.89 10.61 -8.38
CA GLN A 762 -43.27 10.35 -7.08
C GLN A 762 -42.37 11.55 -6.70
N PRO A 763 -42.31 11.95 -5.43
CA PRO A 763 -41.38 13.00 -4.98
C PRO A 763 -39.92 12.50 -5.01
N LEU A 764 -38.97 13.42 -5.12
CA LEU A 764 -37.53 13.12 -5.16
C LEU A 764 -37.03 12.39 -3.90
N ASN A 765 -37.55 12.75 -2.72
CA ASN A 765 -37.50 11.89 -1.54
C ASN A 765 -38.91 11.47 -1.15
N ALA A 766 -39.09 10.20 -0.79
CA ALA A 766 -40.40 9.62 -0.52
C ALA A 766 -41.10 10.27 0.69
N PHE A 767 -42.39 10.56 0.56
CA PHE A 767 -43.23 11.09 1.65
C PHE A 767 -43.49 10.08 2.77
N SER A 768 -43.23 8.79 2.53
CA SER A 768 -43.24 7.74 3.55
C SER A 768 -42.30 8.02 4.73
N ALA A 769 -41.34 8.94 4.60
CA ALA A 769 -40.54 9.44 5.72
C ALA A 769 -41.39 10.12 6.82
N PHE A 770 -42.58 10.65 6.50
CA PHE A 770 -43.50 11.25 7.47
C PHE A 770 -44.37 10.22 8.21
N ILE A 771 -44.36 8.94 7.79
CA ILE A 771 -45.25 7.93 8.39
C ILE A 771 -44.91 7.73 9.86
N GLY A 772 -45.95 7.79 10.71
CA GLY A 772 -45.81 7.67 12.15
C GLY A 772 -45.67 9.00 12.90
N GLU A 773 -45.44 10.13 12.20
CA GLU A 773 -45.45 11.46 12.82
C GLU A 773 -46.87 11.92 13.17
N ASN A 774 -46.98 12.89 14.08
CA ASN A 774 -48.22 13.61 14.33
C ASN A 774 -48.47 14.65 13.22
N PRO A 775 -49.60 14.57 12.51
CA PRO A 775 -49.92 15.51 11.44
C PRO A 775 -50.28 16.92 11.94
N THR A 776 -50.58 17.10 13.23
CA THR A 776 -51.13 18.34 13.78
C THR A 776 -50.07 19.43 13.91
N GLY A 777 -50.32 20.58 13.30
CA GLY A 777 -49.45 21.75 13.35
C GLY A 777 -49.26 22.38 11.98
N THR A 778 -48.28 23.27 11.89
CA THR A 778 -47.96 24.02 10.68
C THR A 778 -47.10 23.17 9.73
N TRP A 779 -47.62 22.91 8.54
CA TRP A 779 -46.87 22.34 7.42
C TRP A 779 -46.43 23.45 6.48
N THR A 780 -45.19 23.37 5.99
CA THR A 780 -44.60 24.43 5.16
C THR A 780 -44.18 23.88 3.81
N LEU A 781 -44.74 24.40 2.71
CA LEU A 781 -44.22 24.22 1.36
C LEU A 781 -43.28 25.39 1.03
N ALA A 782 -42.02 25.11 0.71
CA ALA A 782 -41.06 26.11 0.25
C ALA A 782 -40.72 25.86 -1.21
N VAL A 783 -40.79 26.91 -2.04
CA VAL A 783 -40.32 26.89 -3.43
C VAL A 783 -39.21 27.92 -3.57
N SER A 784 -38.04 27.49 -4.00
CA SER A 784 -36.88 28.35 -4.22
C SER A 784 -36.60 28.48 -5.70
N ASP A 785 -36.40 29.71 -6.16
CA ASP A 785 -35.84 30.04 -7.47
C ASP A 785 -34.37 30.42 -7.32
N ALA A 786 -33.49 29.62 -7.95
CA ALA A 786 -32.04 29.78 -7.88
C ALA A 786 -31.50 30.89 -8.80
N PHE A 787 -32.32 31.45 -9.70
CA PHE A 787 -31.89 32.46 -10.66
C PHE A 787 -32.86 33.64 -10.69
N ASN A 788 -32.41 34.79 -11.21
CA ASN A 788 -33.07 36.09 -11.00
C ASN A 788 -33.51 36.79 -12.29
N GLN A 789 -33.91 36.03 -13.30
CA GLN A 789 -34.25 36.56 -14.62
C GLN A 789 -35.69 36.29 -15.04
N ASP A 790 -36.35 35.40 -14.32
CA ASP A 790 -37.65 34.85 -14.61
C ASP A 790 -38.40 34.76 -13.28
N GLY A 791 -39.72 34.71 -13.35
CA GLY A 791 -40.54 34.74 -12.14
C GLY A 791 -41.90 34.14 -12.40
N GLY A 792 -42.70 34.08 -11.35
CA GLY A 792 -43.96 33.36 -11.39
C GLY A 792 -44.73 33.50 -10.09
N GLU A 793 -45.53 32.49 -9.78
CA GLU A 793 -46.23 32.41 -8.51
C GLU A 793 -46.53 30.95 -8.15
N ILE A 794 -46.71 30.68 -6.86
CA ILE A 794 -47.41 29.49 -6.39
C ILE A 794 -48.90 29.84 -6.46
N SER A 795 -49.62 29.33 -7.48
CA SER A 795 -51.04 29.63 -7.67
C SER A 795 -51.93 28.72 -6.84
N ASN A 796 -51.58 27.44 -6.70
CA ASN A 796 -52.33 26.48 -5.89
C ASN A 796 -51.45 25.33 -5.38
N TRP A 797 -51.85 24.73 -4.27
CA TRP A 797 -51.49 23.37 -3.85
C TRP A 797 -52.45 22.91 -2.76
N ASN A 798 -52.62 21.61 -2.57
CA ASN A 798 -53.38 21.05 -1.46
C ASN A 798 -52.58 19.94 -0.80
N LEU A 799 -52.67 19.84 0.52
CA LEU A 799 -52.04 18.80 1.29
C LEU A 799 -53.10 17.76 1.68
N THR A 800 -52.99 16.56 1.14
CA THR A 800 -53.80 15.41 1.57
C THR A 800 -52.99 14.58 2.56
N ILE A 801 -53.47 14.48 3.79
CA ILE A 801 -52.87 13.63 4.83
C ILE A 801 -53.89 12.58 5.23
N CYS A 802 -53.47 11.33 5.18
CA CYS A 802 -54.20 10.22 5.76
C CYS A 802 -53.61 9.88 7.11
N THR A 803 -54.48 9.68 8.11
CA THR A 803 -54.10 9.25 9.44
C THR A 803 -54.78 7.94 9.80
N SER A 804 -54.09 7.16 10.62
CA SER A 804 -54.72 6.06 11.35
C SER A 804 -54.83 6.45 12.82
N VAL A 805 -56.04 6.37 13.38
CA VAL A 805 -56.25 6.48 14.83
C VAL A 805 -56.56 5.08 15.35
N PRO A 806 -55.75 4.50 16.24
CA PRO A 806 -56.06 3.19 16.80
C PRO A 806 -57.34 3.24 17.64
N ASP A 807 -58.26 2.28 17.41
CA ASP A 807 -59.55 2.15 18.13
C ASP A 807 -59.41 1.26 19.38
N GLU A 808 -58.25 1.32 20.03
CA GLU A 808 -57.93 0.53 21.22
C GLU A 808 -57.79 1.44 22.45
N VAL A 809 -58.00 0.86 23.64
CA VAL A 809 -57.63 1.48 24.93
C VAL A 809 -56.11 1.35 25.06
N ALA A 810 -55.38 2.24 24.38
CA ALA A 810 -53.93 2.21 24.29
C ALA A 810 -53.34 3.62 24.19
N LEU A 811 -52.11 3.76 24.66
CA LEU A 811 -51.27 4.92 24.39
C LEU A 811 -50.24 4.50 23.34
N PHE A 812 -49.93 5.38 22.39
CA PHE A 812 -49.03 5.15 21.28
C PHE A 812 -47.91 6.19 21.28
N SER A 813 -46.74 5.83 20.77
CA SER A 813 -45.64 6.76 20.50
C SER A 813 -44.96 6.36 19.19
N GLY A 814 -44.41 7.32 18.45
CA GLY A 814 -43.64 7.02 17.23
C GLY A 814 -42.40 6.14 17.47
N THR A 815 -41.92 6.04 18.71
CA THR A 815 -40.80 5.17 19.12
C THR A 815 -40.98 4.66 20.54
N GLU A 816 -40.83 3.36 20.74
CA GLU A 816 -40.98 2.70 22.06
C GLU A 816 -39.64 2.44 22.77
N SER A 817 -38.52 2.77 22.11
CA SER A 817 -37.18 2.63 22.69
C SER A 817 -36.34 3.87 22.44
N PHE A 818 -35.66 4.34 23.49
CA PHE A 818 -34.80 5.52 23.45
C PHE A 818 -33.43 5.16 23.99
N SER A 819 -32.38 5.58 23.27
CA SER A 819 -30.99 5.44 23.71
C SER A 819 -30.38 6.82 23.90
N SER A 820 -29.79 7.08 25.07
CA SER A 820 -29.15 8.37 25.36
C SER A 820 -28.09 8.23 26.45
N CYS A 821 -27.13 9.17 26.48
CA CYS A 821 -26.11 9.19 27.51
C CYS A 821 -26.68 9.65 28.85
N VAL A 822 -26.17 9.07 29.94
CA VAL A 822 -26.55 9.49 31.30
C VAL A 822 -26.36 11.01 31.48
N GLY A 823 -27.46 11.71 31.73
CA GLY A 823 -27.49 13.15 32.02
C GLY A 823 -28.11 14.05 30.94
N GLU A 824 -28.46 13.49 29.77
CA GLU A 824 -29.19 14.22 28.73
C GLU A 824 -30.71 14.22 28.96
N MET A 825 -31.40 15.19 28.34
CA MET A 825 -32.87 15.32 28.39
C MET A 825 -33.50 14.56 27.23
N LEU A 826 -34.57 13.81 27.51
CA LEU A 826 -35.33 13.07 26.51
C LEU A 826 -36.72 13.68 26.33
N SER A 827 -37.16 13.83 25.09
CA SER A 827 -38.48 14.39 24.75
C SER A 827 -39.10 13.64 23.57
N PHE A 828 -40.35 13.21 23.69
CA PHE A 828 -41.09 12.50 22.63
C PHE A 828 -42.60 12.72 22.78
N GLU A 829 -43.38 12.50 21.72
CA GLU A 829 -44.84 12.64 21.76
C GLU A 829 -45.56 11.30 21.97
N ILE A 830 -46.70 11.35 22.67
CA ILE A 830 -47.63 10.23 22.83
C ILE A 830 -49.03 10.60 22.34
N LEU A 831 -49.75 9.61 21.80
CA LEU A 831 -51.15 9.69 21.35
C LEU A 831 -52.01 8.75 22.20
N ALA A 832 -53.17 9.22 22.65
CA ALA A 832 -54.18 8.34 23.22
C ALA A 832 -55.15 7.79 22.16
N GLY A 833 -55.35 6.47 22.13
CA GLY A 833 -56.33 5.82 21.25
C GLY A 833 -57.78 6.25 21.54
N LEU A 834 -58.69 5.94 20.60
CA LEU A 834 -60.11 6.27 20.72
C LEU A 834 -60.89 5.31 21.63
N GLY A 835 -60.27 4.21 22.08
CA GLY A 835 -60.94 3.21 22.90
C GLY A 835 -61.28 3.67 24.33
N PHE A 836 -60.63 4.74 24.83
CA PHE A 836 -60.94 5.34 26.13
C PHE A 836 -62.36 5.91 26.17
N GLN A 837 -63.14 5.55 27.18
CA GLN A 837 -64.57 5.87 27.30
C GLN A 837 -64.85 7.18 28.06
N GLY A 838 -63.86 7.73 28.76
CA GLY A 838 -63.95 9.00 29.50
C GLY A 838 -63.54 10.23 28.67
N ASP A 839 -64.09 11.39 29.01
CA ASP A 839 -63.84 12.66 28.29
C ASP A 839 -62.43 13.24 28.53
N GLU A 840 -61.73 12.80 29.58
CA GLU A 840 -60.38 13.24 29.97
C GLU A 840 -59.53 12.06 30.44
N ILE A 841 -58.33 11.90 29.88
CA ILE A 841 -57.34 10.87 30.18
C ILE A 841 -56.20 11.53 30.97
N THR A 842 -56.02 11.15 32.23
CA THR A 842 -54.91 11.62 33.06
C THR A 842 -53.66 10.80 32.76
N LEU A 843 -52.57 11.47 32.43
CA LEU A 843 -51.26 10.86 32.16
C LEU A 843 -50.40 10.80 33.42
N SER A 844 -49.62 9.73 33.56
CA SER A 844 -48.62 9.55 34.61
C SER A 844 -47.48 8.69 34.09
N ALA A 845 -46.36 8.62 34.82
CA ALA A 845 -45.29 7.69 34.51
C ALA A 845 -44.98 6.80 35.71
N GLU A 846 -44.76 5.52 35.44
CA GLU A 846 -44.36 4.49 36.39
C GLU A 846 -42.98 3.94 36.03
N ASN A 847 -42.32 3.31 37.01
CA ASN A 847 -40.99 2.68 36.85
C ASN A 847 -39.90 3.62 36.34
N LEU A 848 -40.02 4.92 36.63
CA LEU A 848 -38.98 5.89 36.37
C LEU A 848 -37.68 5.54 37.12
N PRO A 849 -36.50 5.76 36.52
CA PRO A 849 -35.22 5.65 37.22
C PRO A 849 -35.20 6.51 38.49
N ASP A 850 -34.51 6.05 39.53
CA ASP A 850 -34.35 6.82 40.76
C ASP A 850 -33.70 8.19 40.46
N GLY A 851 -34.41 9.28 40.77
CA GLY A 851 -33.97 10.66 40.51
C GLY A 851 -34.46 11.26 39.19
N ALA A 852 -35.21 10.52 38.38
CA ALA A 852 -35.86 11.03 37.17
C ALA A 852 -37.09 11.90 37.48
N VAL A 853 -37.30 12.92 36.66
CA VAL A 853 -38.47 13.81 36.66
C VAL A 853 -39.11 13.71 35.28
N VAL A 854 -40.43 13.50 35.24
CA VAL A 854 -41.24 13.51 34.03
C VAL A 854 -42.14 14.74 34.00
N GLU A 855 -42.22 15.38 32.83
CA GLU A 855 -43.16 16.47 32.55
C GLU A 855 -43.98 16.13 31.30
N PHE A 856 -45.24 16.58 31.27
CA PHE A 856 -46.14 16.43 30.12
C PHE A 856 -46.53 17.82 29.62
N SER A 857 -46.48 18.06 28.30
CA SER A 857 -46.87 19.36 27.71
C SER A 857 -48.35 19.67 27.93
N GLU A 858 -49.20 18.65 27.94
CA GLU A 858 -50.63 18.72 28.25
C GLU A 858 -51.07 17.49 29.07
N ASN A 859 -51.82 17.70 30.15
CA ASN A 859 -52.34 16.64 31.02
C ASN A 859 -53.47 17.20 31.91
N PRO A 860 -54.72 16.71 31.83
CA PRO A 860 -55.19 15.55 31.05
C PRO A 860 -55.33 15.83 29.55
N ILE A 861 -55.35 14.77 28.73
CA ILE A 861 -55.62 14.82 27.28
C ILE A 861 -56.96 14.14 26.96
N ALA A 862 -57.61 14.46 25.84
CA ALA A 862 -58.83 13.77 25.40
C ALA A 862 -58.51 12.46 24.66
N PRO A 863 -59.45 11.50 24.53
CA PRO A 863 -59.30 10.38 23.58
C PRO A 863 -59.01 10.89 22.16
N GLY A 864 -57.98 10.34 21.51
CA GLY A 864 -57.47 10.85 20.23
C GLY A 864 -56.56 12.08 20.32
N GLY A 865 -56.27 12.59 21.54
CA GLY A 865 -55.36 13.70 21.79
C GLY A 865 -53.91 13.27 22.01
N THR A 866 -52.98 14.22 21.91
CA THR A 866 -51.54 13.98 22.08
C THR A 866 -50.94 14.78 23.24
N ALA A 867 -49.78 14.33 23.75
CA ALA A 867 -48.96 15.08 24.70
C ALA A 867 -47.47 14.79 24.49
N THR A 868 -46.61 15.80 24.64
CA THR A 868 -45.15 15.63 24.69
C THR A 868 -44.73 15.23 26.09
N VAL A 869 -43.99 14.13 26.21
CA VAL A 869 -43.37 13.64 27.44
C VAL A 869 -41.91 14.08 27.46
N THR A 870 -41.49 14.76 28.53
CA THR A 870 -40.09 15.12 28.76
C THR A 870 -39.55 14.44 30.01
N ILE A 871 -38.46 13.67 29.89
CA ILE A 871 -37.80 12.99 31.00
C ILE A 871 -36.42 13.62 31.22
N SER A 872 -36.13 14.02 32.45
CA SER A 872 -34.85 14.65 32.85
C SER A 872 -34.38 14.18 34.24
N GLY A 873 -33.08 14.23 34.53
CA GLY A 873 -32.54 13.83 35.84
C GLY A 873 -31.10 13.32 35.80
N ALA A 874 -30.53 13.01 36.97
CA ALA A 874 -29.23 12.35 37.09
C ALA A 874 -29.46 10.84 37.24
N PHE A 875 -29.19 10.09 36.17
CA PHE A 875 -29.45 8.65 36.10
C PHE A 875 -28.19 7.82 36.42
N ILE A 876 -28.35 6.51 36.67
CA ILE A 876 -27.25 5.54 36.56
C ILE A 876 -27.37 4.78 35.22
N PRO A 877 -26.29 4.31 34.62
CA PRO A 877 -26.37 3.52 33.39
C PRO A 877 -27.21 2.26 33.57
N GLY A 878 -28.00 1.91 32.56
CA GLY A 878 -28.85 0.73 32.57
C GLY A 878 -30.01 0.83 31.60
N ILE A 879 -30.67 -0.31 31.41
CA ILE A 879 -31.92 -0.40 30.65
C ILE A 879 -33.07 -0.31 31.65
N TYR A 880 -33.94 0.68 31.45
CA TYR A 880 -35.12 0.91 32.29
C TYR A 880 -36.37 0.71 31.48
N ASN A 881 -37.30 -0.07 32.03
CA ASN A 881 -38.63 -0.22 31.48
C ASN A 881 -39.54 0.81 32.14
N VAL A 882 -39.58 2.01 31.57
CA VAL A 882 -40.48 3.08 31.99
C VAL A 882 -41.87 2.79 31.43
N SER A 883 -42.93 3.20 32.10
CA SER A 883 -44.26 3.10 31.50
C SER A 883 -45.03 4.40 31.64
N ILE A 884 -45.55 4.92 30.53
CA ILE A 884 -46.48 6.04 30.55
C ILE A 884 -47.89 5.47 30.67
N VAL A 885 -48.64 5.89 31.68
CA VAL A 885 -49.96 5.36 32.01
C VAL A 885 -51.00 6.43 31.77
N GLY A 886 -51.98 6.11 30.93
CA GLY A 886 -53.18 6.91 30.68
C GLY A 886 -54.38 6.29 31.38
N ASN A 887 -55.16 7.10 32.10
CA ASN A 887 -56.33 6.65 32.85
C ASN A 887 -57.48 7.66 32.72
N ASP A 888 -58.63 7.21 32.23
CA ASP A 888 -59.83 8.04 32.07
C ASP A 888 -60.85 7.91 33.22
N GLY A 889 -60.50 7.11 34.24
CA GLY A 889 -61.33 6.78 35.40
C GLY A 889 -62.08 5.45 35.29
N THR A 890 -62.23 4.90 34.09
CA THR A 890 -62.85 3.60 33.79
C THR A 890 -61.89 2.61 33.14
N ASP A 891 -61.10 3.08 32.20
CA ASP A 891 -60.16 2.36 31.36
C ASP A 891 -58.74 2.89 31.59
N MET A 892 -57.76 2.00 31.52
CA MET A 892 -56.36 2.30 31.78
C MET A 892 -55.49 1.59 30.75
N ALA A 893 -54.58 2.35 30.13
CA ALA A 893 -53.55 1.81 29.26
C ALA A 893 -52.16 2.24 29.73
N ALA A 894 -51.19 1.38 29.46
CA ALA A 894 -49.79 1.60 29.78
C ALA A 894 -48.98 1.45 28.49
N LEU A 895 -48.27 2.49 28.09
CA LEU A 895 -47.26 2.44 27.03
C LEU A 895 -45.93 2.08 27.69
N PRO A 896 -45.42 0.85 27.51
CA PRO A 896 -44.09 0.49 27.97
C PRO A 896 -43.05 1.16 27.07
N LEU A 897 -42.01 1.71 27.68
CA LEU A 897 -40.89 2.35 27.00
C LEU A 897 -39.59 1.74 27.50
N SER A 898 -38.72 1.36 26.58
CA SER A 898 -37.37 0.91 26.89
C SER A 898 -36.40 2.09 26.83
N LEU A 899 -35.87 2.48 27.98
CA LEU A 899 -34.89 3.54 28.11
C LEU A 899 -33.50 2.92 28.30
N ASN A 900 -32.68 2.92 27.27
CA ASN A 900 -31.30 2.47 27.34
C ASN A 900 -30.38 3.66 27.66
N LEU A 901 -29.99 3.78 28.92
CA LEU A 901 -29.06 4.82 29.35
C LEU A 901 -27.64 4.26 29.42
N THR A 902 -26.79 4.73 28.53
CA THR A 902 -25.39 4.30 28.46
C THR A 902 -24.50 5.23 29.30
N GLY A 903 -23.57 4.61 30.03
CA GLY A 903 -22.55 5.29 30.80
C GLY A 903 -21.18 5.19 30.13
N PRO A 904 -20.13 5.75 30.76
CA PRO A 904 -18.76 5.42 30.38
C PRO A 904 -18.50 3.91 30.52
N PRO A 905 -17.64 3.32 29.66
CA PRO A 905 -17.41 1.87 29.64
C PRO A 905 -16.64 1.40 30.88
N ALA A 906 -16.73 0.10 31.15
CA ALA A 906 -15.88 -0.55 32.15
C ALA A 906 -14.40 -0.57 31.73
N SER A 907 -13.49 -0.51 32.71
CA SER A 907 -12.04 -0.54 32.44
C SER A 907 -11.59 -1.82 31.74
N ALA A 908 -10.61 -1.68 30.84
CA ALA A 908 -10.00 -2.80 30.12
C ALA A 908 -9.22 -3.74 31.07
N ILE A 909 -9.21 -5.04 30.76
CA ILE A 909 -8.51 -6.06 31.56
C ILE A 909 -7.23 -6.49 30.83
N VAL A 910 -6.06 -6.14 31.37
CA VAL A 910 -4.75 -6.49 30.78
C VAL A 910 -4.46 -7.99 30.83
N THR A 911 -4.02 -8.54 29.70
CA THR A 911 -3.66 -9.97 29.56
C THR A 911 -2.17 -10.19 29.34
N SER A 912 -1.46 -9.29 28.64
CA SER A 912 -0.01 -9.41 28.41
C SER A 912 0.63 -8.05 28.10
N PRO A 913 1.91 -7.80 28.45
CA PRO A 913 2.70 -8.56 29.39
C PRO A 913 2.10 -8.49 30.80
N ALA A 914 2.27 -9.54 31.58
CA ALA A 914 1.88 -9.53 32.99
C ALA A 914 2.60 -8.40 33.75
N ASN A 915 1.96 -7.86 34.78
CA ASN A 915 2.56 -6.78 35.57
C ASN A 915 3.86 -7.26 36.25
N GLY A 916 4.96 -6.55 35.98
CA GLY A 916 6.29 -6.84 36.49
C GLY A 916 7.08 -7.88 35.70
N THR A 917 6.70 -8.21 34.46
CA THR A 917 7.49 -9.10 33.58
C THR A 917 8.94 -8.61 33.47
N VAL A 918 9.90 -9.53 33.47
CA VAL A 918 11.32 -9.27 33.19
C VAL A 918 11.74 -9.99 31.92
N ASP A 919 12.83 -9.55 31.30
CA ASP A 919 13.36 -10.11 30.05
C ASP A 919 12.34 -10.12 28.90
N ALA A 920 11.50 -9.08 28.84
CA ALA A 920 10.55 -8.91 27.75
C ALA A 920 11.30 -8.58 26.45
N PRO A 921 10.87 -9.10 25.29
CA PRO A 921 11.52 -8.77 24.02
C PRO A 921 11.38 -7.27 23.71
N ILE A 922 12.35 -6.71 22.98
CA ILE A 922 12.34 -5.29 22.58
C ILE A 922 11.25 -4.96 21.54
N GLY A 923 10.64 -5.99 20.96
CA GLY A 923 9.36 -5.92 20.27
C GLY A 923 8.36 -6.85 20.94
N LEU A 924 7.23 -6.33 21.40
CA LEU A 924 6.20 -7.11 22.09
C LEU A 924 4.82 -6.48 21.91
N THR A 925 3.77 -7.26 22.10
CA THR A 925 2.40 -6.78 22.00
C THR A 925 1.80 -6.59 23.39
N LEU A 926 1.38 -5.36 23.71
CA LEU A 926 0.48 -5.11 24.83
C LEU A 926 -0.89 -5.65 24.47
N ASN A 927 -1.51 -6.44 25.33
CA ASN A 927 -2.80 -7.07 25.10
C ASN A 927 -3.70 -6.84 26.31
N TRP A 928 -4.98 -6.59 26.04
CA TRP A 928 -6.05 -6.55 27.02
C TRP A 928 -7.31 -7.17 26.41
N VAL A 929 -8.36 -7.30 27.22
CA VAL A 929 -9.69 -7.67 26.75
C VAL A 929 -10.68 -6.56 27.10
N ASN A 930 -11.72 -6.42 26.27
CA ASN A 930 -12.80 -5.47 26.50
C ASN A 930 -13.51 -5.81 27.82
N GLY A 931 -13.51 -4.85 28.75
CA GLY A 931 -14.21 -4.99 30.02
C GLY A 931 -15.72 -4.72 29.93
N GLY A 932 -16.21 -4.19 28.81
CA GLY A 932 -17.62 -3.79 28.62
C GLY A 932 -17.96 -3.39 27.18
N ASP A 933 -18.64 -2.26 27.03
CA ASP A 933 -19.13 -1.65 25.78
C ASP A 933 -18.16 -0.61 25.19
N ALA A 934 -16.86 -0.77 25.47
CA ALA A 934 -15.83 0.10 24.93
C ALA A 934 -15.78 0.00 23.40
N THR A 935 -15.80 1.13 22.71
CA THR A 935 -15.62 1.24 21.26
C THR A 935 -14.16 1.47 20.88
N SER A 936 -13.35 2.00 21.81
CA SER A 936 -11.92 2.21 21.64
C SER A 936 -11.18 2.23 22.98
N TYR A 937 -9.85 2.32 22.95
CA TYR A 937 -8.98 2.30 24.11
C TYR A 937 -7.87 3.34 23.95
N LEU A 938 -7.65 4.15 24.99
CA LEU A 938 -6.45 4.96 25.13
C LEU A 938 -5.37 4.16 25.85
N VAL A 939 -4.34 3.79 25.11
CA VAL A 939 -3.20 2.99 25.59
C VAL A 939 -2.04 3.94 25.78
N SER A 940 -1.47 3.97 26.98
CA SER A 940 -0.34 4.83 27.29
C SER A 940 0.82 4.02 27.86
N MET A 941 2.05 4.40 27.55
CA MET A 941 3.27 3.79 28.11
C MET A 941 4.23 4.89 28.54
N ALA A 942 5.06 4.65 29.56
CA ALA A 942 6.01 5.59 30.15
C ALA A 942 7.26 4.85 30.66
N THR A 943 8.34 5.58 30.95
CA THR A 943 9.54 5.03 31.63
C THR A 943 9.49 5.17 33.16
N ASP A 944 8.46 5.83 33.70
CA ASP A 944 8.24 6.00 35.13
C ASP A 944 6.78 5.68 35.52
N PRO A 945 6.55 5.20 36.76
CA PRO A 945 5.21 4.77 37.20
C PRO A 945 4.22 5.91 37.38
N ASP A 946 4.69 7.16 37.49
CA ASP A 946 3.87 8.35 37.66
C ASP A 946 3.47 8.98 36.31
N PHE A 947 3.87 8.37 35.18
CA PHE A 947 3.61 8.85 33.82
C PHE A 947 4.08 10.29 33.59
N ASN A 948 5.23 10.67 34.16
CA ASN A 948 5.87 11.95 33.84
C ASN A 948 6.63 11.90 32.50
N ASN A 949 7.13 10.72 32.14
CA ASN A 949 7.92 10.42 30.95
C ASN A 949 7.17 9.43 30.05
N ILE A 950 6.01 9.86 29.56
CA ILE A 950 5.17 9.06 28.66
C ILE A 950 5.89 8.89 27.32
N ILE A 951 5.99 7.64 26.86
CA ILE A 951 6.55 7.22 25.58
C ILE A 951 5.52 7.36 24.47
N PHE A 952 4.30 6.88 24.71
CA PHE A 952 3.16 7.10 23.81
C PHE A 952 1.84 7.11 24.60
N SER A 953 0.81 7.69 23.99
CA SER A 953 -0.58 7.69 24.48
C SER A 953 -1.51 7.75 23.27
N ASN A 954 -2.00 6.60 22.82
CA ASN A 954 -2.70 6.45 21.54
C ASN A 954 -4.08 5.84 21.74
N THR A 955 -5.06 6.33 20.96
CA THR A 955 -6.40 5.74 20.92
C THR A 955 -6.50 4.75 19.78
N GLN A 956 -7.08 3.57 20.04
CA GLN A 956 -7.27 2.53 19.05
C GLN A 956 -8.48 1.67 19.34
N THR A 957 -9.03 1.01 18.32
CA THR A 957 -10.20 0.13 18.42
C THR A 957 -9.82 -1.31 18.79
N ASN A 958 -8.59 -1.73 18.47
CA ASN A 958 -8.08 -3.05 18.76
C ASN A 958 -7.75 -3.23 20.25
N THR A 959 -7.84 -4.47 20.74
CA THR A 959 -7.49 -4.84 22.12
C THR A 959 -6.02 -5.26 22.28
N ASN A 960 -5.16 -4.80 21.37
CA ASN A 960 -3.73 -5.06 21.39
C ASN A 960 -2.95 -3.89 20.78
N TYR A 961 -1.72 -3.65 21.23
CA TYR A 961 -0.82 -2.61 20.73
C TYR A 961 0.59 -3.19 20.54
N ASN A 962 1.10 -3.18 19.32
CA ASN A 962 2.45 -3.66 19.01
C ASN A 962 3.49 -2.60 19.36
N LEU A 963 4.47 -2.99 20.16
CA LEU A 963 5.64 -2.21 20.50
C LEU A 963 6.83 -2.70 19.69
N SER A 964 7.61 -1.76 19.17
CA SER A 964 8.91 -1.98 18.56
C SER A 964 9.87 -0.87 19.02
N GLY A 965 11.17 -1.07 18.85
CA GLY A 965 12.18 -0.06 19.19
C GLY A 965 12.33 0.22 20.70
N LEU A 966 11.93 -0.70 21.57
CA LEU A 966 12.15 -0.54 23.01
C LEU A 966 13.65 -0.62 23.33
N GLN A 967 14.10 0.22 24.26
CA GLN A 967 15.45 0.19 24.76
C GLN A 967 15.68 -1.09 25.57
N TYR A 968 16.84 -1.70 25.40
CA TYR A 968 17.27 -2.85 26.17
C TYR A 968 17.39 -2.53 27.67
N GLY A 969 17.13 -3.52 28.53
CA GLY A 969 17.30 -3.46 29.98
C GLY A 969 16.45 -2.39 30.69
N THR A 970 15.42 -1.88 30.03
CA THR A 970 14.64 -0.73 30.49
C THR A 970 13.29 -1.18 31.04
N THR A 971 12.92 -0.67 32.21
CA THR A 971 11.58 -0.89 32.78
C THR A 971 10.61 0.13 32.21
N TYR A 972 9.53 -0.38 31.61
CA TYR A 972 8.43 0.39 31.07
C TYR A 972 7.19 0.22 31.94
N TYR A 973 6.41 1.28 32.04
CA TYR A 973 5.11 1.34 32.73
C TYR A 973 4.03 1.62 31.71
N TRP A 974 2.85 1.01 31.79
CA TRP A 974 1.79 1.22 30.81
C TRP A 974 0.39 1.11 31.40
N THR A 975 -0.57 1.76 30.78
CA THR A 975 -1.98 1.82 31.19
C THR A 975 -2.87 1.65 29.96
N VAL A 976 -4.08 1.15 30.17
CA VAL A 976 -5.13 1.12 29.15
C VAL A 976 -6.43 1.68 29.74
N GLN A 977 -7.00 2.69 29.10
CA GLN A 977 -8.27 3.30 29.47
C GLN A 977 -9.32 3.02 28.38
N ALA A 978 -10.45 2.44 28.75
CA ALA A 978 -11.53 2.17 27.81
C ALA A 978 -12.32 3.45 27.48
N ILE A 979 -12.71 3.60 26.21
CA ILE A 979 -13.50 4.72 25.68
C ILE A 979 -14.75 4.16 25.01
N GLY A 980 -15.91 4.72 25.34
CA GLY A 980 -17.21 4.35 24.78
C GLY A 980 -18.00 5.58 24.37
N VAL A 981 -19.20 5.36 23.82
CA VAL A 981 -20.06 6.40 23.25
C VAL A 981 -20.44 7.52 24.24
N CYS A 982 -20.44 7.23 25.55
CA CYS A 982 -20.81 8.18 26.61
C CYS A 982 -19.66 8.55 27.56
N GLY A 983 -18.39 8.30 27.18
CA GLY A 983 -17.21 8.76 27.92
C GLY A 983 -16.12 7.70 28.09
N SER A 984 -15.17 7.93 29.00
CA SER A 984 -14.04 7.04 29.28
C SER A 984 -14.12 6.42 30.68
N SER A 985 -13.57 5.22 30.84
CA SER A 985 -13.55 4.50 32.12
C SER A 985 -12.75 5.23 33.22
N ASP A 986 -13.17 5.12 34.49
CA ASP A 986 -12.62 5.88 35.63
C ASP A 986 -11.21 5.48 36.14
N ALA A 987 -10.66 4.31 35.78
CA ALA A 987 -9.41 3.80 36.36
C ALA A 987 -8.23 3.72 35.37
N LEU A 988 -7.08 4.31 35.77
CA LEU A 988 -5.75 4.10 35.18
C LEU A 988 -4.98 3.12 36.09
N GLU A 989 -5.07 1.81 35.82
CA GLU A 989 -4.20 0.84 36.48
C GLU A 989 -2.85 0.80 35.74
N VAL A 990 -1.75 0.93 36.50
CA VAL A 990 -0.38 0.99 35.96
C VAL A 990 0.26 -0.40 36.00
N PHE A 991 0.54 -0.92 34.82
CA PHE A 991 1.28 -2.16 34.58
C PHE A 991 2.74 -1.84 34.28
N SER A 992 3.63 -2.82 34.40
CA SER A 992 5.04 -2.65 34.08
C SER A 992 5.68 -3.91 33.48
N PHE A 993 6.76 -3.74 32.75
CA PHE A 993 7.64 -4.84 32.31
C PHE A 993 9.06 -4.31 32.09
N THR A 994 10.07 -5.18 32.08
CA THR A 994 11.48 -4.83 31.83
C THR A 994 11.98 -5.61 30.63
N THR A 995 12.58 -4.92 29.66
CA THR A 995 13.11 -5.52 28.43
C THR A 995 14.41 -6.31 28.66
N ILE A 996 14.72 -7.22 27.74
CA ILE A 996 16.00 -7.95 27.70
C ILE A 996 17.21 -7.00 27.72
N PRO A 997 18.34 -7.37 28.36
CA PRO A 997 19.56 -6.56 28.37
C PRO A 997 20.29 -6.54 27.01
N ASP A 998 21.06 -5.48 26.73
CA ASP A 998 21.80 -5.28 25.47
C ASP A 998 23.06 -6.16 25.45
N LEU A 999 22.93 -7.36 24.91
CA LEU A 999 24.00 -8.34 24.77
C LEU A 999 24.60 -8.37 23.35
N ASN A 1000 24.28 -7.37 22.54
CA ASN A 1000 24.76 -7.31 21.16
C ASN A 1000 26.26 -7.03 21.15
N VAL A 1001 26.97 -7.72 20.27
CA VAL A 1001 28.36 -7.41 19.95
C VAL A 1001 28.48 -7.33 18.44
N SER A 1002 29.21 -6.33 17.96
CA SER A 1002 29.44 -6.18 16.53
C SER A 1002 30.92 -5.92 16.26
N VAL A 1003 31.34 -6.23 15.05
CA VAL A 1003 32.70 -5.98 14.56
C VAL A 1003 32.60 -5.16 13.29
N ASN A 1004 33.34 -4.05 13.24
CA ASN A 1004 33.47 -3.21 12.06
C ASN A 1004 34.96 -3.00 11.79
N PRO A 1005 35.44 -3.24 10.57
CA PRO A 1005 34.72 -3.73 9.38
C PRO A 1005 34.29 -5.21 9.47
N THR A 1006 33.16 -5.59 8.84
CA THR A 1006 32.63 -6.97 8.80
C THR A 1006 33.25 -7.81 7.68
N ASN A 1007 33.83 -7.15 6.68
CA ASN A 1007 34.63 -7.73 5.61
C ASN A 1007 35.86 -6.85 5.34
N GLU A 1008 37.02 -7.46 5.18
CA GLU A 1008 38.24 -6.73 4.83
C GLU A 1008 39.10 -7.52 3.86
N SER A 1009 39.90 -6.79 3.07
CA SER A 1009 40.93 -7.41 2.25
C SER A 1009 42.30 -6.88 2.64
N THR A 1010 43.28 -7.78 2.73
CA THR A 1010 44.59 -7.41 3.28
C THR A 1010 45.73 -8.20 2.65
N CYS A 1011 46.90 -7.58 2.52
CA CYS A 1011 48.09 -8.29 2.07
C CYS A 1011 48.75 -9.04 3.24
N LEU A 1012 49.54 -10.08 2.94
CA LEU A 1012 50.16 -10.93 3.97
C LEU A 1012 51.06 -10.20 5.00
N ALA A 1013 51.53 -8.99 4.67
CA ALA A 1013 52.42 -8.20 5.50
C ALA A 1013 51.71 -7.11 6.31
N ASP A 1014 50.39 -6.95 6.13
CA ASP A 1014 49.63 -5.83 6.66
C ASP A 1014 49.08 -6.12 8.06
N GLU A 1015 48.55 -5.07 8.66
CA GLU A 1015 47.89 -5.07 9.95
C GLU A 1015 46.48 -4.53 9.77
N LEU A 1016 45.47 -5.28 10.23
CA LEU A 1016 44.08 -4.86 10.22
C LEU A 1016 43.66 -4.39 11.61
N THR A 1017 42.74 -3.44 11.64
CA THR A 1017 42.16 -2.93 12.87
C THR A 1017 40.65 -3.09 12.83
N PHE A 1018 40.11 -3.76 13.83
CA PHE A 1018 38.68 -3.99 13.99
C PHE A 1018 38.18 -3.26 15.22
N ASN A 1019 37.11 -2.49 15.06
CA ASN A 1019 36.36 -1.91 16.17
C ASN A 1019 35.27 -2.89 16.57
N LEU A 1020 35.35 -3.41 17.79
CA LEU A 1020 34.36 -4.29 18.37
C LEU A 1020 33.47 -3.45 19.29
N GLN A 1021 32.20 -3.31 18.93
CA GLN A 1021 31.21 -2.70 19.81
C GLN A 1021 30.68 -3.74 20.78
N VAL A 1022 30.58 -3.35 22.04
CA VAL A 1022 30.14 -4.22 23.12
C VAL A 1022 28.87 -3.65 23.74
N GLY A 1023 27.81 -4.44 23.76
CA GLY A 1023 26.53 -4.07 24.37
C GLY A 1023 26.67 -3.71 25.85
N ALA A 1024 25.81 -2.83 26.33
CA ALA A 1024 25.85 -2.34 27.72
C ALA A 1024 25.29 -3.34 28.75
N GLY A 1025 24.63 -4.40 28.29
CA GLY A 1025 23.93 -5.39 29.11
C GLY A 1025 24.80 -6.47 29.73
N PHE A 1026 26.08 -6.59 29.33
CA PHE A 1026 27.00 -7.52 29.97
C PHE A 1026 27.33 -7.12 31.42
N ALA A 1027 27.52 -8.10 32.28
CA ALA A 1027 28.04 -7.89 33.63
C ALA A 1027 29.57 -7.65 33.61
N SER A 1028 30.09 -6.98 34.64
CA SER A 1028 31.53 -6.82 34.86
C SER A 1028 32.02 -7.85 35.89
N PRO A 1029 33.15 -8.57 35.64
CA PRO A 1029 34.08 -8.43 34.53
C PRO A 1029 33.63 -9.16 33.25
N LEU A 1030 33.81 -8.53 32.09
CA LEU A 1030 33.58 -9.10 30.76
C LEU A 1030 34.92 -9.47 30.10
N SER A 1031 35.02 -10.65 29.52
CA SER A 1031 36.22 -11.08 28.79
C SER A 1031 35.97 -11.17 27.28
N VAL A 1032 36.98 -10.84 26.47
CA VAL A 1032 36.98 -11.04 25.02
C VAL A 1032 38.06 -12.04 24.61
N THR A 1033 37.70 -12.99 23.77
CA THR A 1033 38.61 -13.95 23.14
C THR A 1033 38.39 -13.94 21.63
N TYR A 1034 39.31 -14.55 20.87
CA TYR A 1034 39.12 -14.70 19.42
C TYR A 1034 39.40 -16.14 18.98
N SER A 1035 38.83 -16.52 17.85
CA SER A 1035 39.14 -17.73 17.11
C SER A 1035 39.13 -17.44 15.60
N THR A 1036 39.74 -18.33 14.81
CA THR A 1036 39.73 -18.27 13.35
C THR A 1036 39.04 -19.50 12.78
N SER A 1037 38.33 -19.36 11.66
CA SER A 1037 37.66 -20.50 10.99
C SER A 1037 38.64 -21.59 10.54
N THR A 1038 39.91 -21.24 10.29
CA THR A 1038 40.98 -22.21 9.95
C THR A 1038 41.63 -22.85 11.17
N GLY A 1039 41.39 -22.33 12.38
CA GLY A 1039 42.05 -22.75 13.62
C GLY A 1039 43.52 -22.32 13.73
N GLU A 1040 44.03 -21.58 12.75
CA GLU A 1040 45.39 -21.03 12.75
C GLU A 1040 45.46 -19.76 13.60
N SER A 1041 46.55 -19.59 14.35
CA SER A 1041 46.68 -18.47 15.28
C SER A 1041 47.14 -17.19 14.59
N LEU A 1042 46.48 -16.08 14.92
CA LEU A 1042 46.87 -14.73 14.54
C LEU A 1042 47.52 -14.00 15.72
N ASN A 1043 48.17 -12.87 15.47
CA ASN A 1043 48.60 -11.98 16.54
C ASN A 1043 47.50 -10.94 16.74
N VAL A 1044 46.69 -11.11 17.77
CA VAL A 1044 45.63 -10.16 18.14
C VAL A 1044 46.04 -9.41 19.39
N SER A 1045 45.99 -8.08 19.33
CA SER A 1045 46.18 -7.20 20.47
C SER A 1045 44.97 -6.28 20.63
N TYR A 1046 44.60 -6.00 21.88
CA TYR A 1046 43.47 -5.14 22.20
C TYR A 1046 43.97 -3.84 22.82
N ASN A 1047 43.28 -2.73 22.56
CA ASN A 1047 43.56 -1.44 23.20
C ASN A 1047 43.19 -1.40 24.70
N VAL A 1048 42.48 -2.42 25.19
CA VAL A 1048 42.07 -2.62 26.59
C VAL A 1048 42.54 -3.97 27.12
N ASP A 1049 42.38 -4.21 28.43
CA ASP A 1049 42.60 -5.54 29.02
C ASP A 1049 41.49 -6.52 28.56
N PRO A 1050 41.81 -7.56 27.75
CA PRO A 1050 40.80 -8.48 27.23
C PRO A 1050 40.16 -9.35 28.31
N GLY A 1051 40.71 -9.40 29.54
CA GLY A 1051 40.09 -10.07 30.67
C GLY A 1051 39.10 -9.20 31.46
N ASN A 1052 38.98 -7.91 31.13
CA ASN A 1052 38.14 -6.96 31.84
C ASN A 1052 37.70 -5.80 30.94
N VAL A 1053 36.93 -6.12 29.91
CA VAL A 1053 36.28 -5.19 29.00
C VAL A 1053 35.15 -4.46 29.74
N THR A 1054 34.96 -3.17 29.45
CA THR A 1054 33.83 -2.40 30.00
C THR A 1054 32.63 -2.56 29.06
N PRO A 1055 31.48 -3.11 29.51
CA PRO A 1055 30.26 -3.15 28.72
C PRO A 1055 29.84 -1.76 28.21
N GLY A 1056 29.23 -1.67 27.03
CA GLY A 1056 28.81 -0.40 26.42
C GLY A 1056 29.95 0.42 25.81
N THR A 1057 31.12 -0.18 25.56
CA THR A 1057 32.28 0.52 24.99
C THR A 1057 32.74 -0.10 23.68
N THR A 1058 33.39 0.72 22.85
CA THR A 1058 34.12 0.23 21.67
C THR A 1058 35.52 -0.19 22.07
N ILE A 1059 35.90 -1.43 21.76
CA ILE A 1059 37.27 -1.91 21.88
C ILE A 1059 37.89 -2.06 20.51
N THR A 1060 39.18 -1.79 20.39
CA THR A 1060 39.91 -1.90 19.14
C THR A 1060 40.79 -3.14 19.21
N ALA A 1061 40.57 -4.09 18.30
CA ALA A 1061 41.38 -5.27 18.09
C ALA A 1061 42.29 -5.06 16.87
N THR A 1062 43.59 -5.01 17.10
CA THR A 1062 44.61 -4.94 16.05
C THR A 1062 45.13 -6.33 15.77
N VAL A 1063 45.00 -6.78 14.51
CA VAL A 1063 45.27 -8.15 14.05
C VAL A 1063 46.35 -8.13 12.98
N ASN A 1064 47.39 -8.95 13.16
CA ASN A 1064 48.40 -9.19 12.14
C ASN A 1064 48.87 -10.66 12.15
N GLY A 1065 49.85 -10.97 11.29
CA GLY A 1065 50.40 -12.33 11.17
C GLY A 1065 49.68 -13.20 10.13
N PHE A 1066 49.04 -12.58 9.15
CA PHE A 1066 48.27 -13.25 8.08
C PHE A 1066 49.08 -14.25 7.24
N ALA A 1067 50.42 -14.16 7.24
CA ALA A 1067 51.30 -15.15 6.60
C ALA A 1067 51.17 -16.58 7.17
N ALA A 1068 50.56 -16.76 8.34
CA ALA A 1068 50.28 -18.08 8.92
C ALA A 1068 48.98 -18.71 8.41
N ILE A 1069 48.14 -17.94 7.70
CA ILE A 1069 46.85 -18.41 7.20
C ILE A 1069 47.02 -19.09 5.84
N THR A 1070 46.39 -20.25 5.68
CA THR A 1070 46.47 -21.04 4.44
C THR A 1070 45.26 -20.90 3.51
N SER A 1071 44.19 -20.26 3.97
CA SER A 1071 42.97 -20.00 3.21
C SER A 1071 42.92 -18.57 2.67
N ASP A 1072 42.53 -18.40 1.41
CA ASP A 1072 42.39 -17.08 0.77
C ASP A 1072 41.25 -16.25 1.36
N VAL A 1073 40.26 -16.91 1.98
CA VAL A 1073 39.20 -16.28 2.76
C VAL A 1073 39.06 -17.04 4.07
N PHE A 1074 39.03 -16.31 5.19
CA PHE A 1074 38.83 -16.88 6.51
C PHE A 1074 38.05 -15.92 7.41
N THR A 1075 37.48 -16.42 8.49
CA THR A 1075 36.67 -15.64 9.43
C THR A 1075 37.41 -15.52 10.75
N ILE A 1076 37.41 -14.32 11.34
CA ILE A 1076 37.84 -14.07 12.72
C ILE A 1076 36.58 -13.88 13.56
N THR A 1077 36.36 -14.74 14.54
CA THR A 1077 35.25 -14.65 15.49
C THR A 1077 35.76 -14.15 16.83
N PHE A 1078 35.26 -13.00 17.28
CA PHE A 1078 35.49 -12.44 18.61
C PHE A 1078 34.35 -12.85 19.54
N SER A 1079 34.65 -13.50 20.66
CA SER A 1079 33.68 -13.99 21.62
C SER A 1079 33.77 -13.22 22.94
N PHE A 1080 32.64 -12.70 23.41
CA PHE A 1080 32.48 -11.86 24.60
C PHE A 1080 31.73 -12.63 25.68
N ASN A 1081 32.33 -12.80 26.87
CA ASN A 1081 31.81 -13.65 27.93
C ASN A 1081 31.96 -13.00 29.31
N ASP A 1082 30.85 -12.76 30.00
CA ASP A 1082 30.80 -12.21 31.38
C ASP A 1082 30.59 -13.28 32.47
N GLY A 1083 30.53 -14.55 32.09
CA GLY A 1083 30.25 -15.70 32.94
C GLY A 1083 28.78 -16.14 32.99
N THR A 1084 27.86 -15.32 32.50
CA THR A 1084 26.42 -15.62 32.36
C THR A 1084 26.00 -15.65 30.90
N TYR A 1085 26.44 -14.67 30.12
CA TYR A 1085 26.11 -14.48 28.71
C TYR A 1085 27.36 -14.58 27.84
N LEU A 1086 27.20 -15.22 26.68
CA LEU A 1086 28.21 -15.35 25.63
C LEU A 1086 27.61 -14.77 24.34
N SER A 1087 28.29 -13.81 23.72
CA SER A 1087 27.92 -13.25 22.41
C SER A 1087 29.13 -13.19 21.51
N GLU A 1088 28.93 -13.30 20.19
CA GLU A 1088 30.02 -13.39 19.23
C GLU A 1088 29.83 -12.43 18.06
N ALA A 1089 30.93 -11.82 17.60
CA ALA A 1089 30.98 -10.99 16.41
C ALA A 1089 32.03 -11.57 15.46
N ALA A 1090 31.68 -11.76 14.19
CA ALA A 1090 32.55 -12.36 13.20
C ALA A 1090 32.84 -11.40 12.04
N THR A 1091 34.07 -11.39 11.56
CA THR A 1091 34.50 -10.62 10.39
C THR A 1091 35.20 -11.53 9.40
N SER A 1092 34.92 -11.36 8.12
CA SER A 1092 35.54 -12.11 7.03
C SER A 1092 36.75 -11.35 6.49
N VAL A 1093 37.89 -12.03 6.38
CA VAL A 1093 39.12 -11.44 5.83
C VAL A 1093 39.53 -12.20 4.58
N THR A 1094 39.70 -11.46 3.49
CA THR A 1094 40.22 -11.96 2.22
C THR A 1094 41.70 -11.60 2.11
N LEU A 1095 42.55 -12.61 1.93
CA LEU A 1095 43.97 -12.40 1.69
C LEU A 1095 44.22 -12.08 0.23
N GLN A 1096 44.83 -10.93 0.00
CA GLN A 1096 45.29 -10.52 -1.31
C GLN A 1096 46.78 -10.84 -1.51
N TYR A 1097 47.14 -11.15 -2.75
CA TYR A 1097 48.50 -11.49 -3.15
C TYR A 1097 49.00 -10.55 -4.25
N ALA A 1098 50.30 -10.26 -4.24
CA ALA A 1098 50.93 -9.49 -5.32
C ALA A 1098 50.72 -10.18 -6.69
N PRO A 1099 50.64 -9.41 -7.79
CA PRO A 1099 50.32 -9.96 -9.10
C PRO A 1099 51.46 -10.84 -9.60
N SER A 1100 51.13 -11.87 -10.38
CA SER A 1100 52.14 -12.69 -11.05
C SER A 1100 52.70 -11.99 -12.30
N LEU A 1101 53.80 -12.51 -12.86
CA LEU A 1101 54.48 -11.89 -14.00
C LEU A 1101 53.61 -11.99 -15.28
N PRO A 1102 53.21 -10.87 -15.92
CA PRO A 1102 52.45 -10.93 -17.15
C PRO A 1102 53.28 -11.49 -18.30
N VAL A 1103 52.62 -12.10 -19.29
CA VAL A 1103 53.30 -12.74 -20.42
C VAL A 1103 53.14 -11.87 -21.66
N GLN A 1104 54.20 -11.20 -22.09
CA GLN A 1104 54.18 -10.40 -23.32
C GLN A 1104 54.01 -11.30 -24.55
N THR A 1105 52.92 -11.14 -25.30
CA THR A 1105 52.58 -11.99 -26.45
C THR A 1105 52.90 -11.34 -27.78
N PHE A 1106 52.68 -10.03 -27.91
CA PHE A 1106 52.98 -9.28 -29.13
C PHE A 1106 53.34 -7.83 -28.83
N PRO A 1107 54.33 -7.21 -29.50
CA PRO A 1107 55.23 -7.80 -30.47
C PRO A 1107 56.27 -8.73 -29.83
N GLY A 1108 56.57 -9.84 -30.51
CA GLY A 1108 57.61 -10.78 -30.05
C GLY A 1108 59.01 -10.14 -30.06
N ASN A 1109 59.93 -10.66 -29.25
CA ASN A 1109 61.27 -10.09 -29.11
C ASN A 1109 62.03 -10.00 -30.45
N GLY A 1110 62.53 -8.81 -30.79
CA GLY A 1110 63.24 -8.52 -32.04
C GLY A 1110 62.35 -8.28 -33.26
N SER A 1111 61.03 -8.14 -33.09
CA SER A 1111 60.09 -7.90 -34.19
C SER A 1111 60.40 -6.59 -34.93
N THR A 1112 60.10 -6.51 -36.23
CA THR A 1112 60.28 -5.29 -37.02
C THR A 1112 58.95 -4.82 -37.59
N PHE A 1113 58.63 -3.54 -37.38
CA PHE A 1113 57.38 -2.90 -37.81
C PHE A 1113 57.63 -1.76 -38.79
N PHE A 1114 56.68 -1.59 -39.71
CA PHE A 1114 56.69 -0.51 -40.70
C PHE A 1114 55.53 0.48 -40.53
N ASP A 1115 54.53 0.12 -39.73
CA ASP A 1115 53.43 0.98 -39.31
C ASP A 1115 53.79 1.63 -37.96
N PRO A 1116 53.63 2.96 -37.80
CA PRO A 1116 53.83 3.61 -36.51
C PRO A 1116 52.76 3.20 -35.46
N ASN A 1117 51.63 2.63 -35.87
CA ASN A 1117 50.59 2.14 -34.97
C ASN A 1117 50.86 0.69 -34.57
N ILE A 1118 51.59 0.48 -33.47
CA ILE A 1118 51.98 -0.85 -33.00
C ILE A 1118 51.14 -1.21 -31.78
N SER A 1119 50.36 -2.28 -31.88
CA SER A 1119 49.67 -2.85 -30.72
C SER A 1119 50.65 -3.67 -29.88
N LEU A 1120 50.64 -3.41 -28.58
CA LEU A 1120 51.30 -4.17 -27.53
C LEU A 1120 50.22 -5.01 -26.84
N LEU A 1121 50.40 -6.32 -26.81
CA LEU A 1121 49.48 -7.30 -26.24
C LEU A 1121 50.27 -8.21 -25.29
N TRP A 1122 49.66 -8.51 -24.15
CA TRP A 1122 50.15 -9.49 -23.19
C TRP A 1122 48.98 -10.34 -22.70
N ASP A 1123 49.29 -11.51 -22.15
CA ASP A 1123 48.31 -12.28 -21.40
C ASP A 1123 48.23 -11.71 -19.98
N GLY A 1124 47.00 -11.52 -19.51
CA GLY A 1124 46.72 -11.04 -18.17
C GLY A 1124 47.13 -12.04 -17.10
N THR A 1125 47.13 -11.57 -15.86
CA THR A 1125 47.58 -12.28 -14.66
C THR A 1125 46.55 -12.12 -13.57
N GLU A 1126 46.31 -13.18 -12.80
CA GLU A 1126 45.45 -13.12 -11.61
C GLU A 1126 45.97 -12.07 -10.62
N ASN A 1127 45.07 -11.51 -9.81
CA ASN A 1127 45.34 -10.46 -8.82
C ASN A 1127 45.96 -9.19 -9.42
N THR A 1128 45.61 -8.83 -10.67
CA THR A 1128 46.09 -7.60 -11.31
C THR A 1128 44.94 -6.62 -11.49
N GLU A 1129 45.07 -5.44 -10.90
CA GLU A 1129 44.10 -4.36 -11.06
C GLU A 1129 44.42 -3.49 -12.28
N ASN A 1130 45.71 -3.22 -12.49
CA ASN A 1130 46.18 -2.35 -13.56
C ASN A 1130 47.50 -2.85 -14.16
N TYR A 1131 47.71 -2.51 -15.43
CA TYR A 1131 48.97 -2.72 -16.14
C TYR A 1131 49.62 -1.38 -16.47
N LEU A 1132 50.87 -1.21 -16.05
CA LEU A 1132 51.73 -0.14 -16.53
C LEU A 1132 52.55 -0.64 -17.71
N VAL A 1133 52.24 -0.13 -18.90
CA VAL A 1133 52.96 -0.41 -20.14
C VAL A 1133 54.00 0.67 -20.35
N GLU A 1134 55.26 0.29 -20.54
CA GLU A 1134 56.35 1.22 -20.80
C GLU A 1134 57.10 0.84 -22.07
N VAL A 1135 57.42 1.85 -22.89
CA VAL A 1135 58.28 1.72 -24.07
C VAL A 1135 59.44 2.70 -23.94
N SER A 1136 60.66 2.27 -24.24
CA SER A 1136 61.90 3.01 -24.07
C SER A 1136 62.82 2.86 -25.27
N THR A 1137 63.70 3.84 -25.54
CA THR A 1137 64.76 3.70 -26.57
C THR A 1137 66.01 2.99 -26.04
N ASN A 1138 66.05 2.58 -24.77
CA ASN A 1138 67.16 1.87 -24.17
C ASN A 1138 66.70 0.73 -23.24
N ALA A 1139 67.57 -0.26 -23.05
CA ALA A 1139 67.30 -1.46 -22.25
C ALA A 1139 67.19 -1.20 -20.74
N LEU A 1140 67.66 -0.06 -20.26
CA LEU A 1140 67.62 0.31 -18.84
C LEU A 1140 66.32 1.04 -18.46
N PHE A 1141 65.48 1.40 -19.44
CA PHE A 1141 64.28 2.22 -19.27
C PHE A 1141 64.56 3.62 -18.71
N ASP A 1142 65.78 4.13 -18.89
CA ASP A 1142 66.14 5.51 -18.50
C ASP A 1142 65.61 6.56 -19.50
N ASN A 1143 65.12 6.14 -20.67
CA ASN A 1143 64.56 7.04 -21.70
C ASN A 1143 63.23 6.49 -22.23
N ILE A 1144 62.19 6.64 -21.42
CA ILE A 1144 60.82 6.23 -21.73
C ILE A 1144 60.23 7.17 -22.79
N VAL A 1145 59.70 6.56 -23.86
CA VAL A 1145 59.01 7.27 -24.96
C VAL A 1145 57.49 7.13 -24.87
N GLU A 1146 56.99 6.10 -24.18
CA GLU A 1146 55.57 5.92 -23.89
C GLU A 1146 55.41 5.25 -22.53
N SER A 1147 54.45 5.72 -21.74
CA SER A 1147 54.07 5.15 -20.45
C SER A 1147 52.58 5.31 -20.24
N ALA A 1148 51.87 4.20 -20.06
CA ALA A 1148 50.42 4.21 -19.89
C ALA A 1148 49.99 3.16 -18.86
N ALA A 1149 49.17 3.58 -17.90
CA ALA A 1149 48.46 2.69 -16.99
C ALA A 1149 47.08 2.38 -17.58
N ILE A 1150 46.76 1.09 -17.79
CA ILE A 1150 45.48 0.66 -18.32
C ILE A 1150 44.97 -0.60 -17.60
N PRO A 1151 43.64 -0.80 -17.50
CA PRO A 1151 43.06 -2.01 -16.91
C PRO A 1151 43.04 -3.21 -17.88
N GLY A 1152 43.17 -2.95 -19.20
CA GLY A 1152 43.12 -3.98 -20.24
C GLY A 1152 44.50 -4.57 -20.58
N THR A 1153 44.51 -5.65 -21.37
CA THR A 1153 45.73 -6.35 -21.80
C THR A 1153 46.24 -5.96 -23.19
N LEU A 1154 45.69 -4.89 -23.77
CA LEU A 1154 46.00 -4.40 -25.10
C LEU A 1154 46.23 -2.89 -25.06
N TYR A 1155 47.36 -2.43 -25.60
CA TYR A 1155 47.69 -1.02 -25.73
C TYR A 1155 48.20 -0.71 -27.14
N THR A 1156 47.67 0.31 -27.81
CA THR A 1156 48.13 0.72 -29.15
C THR A 1156 48.99 1.98 -29.08
N LEU A 1157 50.26 1.86 -29.48
CA LEU A 1157 51.17 2.98 -29.64
C LEU A 1157 50.74 3.87 -30.80
N SER A 1158 50.65 5.19 -30.59
CA SER A 1158 50.25 6.15 -31.64
C SER A 1158 51.30 7.23 -31.96
N ASN A 1159 52.39 7.30 -31.19
CA ASN A 1159 53.36 8.42 -31.23
C ASN A 1159 54.81 8.03 -31.62
N ILE A 1160 55.07 6.82 -32.11
CA ILE A 1160 56.42 6.43 -32.56
C ILE A 1160 56.68 7.00 -33.96
N THR A 1161 57.46 8.09 -34.03
CA THR A 1161 57.76 8.79 -35.30
C THR A 1161 59.20 8.61 -35.79
N GLU A 1162 60.11 8.15 -34.93
CA GLU A 1162 61.53 7.96 -35.27
C GLU A 1162 61.85 6.48 -35.48
N ALA A 1163 62.46 6.15 -36.62
CA ALA A 1163 62.95 4.80 -36.90
C ALA A 1163 64.09 4.43 -35.93
N GLY A 1164 63.97 3.28 -35.28
CA GLY A 1164 64.90 2.90 -34.21
C GLY A 1164 64.52 1.60 -33.50
N LEU A 1165 65.41 1.15 -32.62
CA LEU A 1165 65.20 0.01 -31.73
C LEU A 1165 64.52 0.50 -30.44
N TYR A 1166 63.39 -0.11 -30.10
CA TYR A 1166 62.61 0.16 -28.91
C TYR A 1166 62.57 -1.08 -28.01
N TYR A 1167 62.47 -0.83 -26.71
CA TYR A 1167 62.34 -1.80 -25.64
C TYR A 1167 60.97 -1.58 -24.99
N TRP A 1168 60.21 -2.63 -24.75
CA TRP A 1168 58.93 -2.52 -24.06
C TRP A 1168 58.79 -3.57 -22.97
N ARG A 1169 58.15 -3.18 -21.88
CA ARG A 1169 57.83 -4.04 -20.74
C ARG A 1169 56.44 -3.72 -20.23
N VAL A 1170 55.87 -4.66 -19.50
CA VAL A 1170 54.57 -4.52 -18.85
C VAL A 1170 54.76 -4.80 -17.37
N THR A 1171 54.20 -3.96 -16.51
CA THR A 1171 54.16 -4.18 -15.08
C THR A 1171 52.72 -4.45 -14.67
N ALA A 1172 52.44 -5.65 -14.15
CA ALA A 1172 51.19 -5.94 -13.45
C ALA A 1172 51.25 -5.30 -12.06
N LEU A 1173 50.18 -4.62 -11.65
CA LEU A 1173 50.08 -3.86 -10.41
C LEU A 1173 48.77 -4.19 -9.69
N ASN A 1174 48.84 -4.37 -8.38
CA ASN A 1174 47.73 -4.23 -7.43
C ASN A 1174 48.26 -3.60 -6.13
N GLU A 1175 47.39 -3.40 -5.15
CA GLU A 1175 47.76 -2.87 -3.84
C GLU A 1175 48.85 -3.67 -3.10
N CYS A 1176 48.90 -4.99 -3.30
CA CYS A 1176 49.89 -5.87 -2.65
C CYS A 1176 51.27 -5.91 -3.34
N GLY A 1177 51.42 -5.34 -4.54
CA GLY A 1177 52.73 -5.20 -5.18
C GLY A 1177 52.72 -5.16 -6.69
N SER A 1178 53.89 -5.40 -7.28
CA SER A 1178 54.11 -5.28 -8.71
C SER A 1178 54.96 -6.42 -9.27
N ALA A 1179 54.63 -6.90 -10.46
CA ALA A 1179 55.46 -7.82 -11.24
C ALA A 1179 55.76 -7.25 -12.62
N VAL A 1180 57.03 -6.95 -12.89
CA VAL A 1180 57.49 -6.33 -14.13
C VAL A 1180 58.16 -7.34 -15.05
N THR A 1181 57.70 -7.41 -16.31
CA THR A 1181 58.31 -8.29 -17.31
C THR A 1181 59.74 -7.90 -17.67
N SER A 1182 60.50 -8.86 -18.17
CA SER A 1182 61.74 -8.55 -18.88
C SER A 1182 61.45 -7.75 -20.15
N ALA A 1183 62.30 -6.78 -20.49
CA ALA A 1183 62.12 -6.00 -21.70
C ALA A 1183 62.20 -6.85 -22.97
N LEU A 1184 61.15 -6.82 -23.79
CA LEU A 1184 61.20 -7.29 -25.17
C LEU A 1184 61.58 -6.14 -26.10
N THR A 1185 62.16 -6.45 -27.26
CA THR A 1185 62.57 -5.44 -28.24
C THR A 1185 61.71 -5.47 -29.50
N PHE A 1186 61.54 -4.32 -30.14
CA PHE A 1186 61.07 -4.23 -31.53
C PHE A 1186 61.76 -3.09 -32.26
N THR A 1187 61.86 -3.17 -33.58
CA THR A 1187 62.46 -2.13 -34.44
C THR A 1187 61.37 -1.50 -35.30
N TYR A 1188 61.22 -0.18 -35.25
CA TYR A 1188 60.39 0.56 -36.21
C TYR A 1188 61.26 1.05 -37.37
N THR A 1189 60.87 0.76 -38.62
CA THR A 1189 61.57 1.20 -39.85
C THR A 1189 60.57 1.79 -40.82
N VAL A 1190 60.93 2.86 -41.53
CA VAL A 1190 60.10 3.40 -42.62
C VAL A 1190 60.24 2.56 -43.89
N ASN A 1191 59.14 1.96 -44.38
CA ASN A 1191 59.13 1.24 -45.67
C ASN A 1191 58.36 2.02 -46.73
N SER A 1192 59.04 2.31 -47.84
CA SER A 1192 58.51 3.02 -49.00
C SER A 1192 57.77 2.08 -49.94
N THR A 1193 56.50 1.76 -49.66
CA THR A 1193 55.60 1.12 -50.64
C THR A 1193 54.14 1.53 -50.40
N GLN A 1194 53.81 2.79 -50.64
CA GLN A 1194 52.42 3.25 -50.87
C GLN A 1194 52.27 4.06 -52.17
N ASP A 1195 53.34 4.18 -52.97
CA ASP A 1195 53.40 5.05 -54.16
C ASP A 1195 53.90 4.31 -55.40
N LEU A 1196 53.29 4.59 -56.55
CA LEU A 1196 53.74 4.09 -57.85
C LEU A 1196 54.94 4.92 -58.31
N GLY A 1197 56.16 4.40 -58.10
CA GLY A 1197 57.39 5.09 -58.50
C GLY A 1197 57.55 6.45 -57.80
N GLY A 1198 57.18 6.52 -56.52
CA GLY A 1198 57.22 7.75 -55.72
C GLY A 1198 56.07 8.74 -56.01
N LYS A 1199 55.06 8.32 -56.79
CA LYS A 1199 53.84 9.08 -57.04
C LYS A 1199 52.66 8.48 -56.27
N ARG A 1200 52.00 9.28 -55.46
CA ARG A 1200 50.70 8.95 -54.87
C ARG A 1200 49.64 8.75 -55.95
N VAL A 1201 48.89 7.65 -55.86
CA VAL A 1201 47.82 7.29 -56.80
C VAL A 1201 46.46 7.39 -56.10
N THR A 1202 45.54 8.11 -56.73
CA THR A 1202 44.18 8.34 -56.24
C THR A 1202 43.19 7.77 -57.24
N LEU A 1203 42.22 7.00 -56.75
CA LEU A 1203 41.16 6.37 -57.54
C LEU A 1203 39.82 6.92 -57.09
N SER A 1204 39.08 7.58 -57.97
CA SER A 1204 37.80 8.21 -57.61
C SER A 1204 36.82 8.33 -58.79
N PRO A 1205 35.51 8.07 -58.58
CA PRO A 1205 34.91 7.53 -57.36
C PRO A 1205 35.24 6.04 -57.17
N ASN A 1206 35.41 5.58 -55.93
CA ASN A 1206 35.51 4.16 -55.61
C ASN A 1206 34.75 3.91 -54.29
N PRO A 1207 33.56 3.29 -54.31
CA PRO A 1207 32.99 2.54 -55.45
C PRO A 1207 32.60 3.40 -56.67
N THR A 1208 32.62 2.82 -57.88
CA THR A 1208 32.23 3.47 -59.14
C THR A 1208 31.03 2.79 -59.77
N SER A 1209 30.18 3.55 -60.49
CA SER A 1209 29.08 3.03 -61.32
C SER A 1209 29.43 2.88 -62.80
N GLY A 1210 30.69 3.10 -63.17
CA GLY A 1210 31.15 2.92 -64.54
C GLY A 1210 32.51 3.56 -64.79
N ASP A 1211 32.67 4.84 -64.51
CA ASP A 1211 33.93 5.54 -64.79
C ASP A 1211 34.79 5.72 -63.52
N LEU A 1212 36.06 5.38 -63.62
CA LEU A 1212 37.05 5.53 -62.54
C LEU A 1212 38.15 6.49 -62.97
N ASN A 1213 38.28 7.64 -62.30
CA ASN A 1213 39.42 8.52 -62.51
C ASN A 1213 40.63 8.02 -61.74
N ILE A 1214 41.77 7.96 -62.42
CA ILE A 1214 43.06 7.62 -61.84
C ILE A 1214 43.97 8.84 -61.94
N GLU A 1215 44.30 9.45 -60.82
CA GLU A 1215 45.18 10.62 -60.74
C GLU A 1215 46.44 10.32 -59.93
N LEU A 1216 47.58 10.71 -60.49
CA LEU A 1216 48.90 10.66 -59.90
C LEU A 1216 49.29 12.04 -59.37
N SER A 1217 49.99 12.07 -58.24
CA SER A 1217 50.49 13.32 -57.63
C SER A 1217 51.40 14.17 -58.53
N SER A 1218 52.02 13.58 -59.56
CA SER A 1218 52.81 14.28 -60.57
C SER A 1218 52.70 13.61 -61.95
N ALA A 1219 53.07 14.34 -63.01
CA ALA A 1219 53.04 13.82 -64.37
C ALA A 1219 54.04 12.67 -64.58
N VAL A 1220 53.68 11.71 -65.42
CA VAL A 1220 54.50 10.52 -65.67
C VAL A 1220 55.66 10.85 -66.61
N GLU A 1221 56.86 10.41 -66.25
CA GLU A 1221 58.08 10.67 -67.03
C GLU A 1221 58.20 9.73 -68.24
N ASP A 1222 57.58 8.55 -68.17
CA ASP A 1222 57.34 7.60 -69.26
C ASP A 1222 55.94 6.97 -69.08
N ARG A 1223 55.48 6.19 -70.06
CA ARG A 1223 54.11 5.66 -70.03
C ARG A 1223 53.88 4.73 -68.82
N VAL A 1224 52.77 4.93 -68.12
CA VAL A 1224 52.31 4.02 -67.06
C VAL A 1224 51.26 3.08 -67.60
N VAL A 1225 51.41 1.78 -67.36
CA VAL A 1225 50.45 0.74 -67.76
C VAL A 1225 49.44 0.53 -66.65
N ILE A 1226 48.15 0.54 -66.97
CA ILE A 1226 47.05 0.24 -66.05
C ILE A 1226 46.41 -1.04 -66.53
N GLU A 1227 46.30 -2.04 -65.66
CA GLU A 1227 45.68 -3.33 -65.92
C GLU A 1227 44.55 -3.58 -64.92
N VAL A 1228 43.36 -3.92 -65.39
CA VAL A 1228 42.21 -4.31 -64.55
C VAL A 1228 42.14 -5.83 -64.52
N PHE A 1229 41.99 -6.41 -63.34
CA PHE A 1229 41.82 -7.84 -63.11
C PHE A 1229 40.52 -8.11 -62.37
N SER A 1230 39.87 -9.23 -62.67
CA SER A 1230 38.91 -9.84 -61.73
C SER A 1230 39.65 -10.40 -60.51
N VAL A 1231 38.93 -10.66 -59.42
CA VAL A 1231 39.50 -11.19 -58.16
C VAL A 1231 40.20 -12.55 -58.29
N ASP A 1232 39.86 -13.33 -59.32
CA ASP A 1232 40.53 -14.58 -59.68
C ASP A 1232 41.83 -14.37 -60.51
N GLY A 1233 42.21 -13.11 -60.75
CA GLY A 1233 43.49 -12.74 -61.38
C GLY A 1233 43.50 -12.74 -62.91
N LYS A 1234 42.33 -12.84 -63.56
CA LYS A 1234 42.22 -12.72 -65.03
C LYS A 1234 42.26 -11.24 -65.45
N ALA A 1235 43.19 -10.89 -66.35
CA ALA A 1235 43.26 -9.54 -66.91
C ALA A 1235 42.04 -9.26 -67.81
N LEU A 1236 41.29 -8.20 -67.51
CA LEU A 1236 40.06 -7.80 -68.17
C LEU A 1236 40.29 -6.63 -69.14
N GLN A 1237 41.14 -5.67 -68.78
CA GLN A 1237 41.42 -4.48 -69.58
C GLN A 1237 42.81 -3.93 -69.31
N THR A 1238 43.42 -3.31 -70.32
CA THR A 1238 44.69 -2.59 -70.19
C THR A 1238 44.57 -1.21 -70.83
N GLN A 1239 45.02 -0.18 -70.11
CA GLN A 1239 45.08 1.21 -70.55
C GLN A 1239 46.43 1.83 -70.17
N TYR A 1240 46.70 3.07 -70.62
CA TYR A 1240 47.95 3.77 -70.35
C TYR A 1240 47.72 5.22 -69.91
N ILE A 1241 48.59 5.72 -69.05
CA ILE A 1241 48.82 7.16 -68.87
C ILE A 1241 50.06 7.50 -69.70
N GLU A 1242 49.87 8.31 -70.74
CA GLU A 1242 50.98 8.70 -71.63
C GLU A 1242 51.94 9.69 -70.97
N LYS A 1243 53.19 9.69 -71.44
CA LYS A 1243 54.26 10.59 -70.97
C LYS A 1243 53.77 12.05 -70.91
N GLY A 1244 53.99 12.69 -69.78
CA GLY A 1244 53.62 14.09 -69.53
C GLY A 1244 52.20 14.28 -68.98
N LEU A 1245 51.38 13.23 -68.89
CA LEU A 1245 50.07 13.28 -68.24
C LEU A 1245 50.17 12.79 -66.79
N ARG A 1246 49.30 13.28 -65.91
CA ARG A 1246 49.22 12.81 -64.52
C ARG A 1246 47.89 12.14 -64.18
N LYS A 1247 46.93 12.14 -65.09
CA LYS A 1247 45.60 11.58 -64.86
C LYS A 1247 45.07 10.89 -66.11
N THR A 1248 44.25 9.87 -65.90
CA THR A 1248 43.43 9.25 -66.94
C THR A 1248 42.08 8.85 -66.37
N ASN A 1249 41.11 8.62 -67.25
CA ASN A 1249 39.85 8.00 -66.90
C ASN A 1249 39.81 6.58 -67.47
N LEU A 1250 39.41 5.64 -66.62
CA LEU A 1250 39.24 4.23 -66.96
C LEU A 1250 37.75 3.93 -66.92
N SER A 1251 37.18 3.64 -68.08
CA SER A 1251 35.78 3.23 -68.18
C SER A 1251 35.65 1.72 -67.94
N LEU A 1252 34.80 1.38 -66.99
CA LEU A 1252 34.37 0.05 -66.55
C LEU A 1252 32.87 -0.15 -66.85
N GLU A 1253 32.32 0.64 -67.76
CA GLU A 1253 30.94 0.52 -68.21
C GLU A 1253 30.73 -0.89 -68.81
N GLY A 1254 29.75 -1.63 -68.26
CA GLY A 1254 29.48 -3.03 -68.63
C GLY A 1254 30.19 -4.10 -67.80
N TYR A 1255 30.96 -3.72 -66.77
CA TYR A 1255 31.47 -4.67 -65.77
C TYR A 1255 30.38 -4.98 -64.74
N ALA A 1256 30.24 -6.25 -64.34
CA ALA A 1256 29.26 -6.65 -63.33
C ALA A 1256 29.62 -6.08 -61.94
N SER A 1257 28.61 -5.78 -61.13
CA SER A 1257 28.81 -5.31 -59.74
C SER A 1257 29.68 -6.29 -58.96
N GLY A 1258 30.72 -5.77 -58.31
CA GLY A 1258 31.69 -6.61 -57.60
C GLY A 1258 33.05 -5.95 -57.40
N VAL A 1259 33.96 -6.71 -56.81
CA VAL A 1259 35.33 -6.28 -56.52
C VAL A 1259 36.25 -6.59 -57.69
N TYR A 1260 37.08 -5.62 -58.07
CA TYR A 1260 38.13 -5.77 -59.08
C TYR A 1260 39.46 -5.23 -58.55
N LEU A 1261 40.56 -5.59 -59.21
CA LEU A 1261 41.90 -5.12 -58.89
C LEU A 1261 42.44 -4.29 -60.06
N VAL A 1262 42.85 -3.06 -59.80
CA VAL A 1262 43.55 -2.21 -60.77
C VAL A 1262 45.02 -2.17 -60.41
N LYS A 1263 45.86 -2.63 -61.33
CA LYS A 1263 47.31 -2.64 -61.20
C LYS A 1263 47.92 -1.60 -62.11
N LEU A 1264 48.67 -0.66 -61.55
CA LEU A 1264 49.47 0.29 -62.27
C LEU A 1264 50.94 -0.15 -62.30
N THR A 1265 51.60 0.03 -63.43
CA THR A 1265 53.01 -0.30 -63.63
C THR A 1265 53.75 0.89 -64.27
N ASP A 1266 54.74 1.44 -63.57
CA ASP A 1266 55.64 2.52 -64.03
C ASP A 1266 57.08 1.97 -64.03
N GLY A 1267 57.58 1.54 -65.18
CA GLY A 1267 58.85 0.81 -65.29
C GLY A 1267 58.86 -0.48 -64.47
N SER A 1268 59.67 -0.53 -63.40
CA SER A 1268 59.72 -1.65 -62.45
C SER A 1268 58.77 -1.50 -61.26
N ALA A 1269 58.21 -0.30 -61.02
CA ALA A 1269 57.28 -0.06 -59.92
C ALA A 1269 55.90 -0.61 -60.28
N ARG A 1270 55.27 -1.32 -59.34
CA ARG A 1270 53.92 -1.88 -59.49
C ARG A 1270 53.08 -1.52 -58.28
N LEU A 1271 51.86 -1.06 -58.51
CA LEU A 1271 50.88 -0.77 -57.47
C LEU A 1271 49.55 -1.41 -57.83
N THR A 1272 49.03 -2.29 -56.98
CA THR A 1272 47.68 -2.86 -57.15
C THR A 1272 46.75 -2.25 -56.11
N LYS A 1273 45.59 -1.77 -56.56
CA LYS A 1273 44.53 -1.20 -55.72
C LYS A 1273 43.22 -1.93 -55.99
N ARG A 1274 42.45 -2.15 -54.93
CA ARG A 1274 41.10 -2.71 -55.01
C ARG A 1274 40.11 -1.62 -55.42
N ILE A 1275 39.22 -1.96 -56.35
CA ILE A 1275 38.09 -1.13 -56.75
C ILE A 1275 36.79 -1.91 -56.61
N ILE A 1276 35.69 -1.19 -56.43
CA ILE A 1276 34.34 -1.75 -56.33
C ILE A 1276 33.51 -1.13 -57.45
N VAL A 1277 32.91 -1.96 -58.30
CA VAL A 1277 31.93 -1.55 -59.31
C VAL A 1277 30.54 -1.86 -58.75
N GLN A 1278 29.61 -0.91 -58.87
CA GLN A 1278 28.21 -1.03 -58.45
C GLN A 1278 27.30 -0.61 -59.61
N GLU A 1279 26.04 -1.02 -59.62
CA GLU A 1279 25.06 -0.57 -60.63
C GLU A 1279 24.68 0.90 -60.50
#